data_AF-A0A5N4A274-F1
#
_entry.id   AF-A0A5N4A274-F1
#
_cell.length_a   1.000
_cell.length_b   1.000
_cell.length_c   1.000
_cell.angle_alpha   90.00
_cell.angle_beta   90.00
_cell.angle_gamma   90.00
#
_symmetry.space_group_name_H-M   'P 1'
#
loop_
_entity.id
_entity.type
_entity.pdbx_description
1 polymer ?
#
loop_
_entity_poly.entity_id
_entity_poly.type
_entity_poly.pdbx_seq_one_letter_code
_entity_poly.pdbx_strand_id
1 'polypeptide(L)'
;MKRVAGVASGKWILRGSFNQNDRRFEKEVRGTQCTAAAALSLAFALIKPESKWTTEDVDEILIQTEPYYKECVAKLKSGNKFRDGKLLVDELNRKCALEGTEINFDIEECAVNGLIDAKDYDDTLNLKSGIATFFRDNNSAIVTARSVSVAIWKKDQAFYYYDSHSRDEKGMINGYGTACVMRFSNMDDLALSIEANLQPGQNNSFNIGRVTVSVWEMEAGGVSRPPLNNYAELSPHSAILRSVFSERSGIFKLNAGKQTIPMCLVAMAMMKIYPASIWSQDIVEEVLKIGDRLFTDTMVARERRTDLTPEEDVDEVYAENCLREFHIGTNKFVMNFGGPLVGNFEQNFWPQIKAFYQRAPASDNDEFELLITSNLYNVATWFDGNVYYLFDPKPRDQFGQVFGKEEWSAKVDVPEDEEGGGDDPKFVSEMAKKKLGGGDELPEVEIVKHSPSYWKRKETDGAACVVWFTSADKLIEHVYENTPPNRREALDFKMFPITVVNRPDLKNVFNSKTAREDNYSGDWYAFKEIDRGLWILRGTTDNSDEMFPPKNRGRQSLAMCYAALAYAKRYVINKFKSGTVNDILKYGDRLYTATRKRRYQELRANKELGLSAEEIETIMNGQTFGVEDVERVFCIGLDQMTVELHQDAVTGDIYAEGSKDVADVRRALEEFFKDHRFGIIACKNLTCAIWKGVKIYYMFDSNSRGPCGATCPSGEACITRCLNTNAIADIFLGNLPKEGRNGFAIHSVRIRVTPCPRPLKPEEKPVKEEPPKYTGITGVMPGKHILRGTFSQEDDKFGRGRNVQSAPVAIIALSMSLVHNPSTWTTPIVDDILYLGDELYMSTLESLGYEYNPWEQGLTVHLVNKDYKVGLLRANFGLRTTDQRGMIDIKHPSIMNIRQGLENFFEENTHGVIETETLTVAIWEEDEQPGFVYMYDPNPRGPAGLYLSGGTACLLIFETVKMAADHFIANVTDKTKRRGEFVITPVEIVVGNAKTKPKKKRERDCGTMELVKGERAVPGPYDKRQLRKMAAEERRRKEARRLAKIGRLQYHGLPNGDALLRGTKSQSSKEYSANSRGNQDIANCFAAFVVHRLSLISTWHYRQIDMILDVGDQLYKDSYITYSPRNPKLGMANILRKVFIKDVEVALKVYKPVMKNTLSAPNLELALINYFQQEQFCVLSTRNEHVALFFREGLYYIFDPHDCDLEGNRTAECGVACIVKFQTIPNLVAKYVANYTRPDEGDVFTITLVTLGSIVVKGGGRALTS
;
A
#
# COMPACT_ATOMS: atom_id res chain seq x y z
N MET A 1 44.05 -1.91 5.12
CA MET A 1 44.28 -2.19 3.68
C MET A 1 44.71 -0.89 3.00
N LYS A 2 45.65 -0.93 2.04
CA LYS A 2 45.87 0.20 1.12
C LYS A 2 44.71 0.23 0.12
N ARG A 3 44.25 1.41 -0.30
CA ARG A 3 43.34 1.51 -1.46
C ARG A 3 44.11 1.13 -2.71
N VAL A 4 43.65 0.13 -3.45
CA VAL A 4 44.14 -0.15 -4.81
C VAL A 4 43.58 0.93 -5.73
N ALA A 5 44.44 1.61 -6.48
CA ALA A 5 44.01 2.57 -7.49
C ALA A 5 43.45 1.81 -8.71
N GLY A 6 42.40 2.34 -9.34
CA GLY A 6 41.92 1.83 -10.63
C GLY A 6 42.95 2.08 -11.73
N VAL A 7 42.87 1.27 -12.80
CA VAL A 7 43.65 1.44 -14.04
C VAL A 7 43.23 2.71 -14.76
N ALA A 8 41.92 2.99 -14.74
CA ALA A 8 41.30 4.21 -15.21
C ALA A 8 40.06 4.51 -14.34
N SER A 9 39.38 5.63 -14.58
CA SER A 9 38.08 5.90 -13.93
C SER A 9 37.11 4.77 -14.28
N GLY A 10 36.44 4.21 -13.26
CA GLY A 10 35.51 3.09 -13.45
C GLY A 10 36.11 1.76 -13.92
N LYS A 11 37.46 1.62 -14.00
CA LYS A 11 38.13 0.38 -14.45
C LYS A 11 39.15 -0.12 -13.43
N TRP A 12 39.00 -1.37 -13.00
CA TRP A 12 39.96 -2.08 -12.16
C TRP A 12 40.39 -3.38 -12.85
N ILE A 13 41.62 -3.82 -12.56
CA ILE A 13 42.18 -5.09 -13.04
C ILE A 13 42.76 -5.88 -11.87
N LEU A 14 42.63 -7.20 -11.95
CA LEU A 14 43.39 -8.17 -11.18
C LEU A 14 44.03 -9.13 -12.18
N ARG A 15 45.36 -9.28 -12.11
CA ARG A 15 46.15 -10.08 -13.05
C ARG A 15 46.69 -11.34 -12.39
N GLY A 16 46.68 -12.43 -13.14
CA GLY A 16 47.45 -13.63 -12.86
C GLY A 16 48.95 -13.42 -13.13
N SER A 17 49.78 -14.41 -12.78
CA SER A 17 51.22 -14.41 -13.05
C SER A 17 51.59 -15.03 -14.41
N PHE A 18 50.68 -15.75 -15.07
CA PHE A 18 50.87 -16.30 -16.43
C PHE A 18 49.60 -16.18 -17.29
N ASN A 19 49.58 -16.77 -18.49
CA ASN A 19 48.42 -16.81 -19.39
C ASN A 19 48.30 -18.20 -20.05
N GLN A 20 47.21 -18.45 -20.79
CA GLN A 20 46.90 -19.75 -21.39
C GLN A 20 47.94 -20.33 -22.37
N ASN A 21 48.88 -19.51 -22.88
CA ASN A 21 49.96 -19.95 -23.76
C ASN A 21 51.24 -20.37 -23.00
N ASP A 22 51.23 -20.34 -21.67
CA ASP A 22 52.41 -20.61 -20.85
C ASP A 22 52.96 -22.04 -21.05
N ARG A 23 54.27 -22.20 -20.81
CA ARG A 23 54.97 -23.47 -20.98
C ARG A 23 54.60 -24.54 -19.95
N ARG A 24 53.86 -24.19 -18.89
CA ARG A 24 53.35 -25.13 -17.86
C ARG A 24 52.25 -26.05 -18.37
N PHE A 25 51.43 -25.60 -19.33
CA PHE A 25 50.38 -26.42 -19.96
C PHE A 25 50.94 -27.43 -20.96
N GLU A 26 50.18 -28.46 -21.31
CA GLU A 26 50.54 -29.34 -22.43
C GLU A 26 50.54 -28.59 -23.77
N LYS A 27 51.46 -28.96 -24.66
CA LYS A 27 51.70 -28.24 -25.93
C LYS A 27 50.46 -28.28 -26.84
N GLU A 28 49.66 -29.33 -26.71
CA GLU A 28 48.43 -29.62 -27.44
C GLU A 28 47.19 -28.91 -26.85
N VAL A 29 47.35 -28.22 -25.71
CA VAL A 29 46.30 -27.46 -25.00
C VAL A 29 46.54 -25.94 -25.08
N ARG A 30 47.81 -25.50 -25.11
CA ARG A 30 48.20 -24.07 -25.11
C ARG A 30 47.51 -23.27 -26.22
N GLY A 31 46.69 -22.30 -25.82
CA GLY A 31 46.08 -21.34 -26.73
C GLY A 31 44.77 -21.79 -27.37
N THR A 32 44.26 -22.97 -27.02
CA THR A 32 42.93 -23.45 -27.45
C THR A 32 41.90 -23.46 -26.33
N GLN A 33 42.34 -23.50 -25.07
CA GLN A 33 41.50 -23.74 -23.89
C GLN A 33 40.65 -22.55 -23.39
N CYS A 34 40.59 -21.45 -24.15
CA CYS A 34 39.93 -20.20 -23.74
C CYS A 34 38.44 -20.34 -23.39
N THR A 35 37.65 -21.11 -24.16
CA THR A 35 36.22 -21.33 -23.88
C THR A 35 35.99 -22.07 -22.56
N ALA A 36 36.88 -23.01 -22.22
CA ALA A 36 36.85 -23.73 -20.95
C ALA A 36 37.29 -22.83 -19.77
N ALA A 37 38.31 -21.97 -19.97
CA ALA A 37 38.72 -21.00 -18.96
C ALA A 37 37.62 -19.96 -18.65
N ALA A 38 36.93 -19.50 -19.68
CA ALA A 38 35.77 -18.62 -19.54
C ALA A 38 34.68 -19.28 -18.67
N ALA A 39 34.29 -20.52 -18.96
CA ALA A 39 33.31 -21.26 -18.17
C ALA A 39 33.73 -21.42 -16.69
N LEU A 40 34.97 -21.86 -16.42
CA LEU A 40 35.46 -22.01 -15.04
C LEU A 40 35.55 -20.68 -14.29
N SER A 41 35.84 -19.56 -14.96
CA SER A 41 35.85 -18.24 -14.31
C SER A 41 34.46 -17.83 -13.78
N LEU A 42 33.38 -18.20 -14.50
CA LEU A 42 32.01 -18.01 -14.05
C LEU A 42 31.66 -18.91 -12.85
N ALA A 43 32.23 -20.12 -12.78
CA ALA A 43 32.08 -21.00 -11.63
C ALA A 43 32.79 -20.48 -10.38
N PHE A 44 34.05 -20.04 -10.52
CA PHE A 44 34.80 -19.39 -9.44
C PHE A 44 34.09 -18.14 -8.90
N ALA A 45 33.37 -17.39 -9.74
CA ALA A 45 32.61 -16.21 -9.34
C ALA A 45 31.39 -16.52 -8.42
N LEU A 46 30.96 -17.79 -8.35
CA LEU A 46 29.97 -18.26 -7.39
C LEU A 46 30.62 -18.82 -6.12
N ILE A 47 31.70 -19.63 -6.26
CA ILE A 47 32.41 -20.25 -5.13
C ILE A 47 33.08 -19.18 -4.25
N LYS A 48 33.77 -18.22 -4.88
CA LYS A 48 34.57 -17.19 -4.22
C LYS A 48 34.14 -15.79 -4.67
N PRO A 49 33.65 -14.93 -3.77
CA PRO A 49 33.33 -13.54 -4.11
C PRO A 49 34.53 -12.80 -4.71
N GLU A 50 34.29 -12.06 -5.79
CA GLU A 50 35.28 -11.35 -6.62
C GLU A 50 36.09 -10.33 -5.82
N SER A 51 35.46 -9.74 -4.79
CA SER A 51 36.11 -8.85 -3.82
C SER A 51 37.18 -9.52 -2.93
N LYS A 52 37.28 -10.87 -2.99
CA LYS A 52 38.30 -11.70 -2.33
C LYS A 52 39.23 -12.40 -3.31
N TRP A 53 39.12 -12.16 -4.61
CA TRP A 53 40.03 -12.76 -5.60
C TRP A 53 41.44 -12.14 -5.49
N THR A 54 42.46 -12.95 -5.70
CA THR A 54 43.88 -12.57 -5.76
C THR A 54 44.52 -13.06 -7.05
N THR A 55 45.81 -12.74 -7.27
CA THR A 55 46.59 -13.21 -8.44
C THR A 55 46.54 -14.73 -8.56
N GLU A 56 46.59 -15.41 -7.42
CA GLU A 56 46.57 -16.86 -7.29
C GLU A 56 45.24 -17.46 -7.79
N ASP A 57 44.09 -16.81 -7.59
CA ASP A 57 42.80 -17.31 -8.10
C ASP A 57 42.70 -17.20 -9.63
N VAL A 58 43.22 -16.11 -10.21
CA VAL A 58 43.27 -15.92 -11.67
C VAL A 58 44.16 -16.97 -12.34
N ASP A 59 45.24 -17.35 -11.67
CA ASP A 59 46.13 -18.43 -12.08
C ASP A 59 45.52 -19.84 -11.85
N GLU A 60 44.78 -20.05 -10.76
CA GLU A 60 44.13 -21.34 -10.45
C GLU A 60 43.01 -21.66 -11.44
N ILE A 61 42.22 -20.67 -11.87
CA ILE A 61 41.25 -20.83 -12.97
C ILE A 61 41.94 -21.42 -14.22
N LEU A 62 43.12 -20.91 -14.58
CA LEU A 62 43.88 -21.42 -15.72
C LEU A 62 44.42 -22.84 -15.48
N ILE A 63 44.86 -23.16 -14.26
CA ILE A 63 45.37 -24.49 -13.88
C ILE A 63 44.25 -25.53 -14.00
N GLN A 64 43.07 -25.25 -13.42
CA GLN A 64 41.90 -26.14 -13.48
C GLN A 64 41.27 -26.22 -14.89
N THR A 65 41.57 -25.26 -15.77
CA THR A 65 41.12 -25.29 -17.17
C THR A 65 41.66 -26.49 -17.93
N GLU A 66 42.93 -26.87 -17.77
CA GLU A 66 43.52 -27.94 -18.58
C GLU A 66 42.84 -29.31 -18.35
N PRO A 67 42.60 -29.79 -17.11
CA PRO A 67 41.82 -30.99 -16.85
C PRO A 67 40.41 -30.95 -17.48
N TYR A 68 39.66 -29.86 -17.25
CA TYR A 68 38.29 -29.71 -17.76
C TYR A 68 38.24 -29.68 -19.29
N TYR A 69 39.15 -28.97 -19.94
CA TYR A 69 39.30 -28.95 -21.40
C TYR A 69 39.60 -30.36 -21.95
N LYS A 70 40.53 -31.10 -21.33
CA LYS A 70 40.85 -32.48 -21.73
C LYS A 70 39.63 -33.41 -21.59
N GLU A 71 38.81 -33.22 -20.57
CA GLU A 71 37.57 -33.98 -20.35
C GLU A 71 36.52 -33.72 -21.46
N CYS A 72 36.32 -32.45 -21.83
CA CYS A 72 35.45 -32.06 -22.95
C CYS A 72 35.94 -32.71 -24.26
N VAL A 73 37.23 -32.54 -24.58
CA VAL A 73 37.88 -33.14 -25.77
C VAL A 73 37.77 -34.67 -25.79
N ALA A 74 37.89 -35.34 -24.64
CA ALA A 74 37.76 -36.80 -24.55
C ALA A 74 36.33 -37.27 -24.89
N LYS A 75 35.31 -36.59 -24.36
CA LYS A 75 33.89 -36.89 -24.63
C LYS A 75 33.50 -36.58 -26.08
N LEU A 76 34.00 -35.48 -26.65
CA LEU A 76 33.80 -35.15 -28.06
C LEU A 76 34.46 -36.19 -28.98
N LYS A 77 35.60 -36.76 -28.59
CA LYS A 77 36.26 -37.85 -29.33
C LYS A 77 35.50 -39.17 -29.22
N SER A 78 35.04 -39.57 -28.02
CA SER A 78 34.26 -40.81 -27.86
C SER A 78 32.89 -40.73 -28.55
N GLY A 79 32.27 -39.54 -28.61
CA GLY A 79 31.06 -39.28 -29.38
C GLY A 79 31.27 -39.04 -30.89
N ASN A 80 32.52 -39.12 -31.40
CA ASN A 80 32.90 -38.82 -32.78
C ASN A 80 32.43 -37.42 -33.29
N LYS A 81 32.38 -36.43 -32.38
CA LYS A 81 31.99 -35.03 -32.64
C LYS A 81 33.17 -34.06 -32.70
N PHE A 82 34.32 -34.40 -32.11
CA PHE A 82 35.50 -33.51 -32.03
C PHE A 82 36.01 -33.08 -33.42
N ARG A 83 36.06 -31.77 -33.69
CA ARG A 83 36.46 -31.19 -34.99
C ARG A 83 37.69 -30.28 -34.92
N ASP A 84 37.72 -29.35 -33.97
CA ASP A 84 38.82 -28.41 -33.74
C ASP A 84 39.25 -28.42 -32.27
N GLY A 85 40.44 -27.90 -31.95
CA GLY A 85 40.86 -27.71 -30.56
C GLY A 85 40.18 -26.52 -29.89
N LYS A 86 39.75 -25.50 -30.65
CA LYS A 86 39.03 -24.34 -30.12
C LYS A 86 37.54 -24.65 -29.96
N LEU A 87 37.22 -25.26 -28.82
CA LEU A 87 35.86 -25.68 -28.47
C LEU A 87 34.86 -24.52 -28.55
N LEU A 88 33.70 -24.82 -29.11
CA LEU A 88 32.50 -23.98 -29.00
C LEU A 88 31.92 -24.04 -27.56
N VAL A 89 30.88 -23.24 -27.31
CA VAL A 89 30.27 -23.14 -25.97
C VAL A 89 29.36 -24.33 -25.67
N ASP A 90 28.68 -24.88 -26.68
CA ASP A 90 27.87 -26.11 -26.61
C ASP A 90 28.72 -27.39 -26.49
N GLU A 91 29.96 -27.35 -27.02
CA GLU A 91 30.95 -28.44 -26.95
C GLU A 91 31.53 -28.64 -25.53
N LEU A 92 31.23 -27.75 -24.59
CA LEU A 92 31.65 -27.87 -23.19
C LEU A 92 30.89 -28.97 -22.42
N ASN A 93 31.55 -29.55 -21.43
CA ASN A 93 30.89 -30.46 -20.49
C ASN A 93 30.04 -29.65 -19.50
N ARG A 94 28.71 -29.84 -19.56
CA ARG A 94 27.72 -29.27 -18.64
C ARG A 94 27.89 -29.67 -17.16
N LYS A 95 28.83 -30.56 -16.84
CA LYS A 95 29.26 -30.91 -15.48
C LYS A 95 30.79 -30.94 -15.42
N CYS A 96 31.39 -30.50 -14.31
CA CYS A 96 32.78 -30.79 -13.95
C CYS A 96 32.99 -30.74 -12.43
N ALA A 97 34.07 -31.32 -11.91
CA ALA A 97 34.47 -31.16 -10.52
C ALA A 97 35.36 -29.92 -10.34
N LEU A 98 35.13 -29.10 -9.30
CA LEU A 98 35.95 -27.94 -8.97
C LEU A 98 35.98 -27.70 -7.45
N GLU A 99 37.17 -27.59 -6.86
CA GLU A 99 37.41 -27.37 -5.41
C GLU A 99 36.66 -28.33 -4.45
N GLY A 100 36.26 -29.52 -4.92
CA GLY A 100 35.45 -30.48 -4.14
C GLY A 100 33.93 -30.29 -4.25
N THR A 101 33.46 -29.44 -5.16
CA THR A 101 32.05 -29.27 -5.54
C THR A 101 31.81 -29.74 -6.98
N GLU A 102 30.58 -30.11 -7.33
CA GLU A 102 30.21 -30.38 -8.73
C GLU A 102 29.61 -29.13 -9.36
N ILE A 103 30.25 -28.62 -10.40
CA ILE A 103 29.79 -27.46 -11.14
C ILE A 103 28.87 -27.91 -12.26
N ASN A 104 27.66 -27.39 -12.27
CA ASN A 104 26.63 -27.67 -13.27
C ASN A 104 26.40 -26.41 -14.12
N PHE A 105 26.75 -26.48 -15.39
CA PHE A 105 26.55 -25.42 -16.38
C PHE A 105 25.25 -25.66 -17.14
N ASP A 106 24.28 -24.76 -16.98
CA ASP A 106 23.25 -24.59 -18.00
C ASP A 106 23.77 -23.64 -19.08
N ILE A 107 23.67 -24.10 -20.32
CA ILE A 107 24.27 -23.50 -21.51
C ILE A 107 23.19 -23.38 -22.59
N GLU A 108 23.08 -22.20 -23.17
CA GLU A 108 22.24 -21.91 -24.33
C GLU A 108 23.13 -21.24 -25.39
N GLU A 109 23.26 -21.91 -26.52
CA GLU A 109 24.11 -21.48 -27.63
C GLU A 109 23.48 -20.27 -28.33
N CYS A 110 24.30 -19.30 -28.76
CA CYS A 110 23.85 -18.25 -29.69
C CYS A 110 22.71 -17.33 -29.18
N ALA A 111 22.50 -17.24 -27.86
CA ALA A 111 21.46 -16.42 -27.22
C ALA A 111 21.44 -14.95 -27.72
N VAL A 112 22.60 -14.40 -28.10
CA VAL A 112 22.69 -13.24 -29.01
C VAL A 112 23.81 -13.46 -30.02
N ASN A 113 23.60 -13.06 -31.28
CA ASN A 113 24.62 -13.00 -32.32
C ASN A 113 24.60 -11.65 -33.07
N GLY A 114 25.64 -11.41 -33.86
CA GLY A 114 25.75 -10.17 -34.66
C GLY A 114 27.12 -10.01 -35.33
N LEU A 115 27.40 -8.79 -35.79
CA LEU A 115 28.65 -8.41 -36.45
C LEU A 115 29.34 -7.29 -35.65
N ILE A 116 30.62 -7.47 -35.29
CA ILE A 116 31.32 -6.63 -34.31
C ILE A 116 31.21 -5.13 -34.62
N ASP A 117 31.41 -4.74 -35.88
CA ASP A 117 31.38 -3.34 -36.35
C ASP A 117 30.11 -2.93 -37.12
N ALA A 118 29.00 -3.66 -36.93
CA ALA A 118 27.70 -3.24 -37.48
C ALA A 118 27.31 -1.83 -37.01
N LYS A 119 26.60 -1.11 -37.87
CA LYS A 119 26.20 0.28 -37.61
C LYS A 119 24.81 0.31 -36.99
N ASP A 120 24.53 1.32 -36.18
CA ASP A 120 23.28 1.47 -35.42
C ASP A 120 22.02 1.77 -36.29
N TYR A 121 22.09 1.50 -37.59
CA TYR A 121 21.00 1.56 -38.58
C TYR A 121 20.87 0.27 -39.42
N ASP A 122 21.71 -0.73 -39.17
CA ASP A 122 21.62 -2.06 -39.76
C ASP A 122 20.63 -2.91 -38.92
N ASP A 123 19.90 -3.85 -39.53
CA ASP A 123 19.05 -4.80 -38.79
C ASP A 123 19.90 -5.81 -37.97
N THR A 124 21.24 -5.79 -38.15
CA THR A 124 22.22 -6.65 -37.48
C THR A 124 22.83 -5.98 -36.24
N LEU A 125 22.79 -6.65 -35.08
CA LEU A 125 23.40 -6.14 -33.84
C LEU A 125 24.92 -6.00 -33.93
N ASN A 126 25.47 -4.91 -33.35
CA ASN A 126 26.89 -4.76 -33.05
C ASN A 126 27.28 -5.30 -31.68
N LEU A 127 28.57 -5.49 -31.38
CA LEU A 127 28.98 -6.20 -30.16
C LEU A 127 28.50 -5.48 -28.88
N LYS A 128 28.58 -4.15 -28.85
CA LYS A 128 28.00 -3.34 -27.78
C LYS A 128 26.49 -3.59 -27.63
N SER A 129 25.71 -3.45 -28.70
CA SER A 129 24.25 -3.60 -28.65
C SER A 129 23.85 -5.05 -28.36
N GLY A 130 24.63 -6.04 -28.80
CA GLY A 130 24.43 -7.45 -28.48
C GLY A 130 24.66 -7.76 -27.00
N ILE A 131 25.72 -7.21 -26.39
CA ILE A 131 25.96 -7.30 -24.94
C ILE A 131 24.83 -6.59 -24.16
N ALA A 132 24.32 -5.45 -24.67
CA ALA A 132 23.17 -4.74 -24.10
C ALA A 132 21.88 -5.57 -24.14
N THR A 133 21.57 -6.16 -25.29
CA THR A 133 20.43 -7.08 -25.48
C THR A 133 20.57 -8.30 -24.56
N PHE A 134 21.77 -8.87 -24.43
CA PHE A 134 22.02 -10.02 -23.58
C PHE A 134 21.76 -9.71 -22.09
N PHE A 135 22.36 -8.65 -21.54
CA PHE A 135 22.23 -8.27 -20.12
C PHE A 135 20.87 -7.68 -19.72
N ARG A 136 19.90 -7.63 -20.64
CA ARG A 136 18.51 -7.23 -20.38
C ARG A 136 17.71 -8.29 -19.61
N ASP A 137 17.98 -9.56 -19.92
CA ASP A 137 17.27 -10.71 -19.36
C ASP A 137 18.23 -11.78 -18.77
N ASN A 138 19.56 -11.60 -18.92
CA ASN A 138 20.59 -12.55 -18.45
C ASN A 138 21.69 -11.88 -17.61
N ASN A 139 22.44 -12.67 -16.84
CA ASN A 139 23.51 -12.17 -15.95
C ASN A 139 24.93 -12.66 -16.26
N SER A 140 25.12 -13.76 -17.00
CA SER A 140 26.44 -14.35 -17.28
C SER A 140 26.52 -15.06 -18.63
N ALA A 141 27.62 -14.84 -19.35
CA ALA A 141 27.82 -15.30 -20.73
C ALA A 141 29.28 -15.64 -21.04
N ILE A 142 29.46 -16.41 -22.12
CA ILE A 142 30.73 -16.49 -22.85
C ILE A 142 30.54 -15.77 -24.19
N VAL A 143 31.36 -14.75 -24.44
CA VAL A 143 31.43 -14.05 -25.72
C VAL A 143 32.54 -14.69 -26.55
N THR A 144 32.19 -15.14 -27.76
CA THR A 144 33.09 -15.80 -28.70
C THR A 144 33.14 -14.98 -29.99
N ALA A 145 34.31 -14.44 -30.33
CA ALA A 145 34.53 -13.64 -31.54
C ALA A 145 35.97 -13.82 -32.05
N ARG A 146 36.17 -13.91 -33.38
CA ARG A 146 37.49 -14.08 -34.03
C ARG A 146 38.42 -15.13 -33.35
N SER A 147 37.83 -16.25 -32.93
CA SER A 147 38.52 -17.37 -32.24
C SER A 147 39.18 -16.99 -30.89
N VAL A 148 38.63 -15.98 -30.22
CA VAL A 148 38.84 -15.60 -28.81
C VAL A 148 37.52 -15.82 -28.09
N SER A 149 37.55 -16.57 -26.98
CA SER A 149 36.41 -16.77 -26.07
C SER A 149 36.73 -16.15 -24.72
N VAL A 150 35.80 -15.36 -24.16
CA VAL A 150 35.97 -14.63 -22.89
C VAL A 150 34.67 -14.65 -22.09
N ALA A 151 34.76 -14.65 -20.75
CA ALA A 151 33.57 -14.62 -19.90
C ALA A 151 33.19 -13.20 -19.50
N ILE A 152 31.88 -12.93 -19.46
CA ILE A 152 31.31 -11.68 -18.94
C ILE A 152 30.20 -11.96 -17.94
N TRP A 153 30.09 -11.14 -16.88
CA TRP A 153 28.98 -11.21 -15.94
C TRP A 153 28.62 -9.87 -15.29
N LYS A 154 27.34 -9.68 -14.93
CA LYS A 154 26.79 -8.51 -14.22
C LYS A 154 26.54 -8.90 -12.76
N LYS A 155 27.18 -8.24 -11.81
CA LYS A 155 27.02 -8.52 -10.36
C LYS A 155 27.34 -7.29 -9.51
N ASP A 156 26.57 -7.06 -8.45
CA ASP A 156 26.66 -5.86 -7.58
C ASP A 156 26.73 -4.54 -8.37
N GLN A 157 26.05 -4.52 -9.52
CA GLN A 157 25.96 -3.41 -10.47
C GLN A 157 27.36 -2.89 -10.92
N ALA A 158 28.27 -3.84 -11.11
CA ALA A 158 29.46 -3.74 -11.95
C ALA A 158 29.45 -4.87 -12.98
N PHE A 159 30.18 -4.65 -14.08
CA PHE A 159 30.38 -5.65 -15.14
C PHE A 159 31.79 -6.23 -14.99
N TYR A 160 31.90 -7.55 -15.14
CA TYR A 160 33.16 -8.27 -15.02
C TYR A 160 33.51 -8.93 -16.36
N TYR A 161 34.81 -9.12 -16.57
CA TYR A 161 35.42 -9.63 -17.80
C TYR A 161 36.61 -10.50 -17.42
N TYR A 162 36.55 -11.80 -17.70
CA TYR A 162 37.70 -12.68 -17.53
C TYR A 162 38.28 -13.04 -18.90
N ASP A 163 39.59 -12.82 -19.03
CA ASP A 163 40.35 -13.13 -20.24
C ASP A 163 41.63 -13.92 -19.90
N SER A 164 41.68 -15.15 -20.40
CA SER A 164 42.79 -16.10 -20.25
C SER A 164 43.99 -15.82 -21.16
N HIS A 165 43.85 -14.91 -22.13
CA HIS A 165 44.90 -14.55 -23.08
C HIS A 165 45.96 -13.62 -22.45
N SER A 166 46.98 -13.27 -23.23
CA SER A 166 48.06 -12.41 -22.77
C SER A 166 47.64 -10.93 -22.78
N ARG A 167 47.53 -10.32 -21.58
CA ARG A 167 47.10 -8.93 -21.35
C ARG A 167 48.08 -8.14 -20.48
N ASP A 168 48.22 -6.84 -20.73
CA ASP A 168 49.12 -5.96 -19.99
C ASP A 168 48.51 -5.39 -18.68
N GLU A 169 49.20 -4.43 -18.05
CA GLU A 169 48.73 -3.72 -16.84
C GLU A 169 47.43 -2.92 -17.03
N LYS A 170 46.97 -2.74 -18.27
CA LYS A 170 45.73 -2.04 -18.63
C LYS A 170 44.63 -2.98 -19.13
N GLY A 171 44.92 -4.28 -19.24
CA GLY A 171 44.02 -5.28 -19.82
C GLY A 171 44.06 -5.30 -21.35
N MET A 172 45.09 -4.72 -21.98
CA MET A 172 45.23 -4.67 -23.43
C MET A 172 46.13 -5.81 -23.95
N ILE A 173 45.88 -6.27 -25.18
CA ILE A 173 46.65 -7.34 -25.83
C ILE A 173 48.15 -7.03 -25.89
N ASN A 174 48.96 -7.98 -25.39
CA ASN A 174 50.41 -7.82 -25.28
C ASN A 174 51.10 -9.18 -25.52
N GLY A 175 52.31 -9.19 -26.11
CA GLY A 175 53.07 -10.42 -26.35
C GLY A 175 53.70 -11.05 -25.10
N TYR A 176 53.79 -10.31 -24.00
CA TYR A 176 54.40 -10.70 -22.73
C TYR A 176 53.47 -10.42 -21.53
N GLY A 177 52.16 -10.38 -21.76
CA GLY A 177 51.13 -10.18 -20.76
C GLY A 177 50.73 -11.45 -19.99
N THR A 178 49.84 -11.29 -19.02
CA THR A 178 49.23 -12.37 -18.23
C THR A 178 47.71 -12.34 -18.36
N ALA A 179 47.01 -13.39 -17.92
CA ALA A 179 45.56 -13.40 -17.84
C ALA A 179 45.06 -12.40 -16.79
N CYS A 180 43.80 -11.97 -16.93
CA CYS A 180 43.20 -11.02 -16.01
C CYS A 180 41.70 -11.19 -15.84
N VAL A 181 41.20 -10.79 -14.67
CA VAL A 181 39.82 -10.31 -14.54
C VAL A 181 39.82 -8.78 -14.47
N MET A 182 38.93 -8.14 -15.21
CA MET A 182 38.65 -6.71 -15.11
C MET A 182 37.26 -6.49 -14.52
N ARG A 183 37.09 -5.36 -13.84
CA ARG A 183 35.81 -4.86 -13.33
C ARG A 183 35.56 -3.46 -13.89
N PHE A 184 34.38 -3.26 -14.46
CA PHE A 184 33.93 -2.02 -15.07
C PHE A 184 32.70 -1.47 -14.35
N SER A 185 32.65 -0.14 -14.18
CA SER A 185 31.45 0.57 -13.69
C SER A 185 30.37 0.75 -14.76
N ASN A 186 30.65 0.49 -16.03
CA ASN A 186 29.69 0.61 -17.13
C ASN A 186 29.97 -0.40 -18.26
N MET A 187 28.93 -0.68 -19.06
CA MET A 187 28.96 -1.69 -20.12
C MET A 187 29.60 -1.20 -21.42
N ASP A 188 29.53 0.10 -21.74
CA ASP A 188 30.23 0.68 -22.91
C ASP A 188 31.73 0.38 -22.82
N ASP A 189 32.32 0.56 -21.65
CA ASP A 189 33.73 0.29 -21.37
C ASP A 189 34.10 -1.20 -21.37
N LEU A 190 33.15 -2.09 -21.08
CA LEU A 190 33.32 -3.54 -21.24
C LEU A 190 33.39 -3.91 -22.72
N ALA A 191 32.40 -3.47 -23.52
CA ALA A 191 32.34 -3.75 -24.95
C ALA A 191 33.60 -3.24 -25.66
N LEU A 192 33.99 -1.98 -25.43
CA LEU A 192 35.22 -1.39 -25.97
C LEU A 192 36.49 -2.16 -25.56
N SER A 193 36.56 -2.69 -24.34
CA SER A 193 37.69 -3.50 -23.88
C SER A 193 37.73 -4.91 -24.49
N ILE A 194 36.59 -5.47 -24.90
CA ILE A 194 36.55 -6.71 -25.69
C ILE A 194 36.95 -6.41 -27.13
N GLU A 195 36.29 -5.44 -27.78
CA GLU A 195 36.54 -5.02 -29.17
C GLU A 195 38.02 -4.72 -29.43
N ALA A 196 38.65 -3.92 -28.56
CA ALA A 196 40.06 -3.54 -28.70
C ALA A 196 41.07 -4.67 -28.36
N ASN A 197 40.59 -5.81 -27.84
CA ASN A 197 41.38 -7.03 -27.64
C ASN A 197 41.17 -8.09 -28.74
N LEU A 198 40.20 -7.91 -29.64
CA LEU A 198 40.01 -8.73 -30.83
C LEU A 198 40.99 -8.30 -31.93
N GLN A 199 41.83 -9.22 -32.39
CA GLN A 199 42.75 -8.95 -33.49
C GLN A 199 41.98 -8.62 -34.80
N PRO A 200 42.56 -7.84 -35.72
CA PRO A 200 41.98 -7.64 -37.06
C PRO A 200 41.83 -8.97 -37.79
N GLY A 201 40.65 -9.23 -38.36
CA GLY A 201 40.36 -10.49 -39.06
C GLY A 201 39.17 -10.35 -40.02
N GLN A 202 39.12 -11.22 -41.03
CA GLN A 202 38.05 -11.20 -42.04
C GLN A 202 36.70 -11.70 -41.52
N ASN A 203 36.69 -12.61 -40.54
CA ASN A 203 35.45 -12.92 -39.84
C ASN A 203 35.12 -11.78 -38.89
N ASN A 204 33.89 -11.28 -38.97
CA ASN A 204 33.39 -10.19 -38.17
C ASN A 204 32.22 -10.61 -37.27
N SER A 205 31.80 -11.88 -37.27
CA SER A 205 30.75 -12.34 -36.38
C SER A 205 31.20 -12.41 -34.92
N PHE A 206 30.26 -12.16 -34.02
CA PHE A 206 30.33 -12.53 -32.62
C PHE A 206 29.13 -13.40 -32.24
N ASN A 207 29.32 -14.22 -31.21
CA ASN A 207 28.30 -15.05 -30.57
C ASN A 207 28.38 -14.83 -29.06
N ILE A 208 27.24 -14.70 -28.41
CA ILE A 208 27.11 -14.62 -26.95
C ILE A 208 26.28 -15.83 -26.53
N GLY A 209 26.94 -16.85 -25.97
CA GLY A 209 26.28 -18.00 -25.35
C GLY A 209 25.94 -17.67 -23.90
N ARG A 210 24.69 -17.91 -23.48
CA ARG A 210 24.30 -17.81 -22.07
C ARG A 210 24.92 -18.97 -21.32
N VAL A 211 25.57 -18.68 -20.20
CA VAL A 211 26.12 -19.71 -19.31
C VAL A 211 25.70 -19.38 -17.89
N THR A 212 24.69 -20.08 -17.40
CA THR A 212 24.25 -20.02 -16.00
C THR A 212 24.95 -21.15 -15.25
N VAL A 213 25.61 -20.83 -14.13
CA VAL A 213 26.33 -21.81 -13.34
C VAL A 213 25.57 -22.12 -12.06
N SER A 214 25.58 -23.38 -11.63
CA SER A 214 25.09 -23.82 -10.33
C SER A 214 26.12 -24.71 -9.65
N VAL A 215 26.33 -24.51 -8.35
CA VAL A 215 27.27 -25.28 -7.53
C VAL A 215 26.47 -26.34 -6.78
N TRP A 216 26.83 -27.61 -6.96
CA TRP A 216 26.21 -28.76 -6.31
C TRP A 216 27.16 -29.30 -5.23
N GLU A 217 26.59 -29.65 -4.08
CA GLU A 217 27.31 -30.25 -2.96
C GLU A 217 27.66 -31.70 -3.31
N MET A 218 28.93 -32.11 -3.14
CA MET A 218 29.34 -33.52 -3.22
C MET A 218 29.36 -34.13 -1.83
N GLU A 219 28.61 -35.21 -1.62
CA GLU A 219 28.61 -35.96 -0.36
C GLU A 219 29.67 -37.06 -0.32
N ALA A 220 29.91 -37.58 0.89
CA ALA A 220 30.85 -38.67 1.20
C ALA A 220 30.38 -40.02 0.60
N GLY A 221 30.49 -40.12 -0.72
CA GLY A 221 29.99 -41.21 -1.54
C GLY A 221 30.03 -40.91 -3.05
N GLY A 222 30.29 -39.67 -3.45
CA GLY A 222 30.35 -39.27 -4.87
C GLY A 222 28.96 -38.97 -5.48
N VAL A 223 27.96 -38.73 -4.64
CA VAL A 223 26.66 -38.21 -5.06
C VAL A 223 26.68 -36.69 -4.98
N SER A 224 26.33 -36.04 -6.08
CA SER A 224 26.20 -34.59 -6.20
C SER A 224 24.73 -34.16 -6.10
N ARG A 225 24.44 -33.10 -5.34
CA ARG A 225 23.06 -32.60 -5.14
C ARG A 225 22.95 -31.07 -5.18
N PRO A 226 21.81 -30.50 -5.62
CA PRO A 226 21.59 -29.06 -5.59
C PRO A 226 21.46 -28.53 -4.15
N PRO A 227 21.70 -27.23 -3.90
CA PRO A 227 21.51 -26.63 -2.58
C PRO A 227 20.07 -26.76 -2.07
N LEU A 228 19.92 -27.15 -0.80
CA LEU A 228 18.62 -27.41 -0.18
C LEU A 228 17.69 -26.17 -0.09
N ASN A 229 18.26 -24.97 0.11
CA ASN A 229 17.52 -23.72 0.32
C ASN A 229 16.44 -23.85 1.42
N ASN A 230 15.15 -23.86 1.06
CA ASN A 230 14.03 -24.00 1.99
C ASN A 230 13.52 -25.47 2.12
N TYR A 231 14.08 -26.41 1.37
CA TYR A 231 13.67 -27.82 1.37
C TYR A 231 14.35 -28.59 2.51
N ALA A 232 13.60 -29.45 3.19
CA ALA A 232 14.12 -30.41 4.15
C ALA A 232 14.61 -31.66 3.41
N GLU A 233 15.82 -32.12 3.71
CA GLU A 233 16.42 -33.31 3.09
C GLU A 233 15.61 -34.58 3.35
N LEU A 234 15.42 -35.41 2.31
CA LEU A 234 14.87 -36.77 2.42
C LEU A 234 15.94 -37.84 2.16
N SER A 235 16.84 -37.58 1.20
CA SER A 235 17.95 -38.44 0.84
C SER A 235 19.01 -37.63 0.05
N PRO A 236 20.21 -38.18 -0.19
CA PRO A 236 21.18 -37.59 -1.13
C PRO A 236 20.63 -37.30 -2.54
N HIS A 237 19.51 -37.92 -2.90
CA HIS A 237 18.85 -37.77 -4.21
C HIS A 237 17.55 -36.97 -4.16
N SER A 238 17.06 -36.52 -2.99
CA SER A 238 15.76 -35.85 -2.89
C SER A 238 15.55 -35.01 -1.62
N ALA A 239 14.75 -33.95 -1.73
CA ALA A 239 14.33 -33.12 -0.60
C ALA A 239 12.90 -32.59 -0.78
N ILE A 240 12.25 -32.18 0.31
CA ILE A 240 10.83 -31.82 0.37
C ILE A 240 10.60 -30.43 0.97
N LEU A 241 9.70 -29.68 0.34
CA LEU A 241 9.10 -28.45 0.87
C LEU A 241 7.63 -28.73 1.15
N ARG A 242 7.18 -28.50 2.39
CA ARG A 242 5.80 -28.78 2.84
C ARG A 242 5.09 -27.47 3.18
N SER A 243 3.79 -27.40 2.92
CA SER A 243 2.92 -26.33 3.44
C SER A 243 2.49 -26.61 4.90
N VAL A 244 1.72 -25.70 5.52
CA VAL A 244 0.99 -26.01 6.77
C VAL A 244 -0.28 -26.85 6.53
N PHE A 245 -0.79 -26.92 5.30
CA PHE A 245 -2.09 -27.55 5.00
C PHE A 245 -2.20 -28.09 3.57
N SER A 246 -3.02 -29.12 3.37
CA SER A 246 -3.31 -29.75 2.06
C SER A 246 -4.65 -29.31 1.45
N GLU A 247 -4.98 -29.81 0.25
CA GLU A 247 -6.28 -29.64 -0.43
C GLU A 247 -7.50 -29.94 0.46
N ARG A 248 -7.35 -30.87 1.42
CA ARG A 248 -8.40 -31.34 2.34
C ARG A 248 -8.58 -30.45 3.57
N SER A 249 -7.84 -29.35 3.65
CA SER A 249 -7.90 -28.40 4.75
C SER A 249 -9.26 -27.71 4.86
N GLY A 250 -9.76 -27.58 6.09
CA GLY A 250 -11.04 -26.94 6.39
C GLY A 250 -11.14 -25.46 5.97
N ILE A 251 -10.02 -24.81 5.61
CA ILE A 251 -10.03 -23.46 5.03
C ILE A 251 -10.78 -23.40 3.69
N PHE A 252 -10.76 -24.50 2.92
CA PHE A 252 -11.42 -24.64 1.61
C PHE A 252 -12.89 -25.08 1.71
N LYS A 253 -13.40 -25.35 2.91
CA LYS A 253 -14.82 -25.61 3.22
C LYS A 253 -15.41 -26.73 2.34
N LEU A 254 -16.28 -26.39 1.38
CA LEU A 254 -17.00 -27.32 0.51
C LEU A 254 -16.18 -27.76 -0.73
N ASN A 255 -15.11 -27.02 -1.06
CA ASN A 255 -14.20 -27.33 -2.16
C ASN A 255 -13.13 -28.37 -1.75
N ALA A 256 -12.98 -28.64 -0.46
CA ALA A 256 -11.85 -29.37 0.12
C ALA A 256 -11.74 -30.81 -0.42
N GLY A 257 -10.72 -31.06 -1.25
CA GLY A 257 -10.45 -32.35 -1.92
C GLY A 257 -10.89 -32.42 -3.39
N LYS A 258 -11.60 -31.41 -3.91
CA LYS A 258 -12.07 -31.34 -5.31
C LYS A 258 -11.14 -30.56 -6.23
N GLN A 259 -10.28 -29.72 -5.65
CA GLN A 259 -9.51 -28.68 -6.36
C GLN A 259 -8.09 -29.12 -6.80
N THR A 260 -7.83 -30.43 -6.80
CA THR A 260 -6.52 -31.05 -7.13
C THR A 260 -5.91 -30.54 -8.43
N ILE A 261 -6.63 -30.65 -9.56
CA ILE A 261 -6.12 -30.31 -10.90
C ILE A 261 -5.86 -28.79 -11.03
N PRO A 262 -6.79 -27.89 -10.62
CA PRO A 262 -6.52 -26.46 -10.50
C PRO A 262 -5.24 -26.11 -9.72
N MET A 263 -4.98 -26.77 -8.58
CA MET A 263 -3.75 -26.55 -7.81
C MET A 263 -2.49 -26.98 -8.60
N CYS A 264 -2.54 -28.12 -9.30
CA CYS A 264 -1.43 -28.59 -10.13
C CYS A 264 -1.10 -27.63 -11.29
N LEU A 265 -2.11 -27.11 -12.00
CA LEU A 265 -1.90 -26.12 -13.06
C LEU A 265 -1.35 -24.79 -12.51
N VAL A 266 -1.79 -24.38 -11.34
CA VAL A 266 -1.29 -23.18 -10.67
C VAL A 266 0.17 -23.33 -10.23
N ALA A 267 0.61 -24.52 -9.80
CA ALA A 267 2.02 -24.78 -9.51
C ALA A 267 2.90 -24.56 -10.75
N MET A 268 2.46 -25.10 -11.90
CA MET A 268 3.12 -24.91 -13.20
C MET A 268 3.14 -23.44 -13.65
N ALA A 269 2.09 -22.67 -13.38
CA ALA A 269 2.09 -21.21 -13.61
C ALA A 269 3.07 -20.48 -12.66
N MET A 270 3.08 -20.82 -11.38
CA MET A 270 3.89 -20.17 -10.35
C MET A 270 5.39 -20.35 -10.59
N MET A 271 5.83 -21.50 -11.12
CA MET A 271 7.26 -21.71 -11.40
C MET A 271 7.79 -20.87 -12.58
N LYS A 272 6.90 -20.43 -13.49
CA LYS A 272 7.22 -19.40 -14.51
C LYS A 272 7.20 -17.96 -13.94
N ILE A 273 7.02 -17.81 -12.62
CA ILE A 273 7.16 -16.54 -11.86
C ILE A 273 8.37 -16.62 -10.92
N TYR A 274 8.58 -17.75 -10.24
CA TYR A 274 9.69 -17.99 -9.30
C TYR A 274 10.33 -19.37 -9.53
N PRO A 275 11.66 -19.48 -9.75
CA PRO A 275 12.34 -20.78 -9.89
C PRO A 275 12.04 -21.73 -8.73
N ALA A 276 11.82 -23.01 -9.02
CA ALA A 276 11.32 -23.95 -8.02
C ALA A 276 12.32 -24.19 -6.88
N SER A 277 13.62 -24.08 -7.19
CA SER A 277 14.73 -24.16 -6.24
C SER A 277 14.69 -23.14 -5.09
N ILE A 278 14.00 -22.00 -5.24
CA ILE A 278 13.90 -20.96 -4.20
C ILE A 278 12.53 -20.85 -3.54
N TRP A 279 11.58 -21.75 -3.85
CA TRP A 279 10.23 -21.70 -3.27
C TRP A 279 10.24 -21.78 -1.75
N SER A 280 9.33 -21.06 -1.10
CA SER A 280 9.08 -21.10 0.34
C SER A 280 7.73 -21.75 0.66
N GLN A 281 7.48 -22.04 1.93
CA GLN A 281 6.18 -22.50 2.42
C GLN A 281 5.04 -21.58 1.94
N ASP A 282 5.24 -20.26 1.98
CA ASP A 282 4.24 -19.27 1.57
C ASP A 282 3.86 -19.39 0.10
N ILE A 283 4.82 -19.71 -0.78
CA ILE A 283 4.59 -19.88 -2.23
C ILE A 283 3.75 -21.16 -2.47
N VAL A 284 4.07 -22.27 -1.79
CA VAL A 284 3.25 -23.49 -1.86
C VAL A 284 1.84 -23.22 -1.35
N GLU A 285 1.70 -22.47 -0.26
CA GLU A 285 0.38 -22.08 0.24
C GLU A 285 -0.36 -21.11 -0.69
N GLU A 286 0.32 -20.20 -1.40
CA GLU A 286 -0.31 -19.32 -2.38
C GLU A 286 -0.80 -20.11 -3.61
N VAL A 287 -0.02 -21.08 -4.09
CA VAL A 287 -0.44 -22.05 -5.12
C VAL A 287 -1.75 -22.73 -4.71
N LEU A 288 -1.86 -23.20 -3.47
CA LEU A 288 -3.10 -23.79 -2.94
C LEU A 288 -4.26 -22.77 -2.91
N LYS A 289 -4.01 -21.52 -2.45
CA LYS A 289 -5.00 -20.42 -2.35
C LYS A 289 -5.42 -19.82 -3.72
N ILE A 290 -4.63 -20.01 -4.77
CA ILE A 290 -5.00 -19.67 -6.16
C ILE A 290 -5.72 -20.85 -6.82
N GLY A 291 -5.28 -22.09 -6.60
CA GLY A 291 -5.94 -23.30 -7.14
C GLY A 291 -7.40 -23.45 -6.72
N ASP A 292 -7.73 -23.15 -5.46
CA ASP A 292 -9.12 -23.13 -4.97
C ASP A 292 -10.01 -22.07 -5.67
N ARG A 293 -9.42 -20.94 -6.08
CA ARG A 293 -10.11 -19.93 -6.90
C ARG A 293 -10.29 -20.40 -8.33
N LEU A 294 -9.26 -20.98 -8.95
CA LEU A 294 -9.35 -21.56 -10.30
C LEU A 294 -10.36 -22.72 -10.38
N PHE A 295 -10.50 -23.51 -9.32
CA PHE A 295 -11.60 -24.47 -9.17
C PHE A 295 -12.95 -23.75 -9.20
N THR A 296 -13.14 -22.76 -8.32
CA THR A 296 -14.39 -22.00 -8.23
C THR A 296 -14.78 -21.33 -9.56
N ASP A 297 -13.82 -20.69 -10.23
CA ASP A 297 -14.02 -20.07 -11.55
C ASP A 297 -14.36 -21.10 -12.64
N THR A 298 -13.78 -22.31 -12.57
CA THR A 298 -14.13 -23.44 -13.46
C THR A 298 -15.57 -23.88 -13.26
N MET A 299 -16.04 -24.03 -12.02
CA MET A 299 -17.42 -24.42 -11.74
C MET A 299 -18.41 -23.38 -12.27
N VAL A 300 -18.18 -22.10 -12.00
CA VAL A 300 -19.01 -20.99 -12.51
C VAL A 300 -18.97 -20.88 -14.04
N ALA A 301 -17.90 -21.34 -14.69
CA ALA A 301 -17.82 -21.44 -16.14
C ALA A 301 -18.60 -22.65 -16.71
N ARG A 302 -18.74 -23.76 -15.96
CA ARG A 302 -19.60 -24.90 -16.31
C ARG A 302 -21.08 -24.57 -16.14
N GLU A 303 -21.49 -23.98 -15.01
CA GLU A 303 -22.90 -23.58 -14.73
C GLU A 303 -23.56 -22.71 -15.81
N ARG A 304 -22.74 -21.98 -16.59
CA ARG A 304 -23.21 -21.07 -17.66
C ARG A 304 -23.37 -21.75 -19.02
N ARG A 305 -23.04 -23.03 -19.15
CA ARG A 305 -23.22 -23.83 -20.36
C ARG A 305 -24.61 -24.46 -20.38
N THR A 306 -25.34 -24.25 -21.47
CA THR A 306 -26.71 -24.76 -21.67
C THR A 306 -26.75 -26.15 -22.29
N ASP A 307 -25.57 -26.74 -22.50
CA ASP A 307 -25.27 -27.94 -23.30
C ASP A 307 -24.77 -29.14 -22.46
N LEU A 308 -24.77 -29.02 -21.13
CA LEU A 308 -24.42 -30.10 -20.21
C LEU A 308 -25.44 -31.26 -20.27
N THR A 309 -24.95 -32.49 -20.43
CA THR A 309 -25.79 -33.70 -20.35
C THR A 309 -26.07 -34.10 -18.89
N PRO A 310 -27.19 -34.78 -18.59
CA PRO A 310 -27.54 -35.18 -17.21
C PRO A 310 -26.63 -36.23 -16.55
N GLU A 311 -25.56 -36.64 -17.23
CA GLU A 311 -24.67 -37.74 -16.83
C GLU A 311 -23.25 -37.27 -16.47
N GLU A 312 -22.92 -35.97 -16.66
CA GLU A 312 -21.68 -35.41 -16.10
C GLU A 312 -21.79 -35.25 -14.58
N ASP A 313 -20.77 -35.68 -13.83
CA ASP A 313 -20.65 -35.27 -12.43
C ASP A 313 -20.46 -33.74 -12.37
N VAL A 314 -21.40 -33.08 -11.71
CA VAL A 314 -21.50 -31.63 -11.62
C VAL A 314 -20.46 -31.06 -10.67
N ASP A 315 -19.83 -31.89 -9.84
CA ASP A 315 -19.11 -31.48 -8.63
C ASP A 315 -17.58 -31.72 -8.69
N GLU A 316 -17.08 -32.39 -9.75
CA GLU A 316 -15.65 -32.72 -9.95
C GLU A 316 -14.97 -31.99 -11.13
N VAL A 317 -13.65 -31.73 -11.00
CA VAL A 317 -12.81 -31.05 -12.01
C VAL A 317 -11.60 -31.91 -12.38
N TYR A 318 -11.48 -32.17 -13.69
CA TYR A 318 -10.43 -33.00 -14.32
C TYR A 318 -9.59 -32.16 -15.30
N ALA A 319 -8.53 -32.76 -15.86
CA ALA A 319 -7.65 -32.11 -16.83
C ALA A 319 -8.38 -31.54 -18.06
N GLU A 320 -9.41 -32.25 -18.54
CA GLU A 320 -10.15 -31.90 -19.75
C GLU A 320 -11.18 -30.77 -19.54
N ASN A 321 -11.76 -30.64 -18.34
CA ASN A 321 -12.82 -29.65 -18.05
C ASN A 321 -12.35 -28.42 -17.26
N CYS A 322 -11.11 -28.42 -16.74
CA CYS A 322 -10.52 -27.27 -16.03
C CYS A 322 -10.29 -26.05 -16.95
N LEU A 323 -10.45 -24.84 -16.42
CA LEU A 323 -10.11 -23.61 -17.15
C LEU A 323 -8.61 -23.56 -17.48
N ARG A 324 -8.31 -23.46 -18.78
CA ARG A 324 -6.95 -23.36 -19.34
C ARG A 324 -6.39 -21.93 -19.33
N GLU A 325 -7.23 -20.92 -19.08
CA GLU A 325 -6.82 -19.53 -18.99
C GLU A 325 -7.18 -18.95 -17.63
N PHE A 326 -6.20 -18.38 -16.92
CA PHE A 326 -6.41 -17.77 -15.59
C PHE A 326 -5.32 -16.75 -15.23
N HIS A 327 -5.52 -15.97 -14.17
CA HIS A 327 -4.62 -14.89 -13.78
C HIS A 327 -3.88 -15.13 -12.47
N ILE A 328 -2.57 -14.89 -12.45
CA ILE A 328 -1.79 -14.65 -11.22
C ILE A 328 -1.24 -13.22 -11.29
N GLY A 329 -1.95 -12.29 -10.65
CA GLY A 329 -1.64 -10.87 -10.71
C GLY A 329 -2.04 -10.24 -12.05
N THR A 330 -1.10 -9.59 -12.71
CA THR A 330 -1.21 -9.03 -14.09
C THR A 330 -0.93 -10.08 -15.16
N ASN A 331 -0.33 -11.22 -14.79
CA ASN A 331 -0.02 -12.31 -15.71
C ASN A 331 -1.28 -13.14 -15.99
N LYS A 332 -1.71 -13.21 -17.24
CA LYS A 332 -2.66 -14.21 -17.76
C LYS A 332 -1.85 -15.42 -18.22
N PHE A 333 -2.04 -16.54 -17.55
CA PHE A 333 -1.50 -17.83 -17.96
C PHE A 333 -2.46 -18.51 -18.93
N VAL A 334 -1.90 -19.14 -19.95
CA VAL A 334 -2.59 -19.99 -20.92
C VAL A 334 -1.90 -21.34 -20.93
N MET A 335 -2.65 -22.37 -20.54
CA MET A 335 -2.20 -23.76 -20.48
C MET A 335 -2.51 -24.46 -21.79
N ASN A 336 -1.48 -24.61 -22.63
CA ASN A 336 -1.59 -25.39 -23.86
C ASN A 336 -1.37 -26.87 -23.51
N PHE A 337 -2.43 -27.67 -23.56
CA PHE A 337 -2.34 -29.11 -23.35
C PHE A 337 -1.96 -29.80 -24.67
N GLY A 338 -0.87 -30.56 -24.66
CA GLY A 338 -0.51 -31.51 -25.70
C GLY A 338 -1.47 -32.71 -25.74
N GLY A 339 -1.23 -33.63 -26.69
CA GLY A 339 -2.00 -34.88 -26.77
C GLY A 339 -1.71 -35.78 -25.55
N PRO A 340 -2.72 -36.30 -24.83
CA PRO A 340 -2.49 -37.14 -23.67
C PRO A 340 -1.82 -38.46 -24.05
N LEU A 341 -0.73 -38.79 -23.37
CA LEU A 341 -0.20 -40.15 -23.35
C LEU A 341 -1.04 -40.96 -22.36
N VAL A 342 -1.53 -42.12 -22.81
CA VAL A 342 -2.37 -43.02 -22.01
C VAL A 342 -1.66 -44.36 -21.89
N GLY A 343 -1.78 -45.02 -20.75
CA GLY A 343 -1.20 -46.33 -20.53
C GLY A 343 -1.63 -46.95 -19.21
N ASN A 344 -1.31 -48.24 -19.06
CA ASN A 344 -1.48 -48.96 -17.81
C ASN A 344 -0.24 -48.75 -16.91
N PHE A 345 -0.44 -48.58 -15.61
CA PHE A 345 0.63 -48.16 -14.70
C PHE A 345 1.76 -49.18 -14.60
N GLU A 346 1.44 -50.47 -14.43
CA GLU A 346 2.48 -51.51 -14.31
C GLU A 346 3.20 -51.75 -15.65
N GLN A 347 2.49 -51.69 -16.78
CA GLN A 347 3.05 -52.01 -18.10
C GLN A 347 3.79 -50.83 -18.77
N ASN A 348 3.36 -49.59 -18.54
CA ASN A 348 3.75 -48.45 -19.38
C ASN A 348 4.20 -47.19 -18.64
N PHE A 349 3.96 -47.05 -17.33
CA PHE A 349 4.27 -45.80 -16.62
C PHE A 349 5.76 -45.44 -16.70
N TRP A 350 6.64 -46.34 -16.21
CA TRP A 350 8.08 -46.13 -16.22
C TRP A 350 8.65 -45.80 -17.62
N PRO A 351 8.40 -46.59 -18.69
CA PRO A 351 8.97 -46.28 -19.99
C PRO A 351 8.41 -44.98 -20.61
N GLN A 352 7.13 -44.64 -20.41
CA GLN A 352 6.56 -43.41 -20.99
C GLN A 352 7.13 -42.14 -20.35
N ILE A 353 7.11 -42.03 -19.02
CA ILE A 353 7.63 -40.84 -18.32
C ILE A 353 9.16 -40.72 -18.45
N LYS A 354 9.88 -41.85 -18.50
CA LYS A 354 11.32 -41.86 -18.76
C LYS A 354 11.64 -41.41 -20.19
N ALA A 355 10.88 -41.86 -21.19
CA ALA A 355 11.03 -41.41 -22.58
C ALA A 355 10.66 -39.92 -22.76
N PHE A 356 9.70 -39.40 -21.99
CA PHE A 356 9.37 -37.97 -21.97
C PHE A 356 10.59 -37.14 -21.51
N TYR A 357 11.12 -37.41 -20.31
CA TYR A 357 12.27 -36.68 -19.77
C TYR A 357 13.63 -37.00 -20.42
N GLN A 358 13.71 -38.02 -21.29
CA GLN A 358 14.91 -38.34 -22.08
C GLN A 358 14.88 -37.78 -23.51
N ARG A 359 13.78 -37.13 -23.94
CA ARG A 359 13.71 -36.44 -25.23
C ARG A 359 14.64 -35.22 -25.22
N ALA A 360 15.59 -35.17 -26.16
CA ALA A 360 16.29 -33.93 -26.45
C ALA A 360 15.31 -32.93 -27.10
N PRO A 361 15.28 -31.65 -26.69
CA PRO A 361 14.36 -30.67 -27.26
C PRO A 361 14.64 -30.47 -28.74
N ALA A 362 13.57 -30.44 -29.54
CA ALA A 362 13.61 -30.17 -30.97
C ALA A 362 13.60 -28.66 -31.29
N SER A 363 13.18 -27.83 -30.33
CA SER A 363 13.11 -26.38 -30.39
C SER A 363 13.17 -25.74 -29.00
N ASP A 364 13.37 -24.42 -28.94
CA ASP A 364 13.32 -23.63 -27.70
C ASP A 364 11.89 -23.51 -27.10
N ASN A 365 10.87 -24.10 -27.74
CA ASN A 365 9.48 -24.13 -27.28
C ASN A 365 9.02 -25.53 -26.79
N ASP A 366 9.93 -26.50 -26.67
CA ASP A 366 9.59 -27.88 -26.30
C ASP A 366 8.97 -28.01 -24.88
N GLU A 367 8.18 -29.07 -24.69
CA GLU A 367 7.31 -29.26 -23.53
C GLU A 367 8.07 -29.87 -22.32
N PHE A 368 8.18 -29.14 -21.21
CA PHE A 368 8.86 -29.61 -19.98
C PHE A 368 7.92 -29.83 -18.78
N GLU A 369 6.66 -29.41 -18.88
CA GLU A 369 5.63 -29.61 -17.85
C GLU A 369 4.78 -30.84 -18.15
N LEU A 370 4.51 -31.67 -17.13
CA LEU A 370 3.71 -32.88 -17.24
C LEU A 370 2.68 -32.96 -16.11
N LEU A 371 1.39 -32.97 -16.47
CA LEU A 371 0.30 -33.21 -15.53
C LEU A 371 -0.04 -34.70 -15.60
N ILE A 372 0.19 -35.42 -14.52
CA ILE A 372 -0.06 -36.86 -14.43
C ILE A 372 -1.36 -37.08 -13.64
N THR A 373 -2.33 -37.76 -14.24
CA THR A 373 -3.66 -37.99 -13.64
C THR A 373 -4.02 -39.48 -13.63
N SER A 374 -4.52 -39.95 -12.49
CA SER A 374 -5.06 -41.30 -12.30
C SER A 374 -6.06 -41.32 -11.12
N ASN A 375 -6.78 -42.42 -10.95
CA ASN A 375 -7.81 -42.59 -9.91
C ASN A 375 -7.24 -42.57 -8.47
N LEU A 376 -5.92 -42.68 -8.29
CA LEU A 376 -5.25 -42.68 -6.97
C LEU A 376 -4.39 -41.44 -6.70
N TYR A 377 -3.90 -40.76 -7.74
CA TYR A 377 -3.02 -39.60 -7.63
C TYR A 377 -3.23 -38.63 -8.81
N ASN A 378 -3.07 -37.34 -8.55
CA ASN A 378 -2.98 -36.33 -9.60
C ASN A 378 -1.89 -35.34 -9.19
N VAL A 379 -0.82 -35.22 -9.96
CA VAL A 379 0.40 -34.48 -9.60
C VAL A 379 0.91 -33.67 -10.79
N ALA A 380 1.52 -32.52 -10.53
CA ALA A 380 2.29 -31.77 -11.51
C ALA A 380 3.77 -32.15 -11.39
N THR A 381 4.44 -32.48 -12.49
CA THR A 381 5.89 -32.66 -12.53
C THR A 381 6.53 -31.77 -13.60
N TRP A 382 7.73 -31.29 -13.33
CA TRP A 382 8.48 -30.43 -14.25
C TRP A 382 9.99 -30.60 -14.07
N PHE A 383 10.75 -30.09 -15.04
CA PHE A 383 12.21 -30.05 -15.00
C PHE A 383 12.69 -28.61 -14.99
N ASP A 384 13.55 -28.26 -14.03
CA ASP A 384 14.12 -26.90 -13.86
C ASP A 384 15.65 -27.02 -13.86
N GLY A 385 16.27 -26.68 -15.01
CA GLY A 385 17.71 -26.69 -15.28
C GLY A 385 18.39 -28.06 -15.27
N ASN A 386 18.47 -28.69 -14.10
CA ASN A 386 19.08 -30.01 -13.86
C ASN A 386 18.32 -30.85 -12.80
N VAL A 387 17.17 -30.37 -12.31
CA VAL A 387 16.45 -30.95 -11.16
C VAL A 387 15.00 -31.25 -11.54
N TYR A 388 14.50 -32.40 -11.12
CA TYR A 388 13.13 -32.85 -11.38
C TYR A 388 12.25 -32.54 -10.18
N TYR A 389 11.10 -31.92 -10.39
CA TYR A 389 10.17 -31.52 -9.34
C TYR A 389 8.84 -32.26 -9.48
N LEU A 390 8.21 -32.55 -8.34
CA LEU A 390 6.86 -33.10 -8.21
C LEU A 390 6.10 -32.28 -7.17
N PHE A 391 4.93 -31.74 -7.55
CA PHE A 391 3.98 -31.12 -6.63
C PHE A 391 2.76 -32.01 -6.44
N ASP A 392 2.45 -32.29 -5.17
CA ASP A 392 1.27 -33.02 -4.75
C ASP A 392 0.47 -32.17 -3.73
N PRO A 393 -0.76 -31.73 -4.06
CA PRO A 393 -1.60 -30.94 -3.16
C PRO A 393 -2.32 -31.79 -2.08
N LYS A 394 -2.26 -33.12 -2.18
CA LYS A 394 -2.95 -34.05 -1.25
C LYS A 394 -2.27 -34.07 0.12
N PRO A 395 -2.97 -34.51 1.19
CA PRO A 395 -2.31 -34.75 2.47
C PRO A 395 -1.23 -35.82 2.33
N ARG A 396 0.02 -35.38 2.54
CA ARG A 396 1.21 -36.22 2.66
C ARG A 396 1.83 -36.07 4.04
N ASP A 397 2.54 -37.11 4.46
CA ASP A 397 3.31 -37.13 5.70
C ASP A 397 4.57 -36.25 5.59
N GLN A 398 5.53 -36.40 6.51
CA GLN A 398 6.79 -35.65 6.50
C GLN A 398 7.78 -36.08 5.39
N PHE A 399 7.58 -37.25 4.79
CA PHE A 399 8.42 -37.83 3.73
C PHE A 399 7.82 -37.68 2.32
N GLY A 400 6.66 -37.01 2.20
CA GLY A 400 5.91 -36.90 0.95
C GLY A 400 5.10 -38.15 0.62
N GLN A 401 4.87 -39.04 1.60
CA GLN A 401 4.26 -40.35 1.38
C GLN A 401 2.76 -40.37 1.71
N VAL A 402 2.04 -41.34 1.12
CA VAL A 402 0.64 -41.65 1.44
C VAL A 402 0.55 -42.32 2.82
N PHE A 403 -0.28 -41.77 3.71
CA PHE A 403 -0.57 -42.39 5.01
C PHE A 403 -1.17 -43.80 4.86
N GLY A 404 -0.66 -44.78 5.62
CA GLY A 404 -1.10 -46.17 5.56
C GLY A 404 -0.38 -47.01 4.51
N LYS A 405 0.68 -46.49 3.88
CA LYS A 405 1.61 -47.23 3.01
C LYS A 405 2.27 -48.39 3.75
N GLU A 406 2.54 -48.21 5.05
CA GLU A 406 3.09 -49.22 5.95
C GLU A 406 2.20 -50.47 6.14
N GLU A 407 0.93 -50.42 5.72
CA GLU A 407 -0.02 -51.55 5.81
C GLU A 407 -0.24 -52.28 4.47
N TRP A 408 0.46 -51.87 3.40
CA TRP A 408 0.27 -52.45 2.06
C TRP A 408 0.87 -53.85 1.97
N SER A 409 0.03 -54.84 1.69
CA SER A 409 0.47 -56.21 1.38
C SER A 409 1.23 -56.25 0.06
N ALA A 410 2.33 -57.02 0.01
CA ALA A 410 3.02 -57.36 -1.22
C ALA A 410 2.08 -58.03 -2.25
N LYS A 411 2.42 -57.93 -3.54
CA LYS A 411 1.72 -58.66 -4.60
C LYS A 411 1.89 -60.16 -4.37
N VAL A 412 0.81 -60.92 -4.47
CA VAL A 412 0.82 -62.39 -4.44
C VAL A 412 0.56 -62.85 -5.86
N ASP A 413 1.59 -63.30 -6.55
CA ASP A 413 1.47 -63.86 -7.89
C ASP A 413 0.84 -65.26 -7.80
N VAL A 414 -0.45 -65.34 -8.15
CA VAL A 414 -1.18 -66.60 -8.30
C VAL A 414 -0.98 -67.07 -9.74
N PRO A 415 -0.47 -68.29 -9.99
CA PRO A 415 -0.35 -68.80 -11.35
C PRO A 415 -1.72 -68.97 -12.03
N GLU A 416 -1.85 -68.46 -13.25
CA GLU A 416 -2.99 -68.75 -14.12
C GLU A 416 -2.87 -70.17 -14.70
N ASP A 417 -3.43 -71.18 -14.01
CA ASP A 417 -3.80 -72.49 -14.59
C ASP A 417 -4.60 -73.32 -13.56
N GLU A 418 -5.94 -73.31 -13.66
CA GLU A 418 -6.87 -74.46 -13.54
C GLU A 418 -8.33 -74.00 -13.37
N GLU A 419 -9.23 -74.44 -14.25
CA GLU A 419 -10.68 -74.21 -14.13
C GLU A 419 -11.30 -75.18 -13.11
N GLY A 420 -11.52 -74.74 -11.86
CA GLY A 420 -12.17 -75.57 -10.83
C GLY A 420 -12.77 -74.76 -9.68
N GLY A 421 -14.10 -74.74 -9.56
CA GLY A 421 -14.80 -73.96 -8.54
C GLY A 421 -14.78 -74.58 -7.13
N GLY A 422 -14.47 -73.78 -6.11
CA GLY A 422 -14.56 -74.17 -4.69
C GLY A 422 -14.17 -73.07 -3.70
N ASP A 423 -15.16 -72.43 -3.08
CA ASP A 423 -14.95 -71.42 -2.02
C ASP A 423 -14.55 -72.06 -0.66
N ASP A 424 -13.26 -72.33 -0.43
CA ASP A 424 -12.70 -72.45 0.93
C ASP A 424 -11.32 -71.75 1.06
N PRO A 425 -11.25 -70.61 1.79
CA PRO A 425 -10.00 -69.87 1.99
C PRO A 425 -8.85 -70.65 2.67
N LYS A 426 -9.10 -71.84 3.26
CA LYS A 426 -8.06 -72.60 3.96
C LYS A 426 -7.08 -73.30 3.03
N PHE A 427 -7.47 -73.65 1.80
CA PHE A 427 -6.65 -74.51 0.94
C PHE A 427 -5.36 -73.83 0.44
N VAL A 428 -5.44 -72.52 0.16
CA VAL A 428 -4.30 -71.70 -0.32
C VAL A 428 -3.18 -71.60 0.73
N SER A 429 -3.53 -71.61 2.02
CA SER A 429 -2.61 -71.47 3.15
C SER A 429 -1.63 -72.66 3.28
N GLU A 430 -2.07 -73.88 2.95
CA GLU A 430 -1.24 -75.08 3.12
C GLU A 430 -0.27 -75.34 1.96
N MET A 431 -0.58 -74.91 0.73
CA MET A 431 0.34 -75.04 -0.40
C MET A 431 1.59 -74.14 -0.25
N ALA A 432 1.42 -72.92 0.25
CA ALA A 432 2.54 -71.99 0.47
C ALA A 432 3.62 -72.55 1.40
N LYS A 433 3.23 -73.33 2.42
CA LYS A 433 4.13 -73.92 3.42
C LYS A 433 4.99 -75.09 2.92
N LYS A 434 4.88 -75.48 1.64
CA LYS A 434 5.50 -76.71 1.12
C LYS A 434 6.61 -76.51 0.06
N LYS A 435 7.00 -75.26 -0.23
CA LYS A 435 8.00 -74.93 -1.28
C LYS A 435 9.27 -74.20 -0.82
N LEU A 436 9.37 -73.77 0.44
CA LEU A 436 10.59 -73.18 1.01
C LEU A 436 11.21 -74.12 2.03
N GLY A 437 12.30 -74.78 1.65
CA GLY A 437 13.04 -75.72 2.48
C GLY A 437 14.38 -75.17 2.95
N GLY A 438 14.48 -74.83 4.23
CA GLY A 438 15.73 -74.63 4.97
C GLY A 438 16.28 -73.20 4.99
N GLY A 439 16.73 -72.77 6.17
CA GLY A 439 17.49 -71.54 6.39
C GLY A 439 16.70 -70.43 7.09
N ASP A 440 17.01 -70.23 8.37
CA ASP A 440 16.78 -69.05 9.23
C ASP A 440 15.37 -68.43 9.33
N GLU A 441 14.84 -68.42 10.55
CA GLU A 441 13.60 -67.71 10.91
C GLU A 441 13.81 -66.19 10.87
N LEU A 442 13.36 -65.54 9.80
CA LEU A 442 13.09 -64.10 9.83
C LEU A 442 11.92 -63.83 10.81
N PRO A 443 12.00 -62.82 11.68
CA PRO A 443 10.93 -62.52 12.64
C PRO A 443 9.66 -62.08 11.90
N GLU A 444 8.54 -62.76 12.17
CA GLU A 444 7.21 -62.32 11.69
C GLU A 444 6.87 -60.96 12.33
N VAL A 445 7.02 -59.88 11.55
CA VAL A 445 6.55 -58.55 11.96
C VAL A 445 5.03 -58.51 11.83
N GLU A 446 4.32 -58.53 12.94
CA GLU A 446 2.87 -58.30 12.96
C GLU A 446 2.55 -56.91 12.39
N ILE A 447 2.05 -56.86 11.14
CA ILE A 447 1.56 -55.64 10.52
C ILE A 447 0.23 -55.26 11.19
N VAL A 448 0.32 -54.38 12.19
CA VAL A 448 -0.83 -53.86 12.94
C VAL A 448 -1.70 -53.00 12.03
N LYS A 449 -2.80 -53.58 11.52
CA LYS A 449 -3.75 -52.89 10.63
C LYS A 449 -4.69 -51.98 11.41
N HIS A 450 -4.68 -50.70 11.08
CA HIS A 450 -5.52 -49.67 11.67
C HIS A 450 -6.85 -49.52 10.90
N SER A 451 -7.88 -49.02 11.58
CA SER A 451 -9.17 -48.74 10.93
C SER A 451 -9.04 -47.59 9.90
N PRO A 452 -9.84 -47.56 8.82
CA PRO A 452 -9.88 -46.43 7.89
C PRO A 452 -10.15 -45.07 8.57
N SER A 453 -10.87 -45.08 9.69
CA SER A 453 -11.13 -43.89 10.52
C SER A 453 -9.90 -43.33 11.23
N TYR A 454 -8.88 -44.15 11.48
CA TYR A 454 -7.58 -43.72 11.99
C TYR A 454 -6.77 -43.02 10.89
N TRP A 455 -6.67 -43.65 9.70
CA TRP A 455 -5.97 -43.04 8.56
C TRP A 455 -6.63 -41.73 8.11
N LYS A 456 -7.96 -41.66 8.08
CA LYS A 456 -8.70 -40.43 7.81
C LYS A 456 -8.49 -39.32 8.86
N ARG A 457 -8.03 -39.65 10.07
CA ARG A 457 -7.55 -38.66 11.06
C ARG A 457 -6.10 -38.26 10.82
N LYS A 458 -5.22 -39.18 10.39
CA LYS A 458 -3.84 -38.84 10.00
C LYS A 458 -3.80 -37.91 8.78
N GLU A 459 -4.70 -38.10 7.82
CA GLU A 459 -4.86 -37.18 6.69
C GLU A 459 -5.15 -35.72 7.10
N THR A 460 -5.81 -35.45 8.23
CA THR A 460 -6.07 -34.05 8.66
C THR A 460 -4.83 -33.34 9.18
N ASP A 461 -3.79 -34.09 9.53
CA ASP A 461 -2.47 -33.59 9.93
C ASP A 461 -1.50 -33.53 8.71
N GLY A 462 -1.99 -33.91 7.52
CA GLY A 462 -1.22 -33.98 6.27
C GLY A 462 -1.17 -32.67 5.49
N ALA A 463 0.02 -32.32 5.00
CA ALA A 463 0.26 -31.13 4.20
C ALA A 463 0.44 -31.47 2.72
N ALA A 464 0.27 -30.46 1.84
CA ALA A 464 0.76 -30.53 0.48
C ALA A 464 2.29 -30.43 0.45
N CYS A 465 2.91 -30.90 -0.62
CA CYS A 465 4.36 -30.82 -0.77
C CYS A 465 4.83 -30.61 -2.21
N VAL A 466 6.00 -29.97 -2.33
CA VAL A 466 6.87 -30.07 -3.51
C VAL A 466 8.06 -30.95 -3.11
N VAL A 467 8.33 -32.02 -3.84
CA VAL A 467 9.52 -32.86 -3.70
C VAL A 467 10.41 -32.62 -4.92
N TRP A 468 11.72 -32.48 -4.72
CA TRP A 468 12.69 -32.49 -5.82
C TRP A 468 13.55 -33.75 -5.84
N PHE A 469 14.05 -34.11 -7.02
CA PHE A 469 14.85 -35.31 -7.27
C PHE A 469 16.04 -35.01 -8.20
N THR A 470 17.19 -35.65 -7.94
CA THR A 470 18.39 -35.54 -8.80
C THR A 470 18.29 -36.32 -10.11
N SER A 471 17.27 -37.16 -10.30
CA SER A 471 17.05 -37.91 -11.55
C SER A 471 15.57 -38.25 -11.76
N ALA A 472 15.19 -38.43 -13.03
CA ALA A 472 13.85 -38.89 -13.41
C ALA A 472 13.53 -40.25 -12.77
N ASP A 473 14.47 -41.20 -12.74
CA ASP A 473 14.24 -42.51 -12.12
C ASP A 473 13.87 -42.40 -10.63
N LYS A 474 14.44 -41.45 -9.87
CA LYS A 474 14.09 -41.24 -8.46
C LYS A 474 12.72 -40.57 -8.26
N LEU A 475 12.29 -39.72 -9.20
CA LEU A 475 10.91 -39.23 -9.25
C LEU A 475 9.93 -40.38 -9.56
N ILE A 476 10.28 -41.28 -10.49
CA ILE A 476 9.46 -42.43 -10.86
C ILE A 476 9.32 -43.41 -9.70
N GLU A 477 10.43 -43.76 -9.04
CA GLU A 477 10.43 -44.56 -7.81
C GLU A 477 9.47 -43.99 -6.77
N HIS A 478 9.49 -42.68 -6.53
CA HIS A 478 8.59 -42.02 -5.57
C HIS A 478 7.10 -42.13 -5.95
N VAL A 479 6.74 -42.13 -7.24
CA VAL A 479 5.35 -42.35 -7.67
C VAL A 479 4.94 -43.83 -7.55
N TYR A 480 5.82 -44.78 -7.91
CA TYR A 480 5.58 -46.21 -7.68
C TYR A 480 5.43 -46.52 -6.18
N GLU A 481 6.30 -45.97 -5.34
CA GLU A 481 6.26 -46.12 -3.88
C GLU A 481 5.02 -45.50 -3.23
N ASN A 482 4.38 -44.53 -3.89
CA ASN A 482 3.10 -43.95 -3.46
C ASN A 482 1.88 -44.59 -4.16
N THR A 483 2.07 -45.68 -4.91
CA THR A 483 0.99 -46.41 -5.59
C THR A 483 0.89 -47.86 -5.08
N PRO A 484 -0.23 -48.27 -4.45
CA PRO A 484 -0.40 -49.59 -3.84
C PRO A 484 -0.08 -50.76 -4.80
N PRO A 485 0.86 -51.67 -4.46
CA PRO A 485 1.30 -52.74 -5.36
C PRO A 485 0.16 -53.60 -5.92
N ASN A 486 -0.84 -53.92 -5.09
CA ASN A 486 -2.01 -54.72 -5.46
C ASN A 486 -3.06 -53.97 -6.30
N ARG A 487 -2.82 -52.70 -6.70
CA ARG A 487 -3.70 -51.92 -7.57
C ARG A 487 -3.06 -51.49 -8.88
N ARG A 488 -1.73 -51.52 -8.99
CA ARG A 488 -0.98 -51.01 -10.16
C ARG A 488 -1.41 -51.60 -11.49
N GLU A 489 -1.66 -52.91 -11.51
CA GLU A 489 -2.05 -53.65 -12.72
C GLU A 489 -3.45 -53.27 -13.24
N ALA A 490 -4.34 -52.83 -12.35
CA ALA A 490 -5.68 -52.34 -12.68
C ALA A 490 -5.76 -50.79 -12.69
N LEU A 491 -4.62 -50.10 -12.76
CA LEU A 491 -4.54 -48.65 -12.69
C LEU A 491 -4.10 -48.06 -14.03
N ASP A 492 -5.02 -47.42 -14.73
CA ASP A 492 -4.70 -46.61 -15.90
C ASP A 492 -4.27 -45.19 -15.49
N PHE A 493 -3.44 -44.56 -16.32
CA PHE A 493 -3.05 -43.16 -16.17
C PHE A 493 -3.21 -42.40 -17.48
N LYS A 494 -3.33 -41.07 -17.35
CA LYS A 494 -3.07 -40.12 -18.44
C LYS A 494 -1.92 -39.20 -18.02
N MET A 495 -1.02 -38.92 -18.94
CA MET A 495 -0.02 -37.85 -18.82
C MET A 495 -0.34 -36.79 -19.88
N PHE A 496 -0.57 -35.56 -19.45
CA PHE A 496 -0.75 -34.41 -20.34
C PHE A 496 0.54 -33.59 -20.35
N PRO A 497 1.29 -33.56 -21.47
CA PRO A 497 2.28 -32.51 -21.70
C PRO A 497 1.59 -31.15 -21.68
N ILE A 498 2.23 -30.14 -21.07
CA ILE A 498 1.69 -28.78 -21.01
C ILE A 498 2.79 -27.79 -21.43
N THR A 499 2.43 -26.80 -22.25
CA THR A 499 3.22 -25.57 -22.42
C THR A 499 2.56 -24.45 -21.62
N VAL A 500 3.23 -23.96 -20.58
CA VAL A 500 2.74 -22.81 -19.78
C VAL A 500 3.12 -21.49 -20.45
N VAL A 501 2.17 -20.82 -21.09
CA VAL A 501 2.39 -19.51 -21.73
C VAL A 501 1.94 -18.38 -20.81
N ASN A 502 2.87 -17.55 -20.33
CA ASN A 502 2.56 -16.31 -19.62
C ASN A 502 2.40 -15.14 -20.61
N ARG A 503 1.23 -14.47 -20.58
CA ARG A 503 0.97 -13.20 -21.28
C ARG A 503 0.56 -12.14 -20.26
N PRO A 504 1.13 -10.92 -20.24
CA PRO A 504 0.60 -9.85 -19.43
C PRO A 504 -0.76 -9.40 -19.97
N ASP A 505 -1.81 -9.51 -19.16
CA ASP A 505 -3.08 -8.83 -19.44
C ASP A 505 -2.95 -7.37 -18.99
N LEU A 506 -2.85 -6.47 -19.97
CA LEU A 506 -2.81 -5.03 -19.76
C LEU A 506 -4.15 -4.54 -19.17
N LYS A 507 -4.25 -4.57 -17.84
CA LYS A 507 -5.43 -4.10 -17.11
C LYS A 507 -5.62 -2.61 -17.38
N ASN A 508 -6.76 -2.26 -17.97
CA ASN A 508 -7.15 -0.88 -18.25
C ASN A 508 -6.99 0.01 -17.01
N VAL A 509 -5.98 0.89 -17.00
CA VAL A 509 -5.83 1.87 -15.93
C VAL A 509 -7.00 2.87 -15.96
N PHE A 510 -7.57 3.12 -17.15
CA PHE A 510 -8.73 3.96 -17.40
C PHE A 510 -9.68 3.33 -18.42
N ASN A 511 -11.00 3.57 -18.32
CA ASN A 511 -11.98 3.18 -19.34
C ASN A 511 -12.14 4.32 -20.35
N SER A 512 -11.44 4.24 -21.49
CA SER A 512 -11.35 5.32 -22.49
C SER A 512 -12.69 5.84 -23.03
N LYS A 513 -13.77 5.05 -22.93
CA LYS A 513 -15.11 5.40 -23.43
C LYS A 513 -15.81 6.56 -22.70
N THR A 514 -15.22 7.12 -21.64
CA THR A 514 -15.77 8.28 -20.89
C THR A 514 -14.91 9.54 -20.94
N ALA A 515 -13.76 9.52 -21.64
CA ALA A 515 -12.99 10.74 -21.89
C ALA A 515 -13.77 11.65 -22.85
N ARG A 516 -14.00 12.92 -22.46
CA ARG A 516 -14.50 13.96 -23.37
C ARG A 516 -13.31 14.72 -23.95
N GLU A 517 -13.40 15.05 -25.23
CA GLU A 517 -12.38 15.80 -25.97
C GLU A 517 -12.83 17.26 -26.27
N ASP A 518 -13.93 17.75 -25.66
CA ASP A 518 -14.33 19.16 -25.82
C ASP A 518 -13.53 20.08 -24.88
N ASN A 519 -13.08 21.23 -25.40
CA ASN A 519 -12.24 22.25 -24.73
C ASN A 519 -12.87 22.92 -23.47
N TYR A 520 -13.96 22.34 -22.96
CA TYR A 520 -14.72 22.79 -21.81
C TYR A 520 -15.08 21.65 -20.83
N SER A 521 -14.60 20.42 -20.99
CA SER A 521 -14.86 19.35 -20.01
C SER A 521 -14.01 19.50 -18.74
N GLY A 522 -14.62 19.28 -17.56
CA GLY A 522 -13.92 19.16 -16.27
C GLY A 522 -13.91 20.43 -15.41
N ASP A 523 -13.39 20.30 -14.19
CA ASP A 523 -13.35 21.36 -13.17
C ASP A 523 -12.60 22.62 -13.68
N TRP A 524 -13.25 23.79 -13.57
CA TRP A 524 -12.70 25.06 -14.04
C TRP A 524 -12.07 25.84 -12.88
N TYR A 525 -10.78 25.63 -12.66
CA TYR A 525 -10.04 26.11 -11.48
C TYR A 525 -10.67 25.61 -10.18
N ALA A 526 -11.33 26.47 -9.39
CA ALA A 526 -12.04 26.08 -8.16
C ALA A 526 -13.55 25.83 -8.37
N PHE A 527 -14.07 26.06 -9.59
CA PHE A 527 -15.47 25.78 -9.92
C PHE A 527 -15.58 24.31 -10.38
N LYS A 528 -16.27 23.46 -9.62
CA LYS A 528 -16.46 22.05 -10.00
C LYS A 528 -17.55 21.89 -11.06
N GLU A 529 -17.33 21.09 -12.10
CA GLU A 529 -18.38 20.82 -13.11
C GLU A 529 -19.46 19.94 -12.48
N ILE A 530 -20.74 20.31 -12.65
CA ILE A 530 -21.89 19.59 -12.07
C ILE A 530 -22.89 19.13 -13.13
N ASP A 531 -22.91 19.79 -14.29
CA ASP A 531 -23.54 19.30 -15.53
C ASP A 531 -22.81 19.96 -16.72
N ARG A 532 -23.02 19.48 -17.95
CA ARG A 532 -22.30 19.93 -19.15
C ARG A 532 -22.42 21.43 -19.35
N GLY A 533 -21.33 22.17 -19.12
CA GLY A 533 -21.34 23.63 -19.27
C GLY A 533 -21.92 24.40 -18.08
N LEU A 534 -22.07 23.74 -16.93
CA LEU A 534 -22.48 24.30 -15.65
C LEU A 534 -21.50 23.87 -14.54
N TRP A 535 -20.90 24.87 -13.88
CA TRP A 535 -19.99 24.66 -12.76
C TRP A 535 -20.41 25.45 -11.52
N ILE A 536 -19.98 25.00 -10.34
CA ILE A 536 -20.26 25.63 -9.05
C ILE A 536 -18.99 25.83 -8.21
N LEU A 537 -18.87 27.01 -7.61
CA LEU A 537 -17.91 27.33 -6.55
C LEU A 537 -18.69 27.60 -5.27
N ARG A 538 -18.57 26.75 -4.25
CA ARG A 538 -19.25 26.91 -2.96
C ARG A 538 -18.33 27.53 -1.91
N GLY A 539 -18.93 28.21 -0.92
CA GLY A 539 -18.25 28.73 0.27
C GLY A 539 -17.93 27.63 1.30
N THR A 540 -18.09 27.94 2.58
CA THR A 540 -18.17 26.97 3.69
C THR A 540 -19.23 27.38 4.73
N THR A 541 -20.19 28.23 4.32
CA THR A 541 -21.10 29.02 5.17
C THR A 541 -22.11 29.74 4.25
N ASP A 542 -23.20 30.28 4.79
CA ASP A 542 -24.22 31.05 4.09
C ASP A 542 -24.70 32.29 4.88
N ASN A 543 -25.65 33.06 4.35
CA ASN A 543 -26.15 34.30 4.95
C ASN A 543 -26.87 34.14 6.31
N SER A 544 -27.23 32.92 6.72
CA SER A 544 -27.89 32.63 8.00
C SER A 544 -26.93 32.27 9.14
N ASP A 545 -25.65 32.07 8.84
CA ASP A 545 -24.63 31.53 9.75
C ASP A 545 -24.49 32.27 11.10
N GLU A 546 -24.16 31.50 12.13
CA GLU A 546 -23.95 31.97 13.49
C GLU A 546 -22.88 33.07 13.62
N MET A 547 -21.89 33.09 12.73
CA MET A 547 -20.82 34.10 12.68
C MET A 547 -21.33 35.53 12.39
N PHE A 548 -22.53 35.67 11.83
CA PHE A 548 -23.14 36.97 11.57
C PHE A 548 -24.01 37.43 12.76
N PRO A 549 -24.10 38.74 13.03
CA PRO A 549 -24.93 39.26 14.13
C PRO A 549 -26.37 38.74 14.02
N PRO A 550 -27.01 38.26 15.11
CA PRO A 550 -28.35 37.66 15.04
C PRO A 550 -29.42 38.55 14.40
N LYS A 551 -29.29 39.88 14.53
CA LYS A 551 -30.18 40.86 13.91
C LYS A 551 -29.98 41.01 12.39
N ASN A 552 -28.90 40.48 11.82
CA ASN A 552 -28.56 40.56 10.39
C ASN A 552 -28.93 39.30 9.62
N ARG A 553 -28.66 38.11 10.20
CA ARG A 553 -28.79 36.77 9.58
C ARG A 553 -29.99 36.66 8.63
N GLY A 554 -29.74 36.23 7.39
CA GLY A 554 -30.73 36.08 6.32
C GLY A 554 -31.19 37.37 5.62
N ARG A 555 -30.88 38.57 6.15
CA ARG A 555 -31.35 39.87 5.61
C ARG A 555 -30.30 40.62 4.78
N GLN A 556 -29.04 40.24 4.91
CA GLN A 556 -27.88 40.95 4.34
C GLN A 556 -27.53 40.55 2.89
N SER A 557 -28.33 39.66 2.27
CA SER A 557 -28.15 39.10 0.92
C SER A 557 -27.91 40.16 -0.17
N LEU A 558 -28.64 41.28 -0.11
CA LEU A 558 -28.51 42.38 -1.07
C LEU A 558 -27.13 43.07 -0.98
N ALA A 559 -26.64 43.31 0.24
CA ALA A 559 -25.31 43.89 0.45
C ALA A 559 -24.19 42.88 0.08
N MET A 560 -24.44 41.58 0.25
CA MET A 560 -23.57 40.51 -0.26
C MET A 560 -23.54 40.48 -1.79
N CYS A 561 -24.64 40.78 -2.47
CA CYS A 561 -24.67 40.96 -3.93
C CYS A 561 -23.80 42.14 -4.39
N TYR A 562 -23.88 43.30 -3.71
CA TYR A 562 -22.98 44.44 -3.95
C TYR A 562 -21.49 44.04 -3.76
N ALA A 563 -21.17 43.29 -2.70
CA ALA A 563 -19.83 42.78 -2.48
C ALA A 563 -19.38 41.79 -3.58
N ALA A 564 -20.25 40.89 -4.04
CA ALA A 564 -19.96 39.92 -5.08
C ALA A 564 -19.60 40.60 -6.41
N LEU A 565 -20.39 41.58 -6.84
CA LEU A 565 -20.12 42.36 -8.06
C LEU A 565 -18.83 43.18 -7.94
N ALA A 566 -18.54 43.75 -6.77
CA ALA A 566 -17.29 44.46 -6.52
C ALA A 566 -16.07 43.52 -6.56
N TYR A 567 -16.17 42.32 -5.98
CA TYR A 567 -15.14 41.28 -6.11
C TYR A 567 -14.95 40.85 -7.58
N ALA A 568 -16.03 40.62 -8.33
CA ALA A 568 -16.00 40.23 -9.74
C ALA A 568 -15.50 41.35 -10.68
N LYS A 569 -15.61 42.62 -10.26
CA LYS A 569 -14.97 43.76 -10.92
C LYS A 569 -13.47 43.87 -10.59
N ARG A 570 -13.08 43.57 -9.35
CA ARG A 570 -11.73 43.81 -8.80
C ARG A 570 -10.73 42.67 -9.04
N TYR A 571 -11.20 41.43 -9.05
CA TYR A 571 -10.37 40.22 -9.11
C TYR A 571 -10.76 39.35 -10.31
N VAL A 572 -9.79 38.64 -10.88
CA VAL A 572 -10.03 37.73 -12.01
C VAL A 572 -10.77 36.49 -11.49
N ILE A 573 -11.88 36.14 -12.12
CA ILE A 573 -12.83 35.13 -11.63
C ILE A 573 -12.24 33.70 -11.53
N ASN A 574 -11.14 33.40 -12.25
CA ASN A 574 -10.39 32.15 -12.09
C ASN A 574 -9.53 32.06 -10.81
N LYS A 575 -9.32 33.18 -10.09
CA LYS A 575 -8.60 33.22 -8.80
C LYS A 575 -9.53 33.12 -7.59
N PHE A 576 -10.84 32.99 -7.81
CA PHE A 576 -11.80 32.81 -6.74
C PHE A 576 -11.67 31.38 -6.19
N LYS A 577 -11.76 31.25 -4.87
CA LYS A 577 -11.80 29.98 -4.12
C LYS A 577 -12.98 30.02 -3.14
N SER A 578 -13.27 28.93 -2.44
CA SER A 578 -14.32 28.89 -1.41
C SER A 578 -14.18 30.03 -0.39
N GLY A 579 -12.94 30.31 0.06
CA GLY A 579 -12.64 31.47 0.90
C GLY A 579 -13.02 32.83 0.31
N THR A 580 -13.04 32.98 -1.02
CA THR A 580 -13.50 34.21 -1.70
C THR A 580 -15.01 34.39 -1.60
N VAL A 581 -15.79 33.31 -1.67
CA VAL A 581 -17.23 33.33 -1.41
C VAL A 581 -17.48 33.73 0.05
N ASN A 582 -16.75 33.13 0.99
CA ASN A 582 -16.83 33.48 2.41
C ASN A 582 -16.41 34.94 2.69
N ASP A 583 -15.46 35.50 1.94
CA ASP A 583 -15.06 36.90 2.09
C ASP A 583 -16.10 37.86 1.47
N ILE A 584 -16.73 37.50 0.35
CA ILE A 584 -17.89 38.21 -0.20
C ILE A 584 -19.01 38.30 0.86
N LEU A 585 -19.32 37.19 1.54
CA LEU A 585 -20.28 37.16 2.65
C LEU A 585 -19.88 38.14 3.78
N LYS A 586 -18.62 38.08 4.25
CA LYS A 586 -18.09 38.95 5.32
C LYS A 586 -18.08 40.44 4.95
N TYR A 587 -17.75 40.79 3.72
CA TYR A 587 -17.79 42.19 3.26
C TYR A 587 -19.23 42.67 3.08
N GLY A 588 -20.14 41.80 2.62
CA GLY A 588 -21.57 42.09 2.52
C GLY A 588 -22.24 42.35 3.87
N ASP A 589 -21.99 41.53 4.89
CA ASP A 589 -22.52 41.77 6.24
C ASP A 589 -21.99 43.08 6.86
N ARG A 590 -20.73 43.44 6.60
CA ARG A 590 -20.17 44.74 7.01
C ARG A 590 -20.86 45.91 6.32
N LEU A 591 -21.15 45.80 5.03
CA LEU A 591 -21.90 46.81 4.26
C LEU A 591 -23.33 46.96 4.78
N TYR A 592 -24.00 45.84 5.07
CA TYR A 592 -25.34 45.84 5.66
C TYR A 592 -25.34 46.45 7.07
N THR A 593 -24.37 46.10 7.90
CA THR A 593 -24.19 46.67 9.25
C THR A 593 -23.93 48.18 9.21
N ALA A 594 -23.12 48.66 8.25
CA ALA A 594 -22.90 50.09 8.03
C ALA A 594 -24.19 50.81 7.60
N THR A 595 -24.93 50.21 6.64
CA THR A 595 -26.22 50.72 6.16
C THR A 595 -27.23 50.84 7.30
N ARG A 596 -27.40 49.79 8.12
CA ARG A 596 -28.26 49.82 9.31
C ARG A 596 -27.83 50.87 10.32
N LYS A 597 -26.53 51.03 10.57
CA LYS A 597 -26.02 52.03 11.51
C LYS A 597 -26.31 53.45 11.02
N ARG A 598 -26.16 53.72 9.73
CA ARG A 598 -26.53 55.00 9.10
C ARG A 598 -28.03 55.27 9.29
N ARG A 599 -28.89 54.29 8.97
CA ARG A 599 -30.35 54.41 9.14
C ARG A 599 -30.79 54.64 10.60
N TYR A 600 -30.18 53.95 11.55
CA TYR A 600 -30.41 54.18 12.98
C TYR A 600 -30.02 55.60 13.41
N GLN A 601 -28.93 56.15 12.86
CA GLN A 601 -28.49 57.52 13.11
C GLN A 601 -29.44 58.56 12.47
N GLU A 602 -29.94 58.30 11.25
CA GLU A 602 -30.97 59.13 10.59
C GLU A 602 -32.25 59.21 11.44
N LEU A 603 -32.81 58.06 11.86
CA LEU A 603 -34.02 57.99 12.68
C LEU A 603 -33.83 58.67 14.04
N ARG A 604 -32.68 58.49 14.69
CA ARG A 604 -32.34 59.14 15.97
C ARG A 604 -32.07 60.65 15.85
N ALA A 605 -31.69 61.14 14.66
CA ALA A 605 -31.46 62.55 14.41
C ALA A 605 -32.77 63.31 14.09
N ASN A 606 -33.80 62.63 13.59
CA ASN A 606 -35.09 63.24 13.30
C ASN A 606 -35.88 63.52 14.60
N LYS A 607 -35.88 64.79 15.02
CA LYS A 607 -36.58 65.25 16.23
C LYS A 607 -38.10 65.32 16.10
N GLU A 608 -38.65 65.34 14.88
CA GLU A 608 -40.09 65.47 14.64
C GLU A 608 -40.85 64.18 14.95
N LEU A 609 -40.18 63.03 14.84
CA LEU A 609 -40.80 61.71 15.07
C LEU A 609 -40.85 61.31 16.56
N GLY A 610 -40.11 61.99 17.44
CA GLY A 610 -40.15 61.78 18.90
C GLY A 610 -39.67 60.41 19.43
N LEU A 611 -39.20 59.51 18.55
CA LEU A 611 -39.01 58.09 18.84
C LEU A 611 -37.99 57.78 19.94
N SER A 612 -38.36 56.87 20.84
CA SER A 612 -37.44 56.25 21.80
C SER A 612 -36.46 55.27 21.13
N ALA A 613 -35.41 54.88 21.85
CA ALA A 613 -34.44 53.90 21.35
C ALA A 613 -35.05 52.52 21.07
N GLU A 614 -36.10 52.13 21.80
CA GLU A 614 -36.80 50.85 21.64
C GLU A 614 -37.76 50.87 20.44
N GLU A 615 -38.42 52.00 20.18
CA GLU A 615 -39.23 52.19 18.97
C GLU A 615 -38.35 52.23 17.71
N ILE A 616 -37.22 52.93 17.74
CA ILE A 616 -36.25 52.92 16.63
C ILE A 616 -35.73 51.50 16.39
N GLU A 617 -35.39 50.74 17.44
CA GLU A 617 -34.95 49.35 17.29
C GLU A 617 -36.07 48.44 16.77
N THR A 618 -37.32 48.68 17.16
CA THR A 618 -38.50 47.95 16.63
C THR A 618 -38.68 48.22 15.14
N ILE A 619 -38.64 49.48 14.72
CA ILE A 619 -38.66 49.90 13.31
C ILE A 619 -37.49 49.26 12.54
N MET A 620 -36.28 49.30 13.09
CA MET A 620 -35.06 48.72 12.50
C MET A 620 -35.05 47.18 12.43
N ASN A 621 -35.99 46.49 13.08
CA ASN A 621 -36.20 45.05 12.97
C ASN A 621 -37.41 44.68 12.10
N GLY A 622 -38.33 45.61 11.83
CA GLY A 622 -39.37 45.49 10.80
C GLY A 622 -38.96 45.97 9.40
N GLN A 623 -38.03 46.93 9.29
CA GLN A 623 -37.59 47.51 8.02
C GLN A 623 -36.83 46.50 7.14
N THR A 624 -37.22 46.43 5.87
CA THR A 624 -36.42 45.91 4.75
C THR A 624 -35.65 47.04 4.07
N PHE A 625 -34.51 46.73 3.45
CA PHE A 625 -33.64 47.72 2.80
C PHE A 625 -33.66 47.54 1.28
N GLY A 626 -33.84 48.66 0.56
CA GLY A 626 -33.85 48.70 -0.90
C GLY A 626 -32.45 48.76 -1.52
N VAL A 627 -32.39 48.72 -2.85
CA VAL A 627 -31.12 48.82 -3.60
C VAL A 627 -30.50 50.21 -3.49
N GLU A 628 -31.32 51.23 -3.21
CA GLU A 628 -30.94 52.62 -2.95
C GLU A 628 -30.32 52.86 -1.58
N ASP A 629 -30.66 52.05 -0.56
CA ASP A 629 -30.18 52.21 0.82
C ASP A 629 -28.69 51.86 0.98
N VAL A 630 -28.22 50.86 0.23
CA VAL A 630 -26.89 50.25 0.39
C VAL A 630 -25.78 51.27 0.14
N GLU A 631 -24.78 51.28 1.02
CA GLU A 631 -23.66 52.21 0.95
C GLU A 631 -22.88 52.12 -0.38
N ARG A 632 -22.72 53.26 -1.08
CA ARG A 632 -22.23 53.30 -2.47
C ARG A 632 -20.72 53.42 -2.56
N VAL A 633 -20.03 53.74 -1.47
CA VAL A 633 -18.56 53.90 -1.44
C VAL A 633 -17.94 53.08 -0.32
N PHE A 634 -17.12 52.09 -0.65
CA PHE A 634 -16.51 51.16 0.32
C PHE A 634 -15.19 50.56 -0.17
N CYS A 635 -14.30 50.18 0.73
CA CYS A 635 -12.99 49.61 0.36
C CYS A 635 -12.94 48.09 0.47
N ILE A 636 -12.33 47.43 -0.52
CA ILE A 636 -11.92 46.02 -0.48
C ILE A 636 -10.40 45.99 -0.61
N GLY A 637 -9.72 45.57 0.47
CA GLY A 637 -8.25 45.56 0.53
C GLY A 637 -7.67 46.97 0.38
N LEU A 638 -6.88 47.19 -0.69
CA LEU A 638 -6.21 48.45 -1.00
C LEU A 638 -6.95 49.28 -2.07
N ASP A 639 -8.21 48.97 -2.35
CA ASP A 639 -8.97 49.61 -3.42
C ASP A 639 -10.34 50.07 -2.90
N GLN A 640 -10.66 51.33 -3.14
CA GLN A 640 -11.97 51.92 -2.92
C GLN A 640 -12.86 51.62 -4.13
N MET A 641 -14.05 51.12 -3.85
CA MET A 641 -15.12 50.83 -4.80
C MET A 641 -16.14 51.97 -4.72
N THR A 642 -16.57 52.47 -5.88
CA THR A 642 -17.69 53.42 -5.99
C THR A 642 -18.73 52.83 -6.92
N VAL A 643 -19.96 52.67 -6.43
CA VAL A 643 -21.05 51.97 -7.10
C VAL A 643 -22.10 52.95 -7.63
N GLU A 644 -22.28 52.91 -8.95
CA GLU A 644 -23.35 53.56 -9.69
C GLU A 644 -24.45 52.52 -9.93
N LEU A 645 -25.68 52.81 -9.48
CA LEU A 645 -26.85 51.97 -9.64
C LEU A 645 -27.82 52.61 -10.64
N HIS A 646 -28.34 51.81 -11.56
CA HIS A 646 -29.54 52.12 -12.34
C HIS A 646 -30.61 51.09 -11.99
N GLN A 647 -31.69 51.54 -11.35
CA GLN A 647 -32.82 50.68 -10.98
C GLN A 647 -33.56 50.19 -12.23
N ASP A 648 -34.35 49.13 -12.03
CA ASP A 648 -35.34 48.56 -12.96
C ASP A 648 -34.92 48.56 -14.45
N ALA A 649 -33.70 48.12 -14.72
CA ALA A 649 -33.12 48.14 -16.07
C ALA A 649 -33.77 47.11 -17.00
N VAL A 650 -34.29 46.01 -16.44
CA VAL A 650 -35.30 45.13 -17.07
C VAL A 650 -36.26 44.66 -15.98
N THR A 651 -37.56 44.57 -16.27
CA THR A 651 -38.60 44.03 -15.38
C THR A 651 -39.50 43.05 -16.14
N GLY A 652 -40.15 42.14 -15.42
CA GLY A 652 -40.99 41.10 -16.02
C GLY A 652 -41.76 40.28 -14.99
N ASP A 653 -42.38 39.18 -15.41
CA ASP A 653 -43.05 38.22 -14.53
C ASP A 653 -42.55 36.79 -14.82
N ILE A 654 -42.32 36.00 -13.77
CA ILE A 654 -41.77 34.64 -13.89
C ILE A 654 -42.66 33.66 -14.67
N TYR A 655 -43.95 33.97 -14.84
CA TYR A 655 -44.90 33.16 -15.63
C TYR A 655 -45.23 33.76 -17.01
N ALA A 656 -44.52 34.79 -17.47
CA ALA A 656 -44.77 35.46 -18.75
C ALA A 656 -44.31 34.68 -20.01
N GLU A 657 -44.20 33.35 -19.93
CA GLU A 657 -43.73 32.49 -21.03
C GLU A 657 -44.69 32.59 -22.23
N GLY A 658 -44.16 33.00 -23.38
CA GLY A 658 -44.95 33.25 -24.60
C GLY A 658 -45.62 34.63 -24.69
N SER A 659 -45.58 35.46 -23.64
CA SER A 659 -46.08 36.85 -23.70
C SER A 659 -45.16 37.74 -24.54
N LYS A 660 -45.71 38.56 -25.44
CA LYS A 660 -44.92 39.50 -26.25
C LYS A 660 -44.57 40.78 -25.49
N ASP A 661 -45.47 41.25 -24.63
CA ASP A 661 -45.40 42.57 -24.00
C ASP A 661 -44.79 42.54 -22.59
N VAL A 662 -44.62 41.34 -22.01
CA VAL A 662 -43.98 41.11 -20.70
C VAL A 662 -42.86 40.08 -20.88
N ALA A 663 -41.67 40.40 -20.36
CA ALA A 663 -40.52 39.50 -20.38
C ALA A 663 -40.64 38.41 -19.29
N ASP A 664 -40.25 37.19 -19.65
CA ASP A 664 -39.88 36.14 -18.70
C ASP A 664 -38.39 36.25 -18.32
N VAL A 665 -37.95 35.46 -17.34
CA VAL A 665 -36.57 35.52 -16.81
C VAL A 665 -35.52 35.18 -17.89
N ARG A 666 -35.82 34.29 -18.86
CA ARG A 666 -34.86 33.92 -19.91
C ARG A 666 -34.63 35.11 -20.85
N ARG A 667 -35.72 35.67 -21.39
CA ARG A 667 -35.66 36.83 -22.29
C ARG A 667 -35.09 38.07 -21.59
N ALA A 668 -35.45 38.31 -20.33
CA ALA A 668 -34.95 39.44 -19.57
C ALA A 668 -33.44 39.34 -19.27
N LEU A 669 -32.91 38.14 -18.99
CA LEU A 669 -31.46 37.94 -18.84
C LEU A 669 -30.72 38.14 -20.17
N GLU A 670 -31.27 37.66 -21.29
CA GLU A 670 -30.69 37.90 -22.62
C GLU A 670 -30.71 39.37 -23.02
N GLU A 671 -31.80 40.07 -22.74
CA GLU A 671 -31.94 41.51 -22.98
C GLU A 671 -30.99 42.33 -22.10
N PHE A 672 -31.00 42.10 -20.78
CA PHE A 672 -30.11 42.75 -19.84
C PHE A 672 -28.63 42.60 -20.25
N PHE A 673 -28.23 41.39 -20.65
CA PHE A 673 -26.85 41.10 -21.04
C PHE A 673 -26.47 41.52 -22.47
N LYS A 674 -27.32 42.24 -23.22
CA LYS A 674 -26.89 42.98 -24.42
C LYS A 674 -26.04 44.18 -24.00
N ASP A 675 -26.63 45.07 -23.19
CA ASP A 675 -26.08 46.39 -22.88
C ASP A 675 -25.40 46.47 -21.50
N HIS A 676 -25.66 45.49 -20.61
CA HIS A 676 -25.14 45.48 -19.25
C HIS A 676 -24.22 44.28 -18.96
N ARG A 677 -23.37 44.44 -17.94
CA ARG A 677 -22.34 43.45 -17.57
C ARG A 677 -22.42 42.96 -16.13
N PHE A 678 -22.91 43.77 -15.20
CA PHE A 678 -23.07 43.44 -13.79
C PHE A 678 -24.47 43.90 -13.35
N GLY A 679 -25.19 43.07 -12.61
CA GLY A 679 -26.53 43.40 -12.15
C GLY A 679 -26.96 42.57 -10.95
N ILE A 680 -28.13 42.93 -10.41
CA ILE A 680 -28.77 42.23 -9.29
C ILE A 680 -30.18 41.88 -9.73
N ILE A 681 -30.51 40.58 -9.72
CA ILE A 681 -31.86 40.09 -10.01
C ILE A 681 -32.59 39.80 -8.69
N ALA A 682 -33.83 40.25 -8.58
CA ALA A 682 -34.66 40.08 -7.37
C ALA A 682 -36.09 39.66 -7.72
N CYS A 683 -36.60 38.65 -7.00
CA CYS A 683 -37.97 38.13 -7.11
C CYS A 683 -38.32 37.31 -5.85
N LYS A 684 -39.55 37.39 -5.34
CA LYS A 684 -40.04 36.61 -4.17
C LYS A 684 -39.04 36.51 -3.00
N ASN A 685 -38.41 37.62 -2.62
CA ASN A 685 -37.37 37.72 -1.59
C ASN A 685 -36.03 36.98 -1.88
N LEU A 686 -35.91 36.26 -2.99
CA LEU A 686 -34.60 35.85 -3.52
C LEU A 686 -33.92 37.07 -4.16
N THR A 687 -32.61 37.20 -3.95
CA THR A 687 -31.78 38.25 -4.53
C THR A 687 -30.41 37.66 -4.88
N CYS A 688 -30.02 37.76 -6.14
CA CYS A 688 -28.76 37.18 -6.65
C CYS A 688 -27.97 38.22 -7.45
N ALA A 689 -26.65 38.19 -7.34
CA ALA A 689 -25.76 39.02 -8.16
C ALA A 689 -25.39 38.26 -9.44
N ILE A 690 -25.60 38.88 -10.60
CA ILE A 690 -25.36 38.27 -11.92
C ILE A 690 -24.33 39.08 -12.71
N TRP A 691 -23.43 38.42 -13.45
CA TRP A 691 -22.48 39.12 -14.31
C TRP A 691 -21.99 38.33 -15.53
N LYS A 692 -21.56 39.08 -16.55
CA LYS A 692 -21.05 38.57 -17.83
C LYS A 692 -19.52 38.61 -17.87
N GLY A 693 -18.92 37.47 -18.21
CA GLY A 693 -17.53 37.33 -18.63
C GLY A 693 -17.36 37.72 -20.10
N VAL A 694 -16.52 36.98 -20.84
CA VAL A 694 -16.34 37.18 -22.30
C VAL A 694 -17.33 36.31 -23.10
N LYS A 695 -17.46 35.03 -22.75
CA LYS A 695 -18.41 34.05 -23.32
C LYS A 695 -19.07 33.17 -22.25
N ILE A 696 -19.10 33.65 -21.01
CA ILE A 696 -19.49 32.90 -19.80
C ILE A 696 -20.33 33.81 -18.92
N TYR A 697 -21.37 33.28 -18.28
CA TYR A 697 -22.24 34.00 -17.35
C TYR A 697 -22.05 33.44 -15.93
N TYR A 698 -22.29 34.26 -14.92
CA TYR A 698 -22.13 33.90 -13.52
C TYR A 698 -23.29 34.40 -12.67
N MET A 699 -23.66 33.64 -11.65
CA MET A 699 -24.62 34.06 -10.61
C MET A 699 -24.09 33.71 -9.22
N PHE A 700 -24.03 34.69 -8.33
CA PHE A 700 -23.79 34.51 -6.90
C PHE A 700 -25.12 34.47 -6.14
N ASP A 701 -25.24 33.47 -5.27
CA ASP A 701 -26.33 33.29 -4.33
C ASP A 701 -25.77 33.14 -2.91
N SER A 702 -26.26 33.96 -1.98
CA SER A 702 -25.81 33.98 -0.59
C SER A 702 -26.53 33.00 0.34
N ASN A 703 -27.58 32.33 -0.15
CA ASN A 703 -28.42 31.43 0.64
C ASN A 703 -27.84 30.01 0.68
N SER A 704 -28.40 29.16 1.55
CA SER A 704 -27.94 27.78 1.74
C SER A 704 -28.24 26.89 0.50
N ARG A 705 -27.22 26.58 -0.31
CA ARG A 705 -27.34 25.75 -1.53
C ARG A 705 -26.51 24.46 -1.45
N GLY A 706 -27.07 23.38 -1.98
CA GLY A 706 -26.42 22.06 -2.07
C GLY A 706 -25.40 21.97 -3.20
N PRO A 707 -24.77 20.79 -3.40
CA PRO A 707 -23.74 20.59 -4.42
C PRO A 707 -24.19 20.89 -5.86
N CYS A 708 -25.48 20.75 -6.17
CA CYS A 708 -26.08 21.06 -7.48
C CYS A 708 -26.57 22.51 -7.63
N GLY A 709 -26.38 23.38 -6.63
CA GLY A 709 -26.89 24.76 -6.64
C GLY A 709 -28.37 24.92 -6.27
N ALA A 710 -29.10 23.84 -6.01
CA ALA A 710 -30.46 23.88 -5.46
C ALA A 710 -30.48 24.15 -3.95
N THR A 711 -31.62 24.62 -3.42
CA THR A 711 -31.86 24.85 -1.98
C THR A 711 -31.54 23.61 -1.14
N CYS A 712 -30.78 23.79 -0.05
CA CYS A 712 -30.47 22.72 0.89
C CYS A 712 -30.55 23.24 2.35
N PRO A 713 -31.17 22.54 3.31
CA PRO A 713 -31.20 22.96 4.72
C PRO A 713 -29.83 23.01 5.42
N SER A 714 -28.82 22.35 4.85
CA SER A 714 -27.43 22.33 5.30
C SER A 714 -26.48 22.59 4.11
N GLY A 715 -26.79 23.64 3.35
CA GLY A 715 -26.03 24.09 2.20
C GLY A 715 -24.96 25.14 2.52
N GLU A 716 -24.43 25.75 1.45
CA GLU A 716 -23.43 26.81 1.50
C GLU A 716 -23.80 27.87 0.45
N ALA A 717 -23.40 29.13 0.65
CA ALA A 717 -23.46 30.14 -0.41
C ALA A 717 -22.59 29.72 -1.61
N CYS A 718 -22.95 30.12 -2.83
CA CYS A 718 -22.24 29.69 -4.03
C CYS A 718 -22.16 30.74 -5.14
N ILE A 719 -21.23 30.52 -6.07
CA ILE A 719 -21.20 31.16 -7.38
C ILE A 719 -21.34 30.05 -8.42
N THR A 720 -22.38 30.12 -9.25
CA THR A 720 -22.52 29.26 -10.43
C THR A 720 -21.91 29.94 -11.65
N ARG A 721 -21.43 29.13 -12.58
CA ARG A 721 -20.77 29.52 -13.85
C ARG A 721 -21.46 28.76 -14.97
N CYS A 722 -21.96 29.47 -15.98
CA CYS A 722 -22.80 28.91 -17.04
C CYS A 722 -22.28 29.31 -18.43
N LEU A 723 -22.36 28.43 -19.42
CA LEU A 723 -22.10 28.78 -20.82
C LEU A 723 -23.17 29.70 -21.44
N ASN A 724 -24.41 29.67 -20.92
CA ASN A 724 -25.55 30.43 -21.44
C ASN A 724 -26.38 31.07 -20.31
N THR A 725 -27.29 31.97 -20.70
CA THR A 725 -28.25 32.66 -19.84
C THR A 725 -29.36 31.75 -19.33
N ASN A 726 -29.76 30.75 -20.11
CA ASN A 726 -30.84 29.83 -19.76
C ASN A 726 -30.54 29.06 -18.46
N ALA A 727 -29.33 28.49 -18.32
CA ALA A 727 -28.95 27.81 -17.08
C ALA A 727 -29.01 28.71 -15.83
N ILE A 728 -28.75 30.02 -15.97
CA ILE A 728 -28.95 30.99 -14.86
C ILE A 728 -30.44 31.18 -14.57
N ALA A 729 -31.29 31.30 -15.59
CA ALA A 729 -32.74 31.36 -15.42
C ALA A 729 -33.27 30.10 -14.71
N ASP A 730 -32.83 28.91 -15.13
CA ASP A 730 -33.24 27.63 -14.55
C ASP A 730 -32.84 27.51 -13.07
N ILE A 731 -31.60 27.86 -12.71
CA ILE A 731 -31.11 27.82 -11.32
C ILE A 731 -31.78 28.91 -10.47
N PHE A 732 -32.10 30.09 -11.03
CA PHE A 732 -32.82 31.13 -10.32
C PHE A 732 -34.28 30.72 -10.05
N LEU A 733 -35.01 30.33 -11.09
CA LEU A 733 -36.41 29.90 -11.02
C LEU A 733 -36.59 28.69 -10.08
N GLY A 734 -35.72 27.67 -10.19
CA GLY A 734 -35.74 26.48 -9.33
C GLY A 734 -35.42 26.74 -7.86
N ASN A 735 -34.97 27.95 -7.50
CA ASN A 735 -34.66 28.37 -6.13
C ASN A 735 -35.63 29.45 -5.60
N LEU A 736 -36.66 29.85 -6.35
CA LEU A 736 -37.66 30.82 -5.90
C LEU A 736 -38.59 30.22 -4.83
N PRO A 737 -38.92 30.99 -3.76
CA PRO A 737 -40.01 30.64 -2.86
C PRO A 737 -41.36 30.49 -3.59
N LYS A 738 -42.25 29.66 -3.04
CA LYS A 738 -43.60 29.46 -3.59
C LYS A 738 -44.43 30.75 -3.51
N GLU A 739 -44.43 31.37 -2.33
CA GLU A 739 -45.21 32.57 -2.00
C GLU A 739 -44.46 33.88 -2.37
N GLY A 740 -45.23 34.95 -2.61
CA GLY A 740 -44.72 36.27 -2.97
C GLY A 740 -45.19 36.73 -4.35
N ARG A 741 -44.88 37.98 -4.71
CA ARG A 741 -45.22 38.55 -6.04
C ARG A 741 -44.37 37.88 -7.13
N ASN A 742 -45.00 37.57 -8.25
CA ASN A 742 -44.37 36.89 -9.41
C ASN A 742 -43.54 37.83 -10.29
N GLY A 743 -43.72 39.16 -10.14
CA GLY A 743 -42.90 40.15 -10.80
C GLY A 743 -41.45 40.12 -10.32
N PHE A 744 -40.51 40.22 -11.25
CA PHE A 744 -39.07 40.31 -11.00
C PHE A 744 -38.47 41.60 -11.59
N ALA A 745 -37.35 42.03 -11.02
CA ALA A 745 -36.56 43.15 -11.53
C ALA A 745 -35.08 42.76 -11.65
N ILE A 746 -34.41 43.30 -12.66
CA ILE A 746 -32.95 43.25 -12.83
C ILE A 746 -32.43 44.69 -12.78
N HIS A 747 -31.68 45.01 -11.73
CA HIS A 747 -31.05 46.31 -11.55
C HIS A 747 -29.63 46.28 -12.15
N SER A 748 -29.25 47.35 -12.85
CA SER A 748 -27.94 47.49 -13.51
C SER A 748 -26.93 48.17 -12.58
N VAL A 749 -25.72 47.61 -12.49
CA VAL A 749 -24.69 48.05 -11.54
C VAL A 749 -23.38 48.33 -12.27
N ARG A 750 -22.81 49.52 -12.05
CA ARG A 750 -21.51 49.93 -12.60
C ARG A 750 -20.58 50.31 -11.46
N ILE A 751 -19.37 49.75 -11.45
CA ILE A 751 -18.41 49.90 -10.36
C ILE A 751 -17.12 50.55 -10.87
N ARG A 752 -16.75 51.70 -10.28
CA ARG A 752 -15.43 52.32 -10.40
C ARG A 752 -14.53 51.85 -9.27
N VAL A 753 -13.22 51.84 -9.51
CA VAL A 753 -12.19 51.35 -8.58
C VAL A 753 -11.07 52.39 -8.51
N THR A 754 -10.69 52.83 -7.31
CA THR A 754 -9.62 53.81 -7.04
C THR A 754 -8.67 53.32 -5.94
N PRO A 755 -7.37 53.67 -5.97
CA PRO A 755 -6.43 53.23 -4.93
C PRO A 755 -6.75 53.80 -3.54
N CYS A 756 -6.64 52.98 -2.50
CA CYS A 756 -6.93 53.34 -1.11
C CYS A 756 -5.67 53.90 -0.39
N PRO A 757 -5.74 55.00 0.39
CA PRO A 757 -4.55 55.83 0.66
C PRO A 757 -3.64 55.40 1.83
N ARG A 758 -3.30 54.11 2.02
CA ARG A 758 -2.46 53.66 3.16
C ARG A 758 -1.29 52.69 2.80
N PRO A 759 -0.10 52.85 3.42
CA PRO A 759 1.12 52.08 3.12
C PRO A 759 1.23 50.73 3.86
N LEU A 760 2.20 49.90 3.47
CA LEU A 760 2.38 48.49 3.86
C LEU A 760 3.87 48.04 3.91
N LYS A 761 4.24 47.14 4.84
CA LYS A 761 5.39 46.18 4.91
C LYS A 761 5.74 45.81 6.38
N PRO A 762 6.57 44.79 6.70
CA PRO A 762 6.93 43.54 6.00
C PRO A 762 6.82 42.24 6.91
N GLU A 763 7.59 41.20 6.59
CA GLU A 763 7.56 39.77 7.01
C GLU A 763 8.24 39.47 8.40
N GLU A 764 8.45 38.25 8.96
CA GLU A 764 8.51 36.84 8.46
C GLU A 764 8.28 35.77 9.60
N LYS A 765 8.63 34.47 9.43
CA LYS A 765 8.44 33.36 10.42
C LYS A 765 9.55 32.27 10.42
N PRO A 766 9.88 31.64 11.58
CA PRO A 766 10.81 30.49 11.72
C PRO A 766 10.14 29.13 12.07
N VAL A 767 10.90 28.01 12.01
CA VAL A 767 10.55 26.62 12.44
C VAL A 767 11.79 25.90 13.05
N LYS A 768 11.62 24.81 13.83
CA LYS A 768 12.66 24.08 14.61
C LYS A 768 12.64 22.54 14.47
N GLU A 769 13.83 21.95 14.24
CA GLU A 769 14.62 20.93 15.03
C GLU A 769 14.04 19.71 15.82
N GLU A 770 14.93 18.70 16.01
CA GLU A 770 15.07 17.65 17.09
C GLU A 770 13.92 16.65 17.40
N PRO A 771 14.13 15.35 17.80
CA PRO A 771 15.27 14.41 17.61
C PRO A 771 14.83 12.90 17.25
N PRO A 772 15.26 11.72 17.83
CA PRO A 772 15.70 10.56 16.99
C PRO A 772 15.32 9.05 17.30
N LYS A 773 15.29 8.20 16.23
CA LYS A 773 15.43 6.69 16.15
C LYS A 773 14.40 5.75 16.87
N TYR A 774 14.21 4.44 16.57
CA TYR A 774 15.06 3.40 15.92
C TYR A 774 14.31 2.34 15.05
N THR A 775 14.66 2.24 13.77
CA THR A 775 15.10 1.00 13.09
C THR A 775 16.32 1.37 12.22
N GLY A 776 16.52 0.77 11.04
CA GLY A 776 17.28 1.41 9.96
C GLY A 776 16.63 2.73 9.50
N ILE A 777 15.30 2.84 9.67
CA ILE A 777 14.56 4.09 9.68
C ILE A 777 14.97 4.87 10.93
N THR A 778 15.55 6.04 10.73
CA THR A 778 16.07 6.89 11.79
C THR A 778 15.21 8.14 11.96
N GLY A 779 14.69 8.38 13.16
CA GLY A 779 14.06 9.66 13.48
C GLY A 779 15.03 10.82 13.29
N VAL A 780 14.54 11.90 12.68
CA VAL A 780 15.26 13.17 12.49
C VAL A 780 14.68 14.24 13.41
N MET A 781 13.34 14.23 13.58
CA MET A 781 12.55 15.03 14.52
C MET A 781 11.16 14.37 14.70
N PRO A 782 10.36 14.66 15.74
CA PRO A 782 8.99 14.16 15.88
C PRO A 782 8.19 14.40 14.61
N GLY A 783 7.58 13.33 14.10
CA GLY A 783 6.88 13.34 12.83
C GLY A 783 7.76 13.42 11.58
N LYS A 784 9.07 13.19 11.68
CA LYS A 784 9.99 12.97 10.53
C LYS A 784 10.99 11.84 10.80
N HIS A 785 10.99 10.85 9.94
CA HIS A 785 11.98 9.76 9.92
C HIS A 785 12.64 9.63 8.54
N ILE A 786 13.82 9.00 8.47
CA ILE A 786 14.59 8.76 7.24
C ILE A 786 15.28 7.38 7.25
N LEU A 787 15.13 6.64 6.16
CA LEU A 787 15.92 5.46 5.81
C LEU A 787 16.78 5.82 4.59
N ARG A 788 18.05 5.42 4.57
CA ARG A 788 18.98 5.76 3.49
C ARG A 788 19.46 4.53 2.72
N GLY A 789 19.70 4.74 1.42
CA GLY A 789 20.49 3.84 0.58
C GLY A 789 21.99 3.95 0.87
N THR A 790 22.81 3.22 0.10
CA THR A 790 24.27 3.30 0.11
C THR A 790 24.84 4.26 -0.93
N PHE A 791 24.08 4.64 -1.95
CA PHE A 791 24.44 5.61 -3.01
C PHE A 791 23.22 6.46 -3.41
N SER A 792 23.34 7.30 -4.45
CA SER A 792 22.25 8.14 -5.00
C SER A 792 22.32 8.15 -6.54
N GLN A 793 21.36 8.80 -7.21
CA GLN A 793 21.35 8.94 -8.67
C GLN A 793 22.53 9.75 -9.26
N GLU A 794 23.32 10.42 -8.40
CA GLU A 794 24.59 11.05 -8.78
C GLU A 794 25.76 10.05 -8.88
N ASP A 795 25.59 8.76 -8.56
CA ASP A 795 26.69 7.78 -8.59
C ASP A 795 27.18 7.51 -10.02
N ASP A 796 28.51 7.40 -10.19
CA ASP A 796 29.15 7.19 -11.51
C ASP A 796 28.73 5.89 -12.19
N LYS A 797 28.22 4.89 -11.44
CA LYS A 797 27.72 3.62 -11.99
C LYS A 797 26.57 3.77 -12.99
N PHE A 798 25.79 4.86 -12.89
CA PHE A 798 24.64 5.11 -13.77
C PHE A 798 25.04 5.68 -15.14
N GLY A 799 26.33 5.96 -15.37
CA GLY A 799 26.86 6.35 -16.67
C GLY A 799 26.08 7.50 -17.34
N ARG A 800 25.29 7.16 -18.37
CA ARG A 800 24.47 8.10 -19.15
C ARG A 800 23.13 8.47 -18.50
N GLY A 801 22.60 7.65 -17.57
CA GLY A 801 21.33 7.89 -16.88
C GLY A 801 21.44 8.82 -15.67
N ARG A 802 22.65 8.99 -15.13
CA ARG A 802 23.01 9.83 -13.97
C ARG A 802 22.28 11.19 -13.97
N ASN A 803 21.59 11.48 -12.87
CA ASN A 803 20.78 12.69 -12.62
C ASN A 803 19.57 12.94 -13.55
N VAL A 804 19.32 12.10 -14.57
CA VAL A 804 18.20 12.27 -15.50
C VAL A 804 17.13 11.16 -15.37
N GLN A 805 17.40 10.11 -14.59
CA GLN A 805 16.45 9.01 -14.32
C GLN A 805 15.39 9.31 -13.24
N SER A 806 15.29 10.54 -12.72
CA SER A 806 14.48 10.85 -11.52
C SER A 806 12.98 10.49 -11.65
N ALA A 807 12.37 10.68 -12.84
CA ALA A 807 10.95 10.37 -13.05
C ALA A 807 10.67 8.84 -13.13
N PRO A 808 11.42 8.04 -13.92
CA PRO A 808 11.43 6.59 -13.82
C PRO A 808 11.63 6.05 -12.40
N VAL A 809 12.63 6.56 -11.66
CA VAL A 809 12.87 6.14 -10.26
C VAL A 809 11.67 6.46 -9.36
N ALA A 810 10.99 7.58 -9.57
CA ALA A 810 9.79 7.92 -8.82
C ALA A 810 8.62 6.96 -9.11
N ILE A 811 8.44 6.51 -10.36
CA ILE A 811 7.45 5.47 -10.72
C ILE A 811 7.78 4.13 -10.03
N ILE A 812 9.05 3.72 -10.01
CA ILE A 812 9.49 2.51 -9.32
C ILE A 812 9.27 2.62 -7.79
N ALA A 813 9.57 3.76 -7.18
CA ALA A 813 9.32 3.98 -5.74
C ALA A 813 7.85 3.81 -5.37
N LEU A 814 6.92 4.38 -6.16
CA LEU A 814 5.47 4.22 -5.98
C LEU A 814 4.97 2.80 -6.32
N SER A 815 5.76 2.02 -7.06
CA SER A 815 5.47 0.61 -7.33
C SER A 815 5.89 -0.27 -6.15
N MET A 816 7.08 -0.03 -5.61
CA MET A 816 7.59 -0.74 -4.44
C MET A 816 6.75 -0.49 -3.18
N SER A 817 6.04 0.64 -3.06
CA SER A 817 5.08 0.88 -1.97
C SER A 817 3.79 0.04 -2.07
N LEU A 818 3.54 -0.61 -3.22
CA LEU A 818 2.46 -1.58 -3.40
C LEU A 818 2.94 -3.03 -3.23
N VAL A 819 4.25 -3.30 -3.40
CA VAL A 819 4.87 -4.63 -3.26
C VAL A 819 5.38 -4.88 -1.83
N HIS A 820 5.89 -3.85 -1.15
CA HIS A 820 6.48 -3.94 0.18
C HIS A 820 5.95 -2.82 1.10
N ASN A 821 5.58 -3.17 2.33
CA ASN A 821 5.13 -2.18 3.32
C ASN A 821 6.24 -1.12 3.59
N PRO A 822 6.00 0.17 3.34
CA PRO A 822 6.99 1.25 3.50
C PRO A 822 7.61 1.35 4.90
N SER A 823 6.90 0.94 5.96
CA SER A 823 7.42 0.93 7.34
C SER A 823 8.45 -0.20 7.60
N THR A 824 8.50 -1.22 6.73
CA THR A 824 9.44 -2.35 6.82
C THR A 824 10.54 -2.29 5.76
N TRP A 825 10.68 -1.19 5.02
CA TRP A 825 11.75 -1.03 4.03
C TRP A 825 13.15 -1.06 4.69
N THR A 826 14.12 -1.53 3.91
CA THR A 826 15.53 -1.66 4.30
C THR A 826 16.43 -0.89 3.34
N THR A 827 17.71 -0.72 3.69
CA THR A 827 18.69 -0.03 2.82
C THR A 827 18.80 -0.66 1.42
N PRO A 828 18.85 -2.00 1.24
CA PRO A 828 18.76 -2.63 -0.07
C PRO A 828 17.55 -2.18 -0.90
N ILE A 829 16.33 -2.17 -0.34
CA ILE A 829 15.12 -1.75 -1.06
C ILE A 829 15.24 -0.29 -1.57
N VAL A 830 15.90 0.59 -0.80
CA VAL A 830 16.14 1.99 -1.22
C VAL A 830 17.14 2.07 -2.38
N ASP A 831 18.12 1.17 -2.43
CA ASP A 831 19.12 1.09 -3.49
C ASP A 831 18.58 0.39 -4.76
N ASP A 832 17.77 -0.67 -4.61
CA ASP A 832 17.13 -1.42 -5.70
C ASP A 832 16.16 -0.54 -6.52
N ILE A 833 15.49 0.41 -5.86
CA ILE A 833 14.63 1.41 -6.52
C ILE A 833 15.41 2.30 -7.51
N LEU A 834 16.68 2.63 -7.22
CA LEU A 834 17.51 3.38 -8.17
C LEU A 834 17.88 2.52 -9.39
N TYR A 835 18.23 1.24 -9.17
CA TYR A 835 18.63 0.33 -10.24
C TYR A 835 17.48 0.03 -11.20
N LEU A 836 16.32 -0.38 -10.68
CA LEU A 836 15.13 -0.61 -11.49
C LEU A 836 14.63 0.68 -12.19
N GLY A 837 14.85 1.84 -11.56
CA GLY A 837 14.52 3.14 -12.16
C GLY A 837 15.46 3.55 -13.30
N ASP A 838 16.74 3.20 -13.24
CA ASP A 838 17.69 3.40 -14.34
C ASP A 838 17.40 2.44 -15.51
N GLU A 839 17.06 1.18 -15.23
CA GLU A 839 16.61 0.21 -16.26
C GLU A 839 15.30 0.66 -16.94
N LEU A 840 14.36 1.27 -16.20
CA LEU A 840 13.17 1.93 -16.76
C LEU A 840 13.51 3.22 -17.56
N TYR A 841 14.51 3.99 -17.13
CA TYR A 841 15.00 5.14 -17.88
C TYR A 841 15.58 4.74 -19.24
N MET A 842 16.47 3.75 -19.28
CA MET A 842 17.10 3.29 -20.53
C MET A 842 16.07 2.75 -21.52
N SER A 843 15.16 1.88 -21.07
CA SER A 843 14.07 1.38 -21.94
C SER A 843 13.12 2.47 -22.42
N THR A 844 12.96 3.57 -21.66
CA THR A 844 12.19 4.74 -22.11
C THR A 844 12.94 5.50 -23.22
N LEU A 845 14.27 5.66 -23.12
CA LEU A 845 15.05 6.27 -24.20
C LEU A 845 15.01 5.44 -25.49
N GLU A 846 15.10 4.11 -25.40
CA GLU A 846 14.93 3.22 -26.56
C GLU A 846 13.57 3.41 -27.24
N SER A 847 12.51 3.58 -26.45
CA SER A 847 11.12 3.77 -26.89
C SER A 847 10.87 5.13 -27.55
N LEU A 848 11.51 6.20 -27.06
CA LEU A 848 11.40 7.56 -27.60
C LEU A 848 12.29 7.80 -28.84
N GLY A 849 13.36 7.01 -28.99
CA GLY A 849 14.23 7.03 -30.18
C GLY A 849 14.93 8.38 -30.44
N TYR A 850 15.32 8.59 -31.69
CA TYR A 850 16.17 9.73 -32.12
C TYR A 850 15.47 11.11 -32.09
N GLU A 851 14.15 11.18 -31.89
CA GLU A 851 13.44 12.47 -31.77
C GLU A 851 13.58 13.12 -30.39
N TYR A 852 13.89 12.33 -29.36
CA TYR A 852 14.11 12.81 -28.01
C TYR A 852 15.60 13.11 -27.76
N ASN A 853 15.93 14.36 -27.44
CA ASN A 853 17.30 14.77 -27.14
C ASN A 853 17.55 14.81 -25.62
N PRO A 854 18.18 13.79 -25.00
CA PRO A 854 18.43 13.74 -23.55
C PRO A 854 19.42 14.82 -23.05
N TRP A 855 20.10 15.54 -23.94
CA TRP A 855 21.02 16.64 -23.59
C TRP A 855 20.34 18.01 -23.53
N GLU A 856 19.13 18.14 -24.09
CA GLU A 856 18.34 19.38 -24.12
C GLU A 856 16.97 19.24 -23.44
N GLN A 857 16.47 18.01 -23.30
CA GLN A 857 15.15 17.69 -22.75
C GLN A 857 15.27 16.82 -21.49
N GLY A 858 14.53 17.20 -20.45
CA GLY A 858 14.41 16.42 -19.21
C GLY A 858 13.23 15.44 -19.28
N LEU A 859 13.44 14.20 -18.84
CA LEU A 859 12.42 13.15 -18.95
C LEU A 859 11.34 13.33 -17.88
N THR A 860 10.18 13.84 -18.30
CA THR A 860 9.01 14.00 -17.42
C THR A 860 8.22 12.71 -17.26
N VAL A 861 7.42 12.61 -16.19
CA VAL A 861 6.57 11.44 -15.88
C VAL A 861 5.59 11.08 -17.01
N HIS A 862 5.23 12.05 -17.86
CA HIS A 862 4.36 11.85 -19.03
C HIS A 862 5.04 11.07 -20.17
N LEU A 863 6.37 11.06 -20.22
CA LEU A 863 7.18 10.42 -21.26
C LEU A 863 7.72 9.04 -20.85
N VAL A 864 7.64 8.67 -19.57
CA VAL A 864 8.12 7.38 -19.05
C VAL A 864 7.28 6.22 -19.64
N ASN A 865 7.95 5.12 -20.03
CA ASN A 865 7.29 3.90 -20.48
C ASN A 865 6.26 3.43 -19.45
N LYS A 866 5.00 3.31 -19.88
CA LYS A 866 3.87 3.01 -18.99
C LYS A 866 3.81 1.57 -18.51
N ASP A 867 4.45 0.66 -19.24
CA ASP A 867 4.50 -0.78 -18.97
C ASP A 867 5.97 -1.20 -18.74
N TYR A 868 6.26 -1.89 -17.63
CA TYR A 868 7.62 -2.11 -17.13
C TYR A 868 7.72 -3.34 -16.21
N LYS A 869 8.95 -3.66 -15.77
CA LYS A 869 9.24 -4.71 -14.78
C LYS A 869 9.62 -4.09 -13.43
N VAL A 870 9.26 -4.76 -12.34
CA VAL A 870 9.73 -4.50 -10.97
C VAL A 870 10.25 -5.85 -10.44
N GLY A 871 11.56 -6.10 -10.61
CA GLY A 871 12.09 -7.46 -10.54
C GLY A 871 11.40 -8.37 -11.56
N LEU A 872 10.82 -9.47 -11.11
CA LEU A 872 10.07 -10.42 -11.95
C LEU A 872 8.59 -10.02 -12.16
N LEU A 873 8.08 -9.01 -11.45
CA LEU A 873 6.68 -8.58 -11.55
C LEU A 873 6.50 -7.60 -12.71
N ARG A 874 5.58 -7.87 -13.63
CA ARG A 874 5.15 -6.90 -14.65
C ARG A 874 4.17 -5.89 -14.05
N ALA A 875 4.50 -4.61 -14.21
CA ALA A 875 3.80 -3.46 -13.65
C ALA A 875 3.37 -2.51 -14.78
N ASN A 876 2.29 -1.75 -14.55
CA ASN A 876 1.95 -0.63 -15.41
C ASN A 876 1.34 0.56 -14.66
N PHE A 877 1.47 1.77 -15.23
CA PHE A 877 0.96 3.01 -14.65
C PHE A 877 0.14 3.85 -15.64
N GLY A 878 -0.71 4.72 -15.10
CA GLY A 878 -1.42 5.77 -15.82
C GLY A 878 -1.52 7.04 -14.99
N LEU A 879 -1.68 8.17 -15.68
CA LEU A 879 -1.69 9.50 -15.07
C LEU A 879 -3.11 10.07 -15.09
N ARG A 880 -3.55 10.68 -13.98
CA ARG A 880 -4.85 11.35 -13.88
C ARG A 880 -4.70 12.81 -14.27
N THR A 881 -5.69 13.39 -14.96
CA THR A 881 -5.65 14.79 -15.45
C THR A 881 -5.89 15.86 -14.36
N THR A 882 -5.69 15.53 -13.09
CA THR A 882 -6.01 16.37 -11.92
C THR A 882 -4.77 16.95 -11.22
N ASP A 883 -3.72 17.22 -12.01
CA ASP A 883 -2.44 17.79 -11.56
C ASP A 883 -2.61 19.00 -10.62
N GLN A 884 -1.89 19.00 -9.50
CA GLN A 884 -1.79 20.19 -8.67
C GLN A 884 -0.59 21.02 -9.12
N ARG A 885 -0.85 22.17 -9.75
CA ARG A 885 0.18 23.06 -10.33
C ARG A 885 0.28 24.38 -9.57
N GLY A 886 1.50 24.89 -9.35
CA GLY A 886 1.74 26.11 -8.59
C GLY A 886 3.20 26.55 -8.57
N MET A 887 3.58 27.41 -7.63
CA MET A 887 4.96 27.90 -7.43
C MET A 887 5.55 27.37 -6.13
N ILE A 888 6.79 26.87 -6.12
CA ILE A 888 7.34 26.06 -5.01
C ILE A 888 7.23 26.79 -3.65
N ASP A 889 7.92 27.91 -3.48
CA ASP A 889 7.89 28.75 -2.27
C ASP A 889 7.34 30.15 -2.60
N ILE A 890 6.02 30.31 -2.44
CA ILE A 890 5.35 31.60 -2.60
C ILE A 890 4.39 31.91 -1.45
N LYS A 891 4.48 33.16 -0.97
CA LYS A 891 3.66 33.74 0.11
C LYS A 891 2.48 34.56 -0.45
N HIS A 892 1.95 34.20 -1.63
CA HIS A 892 0.90 34.94 -2.33
C HIS A 892 -0.43 34.17 -2.31
N PRO A 893 -1.52 34.68 -1.70
CA PRO A 893 -2.72 33.87 -1.39
C PRO A 893 -3.49 33.34 -2.60
N SER A 894 -3.37 33.99 -3.78
CA SER A 894 -4.02 33.54 -5.01
C SER A 894 -3.18 32.57 -5.86
N ILE A 895 -1.97 32.22 -5.44
CA ILE A 895 -1.10 31.27 -6.16
C ILE A 895 -0.88 30.07 -5.23
N MET A 896 -1.05 28.86 -5.76
CA MET A 896 -0.83 27.63 -4.99
C MET A 896 0.67 27.49 -4.69
N ASN A 897 1.04 27.20 -3.45
CA ASN A 897 2.39 26.79 -3.09
C ASN A 897 2.48 25.27 -2.89
N ILE A 898 3.68 24.68 -2.86
CA ILE A 898 3.82 23.21 -2.85
C ILE A 898 3.08 22.55 -1.67
N ARG A 899 2.97 23.25 -0.54
CA ARG A 899 2.16 22.80 0.59
C ARG A 899 0.67 22.74 0.25
N GLN A 900 0.10 23.81 -0.32
CA GLN A 900 -1.30 23.79 -0.76
C GLN A 900 -1.53 22.76 -1.88
N GLY A 901 -0.54 22.56 -2.76
CA GLY A 901 -0.58 21.51 -3.78
C GLY A 901 -0.68 20.13 -3.16
N LEU A 902 0.20 19.80 -2.22
CA LEU A 902 0.17 18.51 -1.52
C LEU A 902 -1.08 18.35 -0.65
N GLU A 903 -1.53 19.40 0.04
CA GLU A 903 -2.75 19.37 0.86
C GLU A 903 -4.00 19.12 0.00
N ASN A 904 -4.11 19.75 -1.18
CA ASN A 904 -5.15 19.47 -2.18
C ASN A 904 -5.02 18.06 -2.77
N PHE A 905 -3.81 17.67 -3.17
CA PHE A 905 -3.52 16.39 -3.84
C PHE A 905 -4.01 15.20 -3.00
N PHE A 906 -3.70 15.24 -1.70
CA PHE A 906 -4.13 14.25 -0.71
C PHE A 906 -5.58 14.44 -0.22
N GLU A 907 -6.41 15.29 -0.83
CA GLU A 907 -7.87 15.23 -0.63
C GLU A 907 -8.52 14.13 -1.49
N GLU A 908 -7.98 13.85 -2.67
CA GLU A 908 -8.60 12.97 -3.68
C GLU A 908 -7.68 11.82 -4.18
N ASN A 909 -6.37 11.86 -3.90
CA ASN A 909 -5.38 10.88 -4.39
C ASN A 909 -4.54 10.26 -3.26
N THR A 910 -3.86 9.14 -3.54
CA THR A 910 -2.97 8.44 -2.58
C THR A 910 -1.51 8.32 -3.04
N HIS A 911 -1.22 8.27 -4.34
CA HIS A 911 0.11 8.07 -4.93
C HIS A 911 0.35 9.06 -6.07
N GLY A 912 1.54 9.67 -6.15
CA GLY A 912 1.86 10.69 -7.15
C GLY A 912 3.34 11.08 -7.21
N VAL A 913 3.70 11.85 -8.23
CA VAL A 913 5.06 12.37 -8.45
C VAL A 913 5.04 13.89 -8.38
N ILE A 914 5.99 14.49 -7.66
CA ILE A 914 6.24 15.94 -7.67
C ILE A 914 7.36 16.21 -8.68
N GLU A 915 7.12 17.07 -9.65
CA GLU A 915 8.10 17.50 -10.66
C GLU A 915 8.35 19.02 -10.58
N THR A 916 9.60 19.42 -10.74
CA THR A 916 10.07 20.81 -10.81
C THR A 916 11.31 20.89 -11.70
N GLU A 917 11.75 22.11 -12.06
CA GLU A 917 12.99 22.32 -12.84
C GLU A 917 14.27 21.75 -12.18
N THR A 918 14.25 21.45 -10.88
CA THR A 918 15.44 21.05 -10.11
C THR A 918 15.34 19.71 -9.39
N LEU A 919 14.14 19.16 -9.22
CA LEU A 919 13.86 17.97 -8.42
C LEU A 919 12.60 17.27 -8.93
N THR A 920 12.70 15.94 -9.08
CA THR A 920 11.55 15.04 -9.22
C THR A 920 11.60 13.99 -8.11
N VAL A 921 10.49 13.79 -7.39
CA VAL A 921 10.38 12.85 -6.24
C VAL A 921 9.02 12.15 -6.20
N ALA A 922 8.96 10.94 -5.66
CA ALA A 922 7.71 10.24 -5.39
C ALA A 922 7.08 10.70 -4.06
N ILE A 923 5.75 10.74 -3.99
CA ILE A 923 4.99 11.05 -2.77
C ILE A 923 3.74 10.15 -2.64
N TRP A 924 3.49 9.59 -1.45
CA TRP A 924 2.27 8.81 -1.19
C TRP A 924 1.79 8.88 0.27
N GLU A 925 0.55 8.44 0.53
CA GLU A 925 -0.06 8.34 1.86
C GLU A 925 -0.79 6.99 1.99
N GLU A 926 -0.60 6.31 3.12
CA GLU A 926 -1.27 5.04 3.43
C GLU A 926 -2.56 5.26 4.24
N ASP A 927 -3.56 4.39 4.00
CA ASP A 927 -4.94 4.54 4.51
C ASP A 927 -5.12 4.12 6.00
N GLU A 928 -4.02 3.85 6.71
CA GLU A 928 -4.00 3.53 8.14
C GLU A 928 -4.09 4.79 9.04
N GLN A 929 -4.20 4.63 10.36
CA GLN A 929 -4.26 5.76 11.29
C GLN A 929 -3.21 5.66 12.42
N PRO A 930 -2.28 6.63 12.55
CA PRO A 930 -2.15 7.84 11.74
C PRO A 930 -1.63 7.57 10.32
N GLY A 931 -2.21 8.25 9.32
CA GLY A 931 -1.77 8.14 7.93
C GLY A 931 -0.49 8.94 7.74
N PHE A 932 0.63 8.26 7.55
CA PHE A 932 1.92 8.88 7.25
C PHE A 932 2.02 9.25 5.77
N VAL A 933 2.66 10.38 5.50
CA VAL A 933 3.05 10.81 4.15
C VAL A 933 4.49 10.37 3.91
N TYR A 934 4.70 9.56 2.90
CA TYR A 934 6.00 9.06 2.49
C TYR A 934 6.52 9.83 1.29
N MET A 935 7.84 10.02 1.23
CA MET A 935 8.55 10.63 0.10
C MET A 935 9.78 9.80 -0.21
N TYR A 936 10.00 9.46 -1.48
CA TYR A 936 11.27 8.89 -1.94
C TYR A 936 12.02 9.92 -2.77
N ASP A 937 13.24 10.24 -2.35
CA ASP A 937 14.12 11.23 -2.98
C ASP A 937 15.39 10.54 -3.51
N PRO A 938 15.58 10.42 -4.84
CA PRO A 938 16.69 9.70 -5.46
C PRO A 938 18.02 10.48 -5.44
N ASN A 939 17.95 11.78 -5.15
CA ASN A 939 19.08 12.70 -5.15
C ASN A 939 20.02 12.44 -3.96
N PRO A 940 21.25 13.00 -3.95
CA PRO A 940 22.15 12.86 -2.82
C PRO A 940 21.64 13.61 -1.59
N ARG A 941 21.35 12.86 -0.52
CA ARG A 941 20.93 13.40 0.78
C ARG A 941 21.85 12.96 1.92
N GLY A 942 22.08 13.89 2.84
CA GLY A 942 22.76 13.66 4.10
C GLY A 942 21.86 13.00 5.16
N PRO A 943 22.36 12.77 6.38
CA PRO A 943 21.63 12.09 7.46
C PRO A 943 20.29 12.72 7.89
N ALA A 944 20.03 13.98 7.54
CA ALA A 944 18.76 14.69 7.82
C ALA A 944 17.78 14.73 6.63
N GLY A 945 18.11 14.09 5.49
CA GLY A 945 17.34 14.15 4.25
C GLY A 945 17.56 15.43 3.44
N LEU A 946 18.49 16.29 3.86
CA LEU A 946 18.85 17.52 3.13
C LEU A 946 19.98 17.24 2.12
N TYR A 947 20.02 18.01 1.02
CA TYR A 947 21.10 17.91 0.02
C TYR A 947 22.50 17.94 0.65
N LEU A 948 23.34 17.00 0.22
CA LEU A 948 24.74 16.88 0.61
C LEU A 948 25.51 16.29 -0.57
N SER A 949 26.51 16.99 -1.10
CA SER A 949 27.38 16.48 -2.17
C SER A 949 27.97 15.13 -1.79
N GLY A 950 27.83 14.10 -2.63
CA GLY A 950 28.23 12.72 -2.32
C GLY A 950 27.35 12.02 -1.27
N GLY A 951 26.12 12.50 -1.07
CA GLY A 951 25.10 11.85 -0.26
C GLY A 951 24.41 10.67 -0.95
N THR A 952 23.42 10.08 -0.26
CA THR A 952 22.70 8.88 -0.69
C THR A 952 21.21 9.18 -0.87
N ALA A 953 20.51 8.40 -1.70
CA ALA A 953 19.06 8.45 -1.80
C ALA A 953 18.41 8.05 -0.47
N CYS A 954 17.13 8.41 -0.29
CA CYS A 954 16.41 8.09 0.93
C CYS A 954 14.89 7.99 0.79
N LEU A 955 14.30 7.10 1.59
CA LEU A 955 12.91 7.13 1.99
C LEU A 955 12.77 8.07 3.20
N LEU A 956 11.77 8.95 3.16
CA LEU A 956 11.42 9.91 4.19
C LEU A 956 9.97 9.71 4.62
N ILE A 957 9.70 9.72 5.92
CA ILE A 957 8.37 9.45 6.50
C ILE A 957 7.94 10.66 7.32
N PHE A 958 6.77 11.23 7.03
CA PHE A 958 6.23 12.44 7.65
C PHE A 958 4.86 12.21 8.32
N GLU A 959 4.67 12.75 9.52
CA GLU A 959 3.37 12.74 10.22
C GLU A 959 2.37 13.77 9.64
N THR A 960 2.84 14.76 8.86
CA THR A 960 1.96 15.75 8.22
C THR A 960 2.46 16.17 6.83
N VAL A 961 1.50 16.44 5.94
CA VAL A 961 1.71 17.02 4.60
C VAL A 961 2.56 18.30 4.66
N LYS A 962 2.35 19.15 5.69
CA LYS A 962 3.16 20.35 5.93
C LYS A 962 4.66 20.04 6.00
N MET A 963 5.04 18.96 6.68
CA MET A 963 6.45 18.64 6.91
C MET A 963 7.11 18.08 5.65
N ALA A 964 6.38 17.30 4.85
CA ALA A 964 6.83 16.90 3.51
C ALA A 964 7.06 18.14 2.61
N ALA A 965 6.11 19.07 2.59
CA ALA A 965 6.19 20.30 1.80
C ALA A 965 7.34 21.22 2.22
N ASP A 966 7.47 21.51 3.51
CA ASP A 966 8.57 22.32 4.05
C ASP A 966 9.95 21.68 3.75
N HIS A 967 10.02 20.35 3.76
CA HIS A 967 11.26 19.62 3.45
C HIS A 967 11.62 19.66 1.97
N PHE A 968 10.64 19.54 1.07
CA PHE A 968 10.84 19.68 -0.37
C PHE A 968 11.40 21.07 -0.72
N ILE A 969 10.80 22.14 -0.17
CA ILE A 969 11.31 23.53 -0.33
C ILE A 969 12.77 23.65 0.17
N ALA A 970 13.12 22.96 1.26
CA ALA A 970 14.47 23.00 1.81
C ALA A 970 15.51 22.36 0.87
N ASN A 971 15.14 21.32 0.11
CA ASN A 971 16.01 20.62 -0.84
C ASN A 971 16.20 21.33 -2.18
N VAL A 972 15.35 22.30 -2.54
CA VAL A 972 15.63 23.21 -3.67
C VAL A 972 16.77 24.14 -3.26
N THR A 973 18.00 23.77 -3.63
CA THR A 973 19.23 24.44 -3.16
C THR A 973 19.39 25.85 -3.71
N ASP A 974 19.13 26.05 -5.00
CA ASP A 974 19.10 27.37 -5.62
C ASP A 974 17.85 28.16 -5.16
N LYS A 975 18.10 29.24 -4.41
CA LYS A 975 17.05 30.13 -3.89
C LYS A 975 16.32 30.92 -4.98
N THR A 976 16.88 31.05 -6.19
CA THR A 976 16.17 31.63 -7.34
C THR A 976 15.11 30.65 -7.86
N LYS A 977 15.46 29.37 -7.98
CA LYS A 977 14.59 28.26 -8.42
C LYS A 977 13.45 27.94 -7.45
N ARG A 978 13.53 28.35 -6.19
CA ARG A 978 12.39 28.30 -5.24
C ARG A 978 11.15 29.11 -5.68
N ARG A 979 11.29 30.00 -6.67
CA ARG A 979 10.17 30.69 -7.34
C ARG A 979 9.75 30.05 -8.67
N GLY A 980 10.32 28.89 -9.01
CA GLY A 980 9.90 28.09 -10.16
C GLY A 980 8.58 27.37 -9.90
N GLU A 981 8.02 26.83 -10.99
CA GLU A 981 6.78 26.07 -10.95
C GLU A 981 7.00 24.65 -10.41
N PHE A 982 5.93 24.08 -9.86
CA PHE A 982 5.81 22.65 -9.55
C PHE A 982 4.57 22.07 -10.20
N VAL A 983 4.64 20.77 -10.50
CA VAL A 983 3.51 19.92 -10.87
C VAL A 983 3.48 18.75 -9.88
N ILE A 984 2.30 18.39 -9.37
CA ILE A 984 2.08 17.12 -8.66
C ILE A 984 1.12 16.29 -9.50
N THR A 985 1.67 15.29 -10.19
CA THR A 985 0.95 14.45 -11.14
C THR A 985 0.44 13.19 -10.42
N PRO A 986 -0.88 12.94 -10.34
CA PRO A 986 -1.41 11.74 -9.71
C PRO A 986 -1.17 10.49 -10.57
N VAL A 987 -0.61 9.45 -9.96
CA VAL A 987 -0.26 8.20 -10.64
C VAL A 987 -1.15 7.07 -10.11
N GLU A 988 -1.87 6.40 -11.00
CA GLU A 988 -2.49 5.11 -10.71
C GLU A 988 -1.56 4.00 -11.21
N ILE A 989 -1.21 3.05 -10.33
CA ILE A 989 -0.26 1.96 -10.61
C ILE A 989 -0.93 0.61 -10.35
N VAL A 990 -0.64 -0.37 -11.20
CA VAL A 990 -0.98 -1.79 -11.00
C VAL A 990 0.32 -2.60 -11.00
N VAL A 991 0.56 -3.39 -9.95
CA VAL A 991 1.67 -4.35 -9.86
C VAL A 991 1.11 -5.69 -9.40
N GLY A 992 1.11 -6.69 -10.28
CA GLY A 992 0.54 -8.00 -9.96
C GLY A 992 -0.95 -7.94 -9.56
N ASN A 993 -1.25 -8.29 -8.30
CA ASN A 993 -2.59 -8.19 -7.71
C ASN A 993 -2.89 -6.83 -7.05
N ALA A 994 -1.88 -5.98 -6.82
CA ALA A 994 -2.04 -4.69 -6.17
C ALA A 994 -2.41 -3.59 -7.19
N LYS A 995 -3.33 -2.69 -6.81
CA LYS A 995 -3.58 -1.42 -7.48
C LYS A 995 -3.66 -0.28 -6.46
N THR A 996 -3.18 0.91 -6.81
CA THR A 996 -3.41 2.17 -6.08
C THR A 996 -4.89 2.38 -5.77
N LYS A 997 -5.23 2.52 -4.48
CA LYS A 997 -6.62 2.68 -4.04
C LYS A 997 -7.07 4.16 -4.14
N PRO A 998 -8.30 4.45 -4.62
CA PRO A 998 -8.89 5.79 -4.52
C PRO A 998 -9.09 6.18 -3.05
N LYS A 999 -8.79 7.44 -2.70
CA LYS A 999 -8.86 7.88 -1.30
C LYS A 999 -10.32 8.00 -0.83
N LYS A 1000 -10.62 7.42 0.33
CA LYS A 1000 -11.95 7.57 0.96
C LYS A 1000 -12.12 8.99 1.50
N LYS A 1001 -13.19 9.69 1.10
CA LYS A 1001 -13.54 11.00 1.64
C LYS A 1001 -13.72 10.90 3.16
N ARG A 1002 -12.92 11.66 3.91
CA ARG A 1002 -13.12 11.89 5.35
C ARG A 1002 -14.10 13.05 5.51
N GLU A 1003 -15.20 12.82 6.22
CA GLU A 1003 -16.08 13.89 6.69
C GLU A 1003 -15.30 14.81 7.64
N ARG A 1004 -15.58 16.12 7.59
CA ARG A 1004 -14.84 17.16 8.33
C ARG A 1004 -15.80 17.99 9.16
N ASP A 1005 -15.85 17.72 10.46
CA ASP A 1005 -16.52 18.61 11.40
C ASP A 1005 -15.72 19.91 11.58
N CYS A 1006 -16.42 21.05 11.57
CA CYS A 1006 -15.80 22.38 11.63
C CYS A 1006 -16.14 23.08 12.96
N GLY A 1007 -15.12 23.46 13.74
CA GLY A 1007 -15.28 24.16 15.02
C GLY A 1007 -14.27 25.30 15.17
N THR A 1008 -14.68 26.52 14.81
CA THR A 1008 -13.77 27.67 14.64
C THR A 1008 -13.72 28.65 15.81
N MET A 1009 -12.48 28.97 16.24
CA MET A 1009 -12.09 30.28 16.81
C MET A 1009 -12.77 30.64 18.17
N GLU A 1010 -12.52 31.76 18.87
CA GLU A 1010 -11.67 32.95 18.68
C GLU A 1010 -10.62 33.14 19.81
N LEU A 1011 -9.90 34.28 19.83
CA LEU A 1011 -9.07 34.74 20.95
C LEU A 1011 -9.03 36.29 20.93
N VAL A 1012 -9.53 36.97 21.98
CA VAL A 1012 -9.64 38.45 21.96
C VAL A 1012 -9.24 39.11 23.29
N LYS A 1013 -8.02 39.68 23.31
CA LYS A 1013 -7.53 40.86 24.07
C LYS A 1013 -7.45 40.83 25.63
N GLY A 1014 -6.28 41.23 26.14
CA GLY A 1014 -6.00 41.47 27.58
C GLY A 1014 -4.71 42.29 27.84
N GLU A 1015 -4.45 43.30 27.00
CA GLU A 1015 -3.17 43.99 26.69
C GLU A 1015 -2.37 44.66 27.86
N ARG A 1016 -1.04 44.92 27.67
CA ARG A 1016 -0.18 46.08 28.15
C ARG A 1016 0.82 46.02 29.35
N ALA A 1017 2.15 46.00 29.11
CA ALA A 1017 3.16 46.42 30.11
C ALA A 1017 4.46 47.04 29.55
N VAL A 1018 4.46 47.96 28.57
CA VAL A 1018 3.81 49.31 28.55
C VAL A 1018 4.43 50.27 29.62
N PRO A 1019 4.57 51.58 29.36
CA PRO A 1019 5.46 52.47 30.13
C PRO A 1019 4.88 53.13 31.38
N GLY A 1020 5.24 52.63 32.57
CA GLY A 1020 5.05 53.36 33.85
C GLY A 1020 4.72 52.48 35.06
N PRO A 1021 4.45 53.08 36.25
CA PRO A 1021 4.13 52.34 37.48
C PRO A 1021 2.72 51.73 37.49
N TYR A 1022 1.72 52.43 36.93
CA TYR A 1022 0.39 51.85 36.61
C TYR A 1022 0.51 50.69 35.61
N ASP A 1023 1.57 50.78 34.83
CA ASP A 1023 1.70 50.22 33.49
C ASP A 1023 2.55 48.95 33.49
N LYS A 1024 3.15 48.48 34.58
CA LYS A 1024 3.87 47.18 34.60
C LYS A 1024 2.96 45.95 34.82
N ARG A 1025 1.64 46.13 34.92
CA ARG A 1025 0.68 45.14 35.47
C ARG A 1025 -0.09 44.31 34.43
N GLN A 1026 -0.18 44.73 33.17
CA GLN A 1026 -1.21 44.26 32.22
C GLN A 1026 -0.66 43.31 31.09
N LEU A 1027 0.59 43.42 30.59
CA LEU A 1027 1.24 42.34 29.77
C LEU A 1027 1.65 41.19 30.69
N ARG A 1028 1.86 41.43 32.00
CA ARG A 1028 1.93 40.34 32.98
C ARG A 1028 0.62 39.53 33.01
N LYS A 1029 -0.53 40.16 32.71
CA LYS A 1029 -1.79 39.47 32.40
C LYS A 1029 -1.77 38.83 31.01
N MET A 1030 -1.54 39.54 29.90
CA MET A 1030 -1.48 38.91 28.55
C MET A 1030 -0.56 37.69 28.49
N ALA A 1031 0.68 37.82 28.95
CA ALA A 1031 1.66 36.75 28.88
C ALA A 1031 1.24 35.55 29.74
N ALA A 1032 0.50 35.76 30.83
CA ALA A 1032 -0.09 34.68 31.63
C ALA A 1032 -1.39 34.11 31.01
N GLU A 1033 -2.03 34.82 30.09
CA GLU A 1033 -3.25 34.42 29.38
C GLU A 1033 -2.92 33.65 28.09
N GLU A 1034 -1.94 34.12 27.32
CA GLU A 1034 -1.40 33.38 26.17
C GLU A 1034 -0.66 32.10 26.61
N ARG A 1035 0.08 32.15 27.73
CA ARG A 1035 0.58 30.94 28.42
C ARG A 1035 -0.59 30.04 28.77
N ARG A 1036 -1.62 30.52 29.49
CA ARG A 1036 -2.79 29.69 29.85
C ARG A 1036 -3.48 29.05 28.65
N ARG A 1037 -3.58 29.70 27.49
CA ARG A 1037 -4.19 29.06 26.31
C ARG A 1037 -3.30 28.02 25.63
N LYS A 1038 -1.97 28.18 25.70
CA LYS A 1038 -1.01 27.14 25.30
C LYS A 1038 -1.01 25.97 26.29
N GLU A 1039 -1.06 26.26 27.59
CA GLU A 1039 -1.19 25.29 28.68
C GLU A 1039 -2.48 24.49 28.53
N ALA A 1040 -3.65 25.13 28.39
CA ALA A 1040 -4.94 24.44 28.22
C ALA A 1040 -4.94 23.45 27.04
N ARG A 1041 -4.30 23.80 25.91
CA ARG A 1041 -4.16 22.90 24.75
C ARG A 1041 -3.16 21.76 24.95
N ARG A 1042 -2.19 21.92 25.87
CA ARG A 1042 -1.28 20.86 26.34
C ARG A 1042 -2.01 19.93 27.32
N LEU A 1043 -2.65 20.50 28.34
CA LEU A 1043 -3.45 19.82 29.37
C LEU A 1043 -4.58 18.97 28.75
N ALA A 1044 -5.24 19.45 27.70
CA ALA A 1044 -6.28 18.71 26.98
C ALA A 1044 -5.78 17.42 26.28
N LYS A 1045 -4.46 17.23 26.11
CA LYS A 1045 -3.86 16.00 25.56
C LYS A 1045 -3.33 15.03 26.64
N ILE A 1046 -3.24 15.46 27.90
CA ILE A 1046 -2.64 14.67 28.98
C ILE A 1046 -3.47 13.40 29.26
N GLY A 1047 -2.76 12.27 29.45
CA GLY A 1047 -3.36 11.00 29.85
C GLY A 1047 -4.19 10.30 28.77
N ARG A 1048 -4.12 10.69 27.48
CA ARG A 1048 -4.98 10.08 26.44
C ARG A 1048 -4.35 8.89 25.71
N LEU A 1049 -3.06 8.95 25.34
CA LEU A 1049 -2.40 7.85 24.60
C LEU A 1049 -1.69 6.84 25.52
N GLN A 1050 -1.38 7.24 26.75
CA GLN A 1050 -0.71 6.44 27.77
C GLN A 1050 -1.02 7.02 29.15
N TYR A 1051 -0.83 6.22 30.21
CA TYR A 1051 -0.93 6.67 31.60
C TYR A 1051 0.01 7.86 31.89
N HIS A 1052 -0.54 8.91 32.49
CA HIS A 1052 0.17 10.09 32.97
C HIS A 1052 0.46 9.95 34.47
N GLY A 1053 1.72 10.02 34.89
CA GLY A 1053 2.09 9.96 36.32
C GLY A 1053 1.53 11.14 37.12
N LEU A 1054 0.95 10.85 38.28
CA LEU A 1054 0.46 11.82 39.26
C LEU A 1054 1.55 12.10 40.32
N PRO A 1055 1.50 13.24 41.04
CA PRO A 1055 2.58 13.67 41.95
C PRO A 1055 2.88 12.72 43.11
N ASN A 1056 1.94 11.83 43.46
CA ASN A 1056 2.04 10.85 44.55
C ASN A 1056 2.49 9.45 44.10
N GLY A 1057 2.89 9.28 42.83
CA GLY A 1057 3.35 8.00 42.28
C GLY A 1057 2.24 7.11 41.67
N ASP A 1058 0.99 7.54 41.75
CA ASP A 1058 -0.13 6.95 41.00
C ASP A 1058 -0.08 7.38 39.53
N ALA A 1059 -0.99 6.90 38.67
CA ALA A 1059 -1.07 7.33 37.27
C ALA A 1059 -2.50 7.36 36.69
N LEU A 1060 -2.76 8.29 35.78
CA LEU A 1060 -4.07 8.61 35.22
C LEU A 1060 -4.13 8.39 33.69
N LEU A 1061 -5.14 7.68 33.21
CA LEU A 1061 -5.53 7.61 31.80
C LEU A 1061 -6.97 8.13 31.64
N ARG A 1062 -7.27 8.81 30.52
CA ARG A 1062 -8.52 9.55 30.29
C ARG A 1062 -9.08 9.34 28.89
N GLY A 1063 -10.41 9.37 28.78
CA GLY A 1063 -11.12 9.38 27.50
C GLY A 1063 -11.04 10.71 26.75
N THR A 1064 -11.78 10.79 25.65
CA THR A 1064 -12.17 12.07 25.05
C THR A 1064 -13.46 12.62 25.65
N LYS A 1065 -14.31 11.75 26.22
CA LYS A 1065 -15.64 12.05 26.76
C LYS A 1065 -15.86 11.43 28.15
N SER A 1066 -17.00 11.76 28.76
CA SER A 1066 -17.56 11.18 29.99
C SER A 1066 -18.98 10.70 29.73
N GLN A 1067 -19.59 10.01 30.69
CA GLN A 1067 -21.00 9.59 30.59
C GLN A 1067 -22.00 10.75 30.51
N SER A 1068 -21.58 11.98 30.84
CA SER A 1068 -22.37 13.21 30.71
C SER A 1068 -22.19 13.90 29.35
N SER A 1069 -21.39 13.33 28.43
CA SER A 1069 -21.15 13.92 27.10
C SER A 1069 -22.43 14.17 26.33
N LYS A 1070 -22.49 15.31 25.64
CA LYS A 1070 -23.62 15.72 24.80
C LYS A 1070 -23.88 14.80 23.60
N GLU A 1071 -22.93 13.92 23.26
CA GLU A 1071 -23.12 12.81 22.32
C GLU A 1071 -24.20 11.82 22.78
N TYR A 1072 -24.33 11.60 24.09
CA TYR A 1072 -25.31 10.67 24.64
C TYR A 1072 -26.71 11.29 24.72
N SER A 1073 -27.72 10.44 24.54
CA SER A 1073 -29.12 10.85 24.53
C SER A 1073 -29.52 11.50 25.85
N ALA A 1074 -30.40 12.51 25.80
CA ALA A 1074 -30.87 13.19 27.02
C ALA A 1074 -31.55 12.26 28.05
N ASN A 1075 -31.96 11.05 27.63
CA ASN A 1075 -32.62 10.04 28.47
C ASN A 1075 -31.63 9.04 29.11
N SER A 1076 -30.39 8.95 28.60
CA SER A 1076 -29.36 8.01 29.11
C SER A 1076 -28.17 8.72 29.76
N ARG A 1077 -27.78 9.88 29.24
CA ARG A 1077 -26.65 10.70 29.67
C ARG A 1077 -26.67 11.03 31.18
N GLY A 1078 -25.74 10.45 31.94
CA GLY A 1078 -25.60 10.60 33.39
C GLY A 1078 -26.14 9.41 34.22
N ASN A 1079 -26.92 8.53 33.61
CA ASN A 1079 -27.60 7.42 34.28
C ASN A 1079 -26.92 6.05 34.05
N GLN A 1080 -25.90 5.99 33.19
CA GLN A 1080 -25.32 4.75 32.65
C GLN A 1080 -24.02 4.27 33.35
N ASP A 1081 -23.64 4.83 34.51
CA ASP A 1081 -22.42 4.47 35.26
C ASP A 1081 -22.31 2.98 35.62
N ILE A 1082 -23.38 2.36 36.14
CA ILE A 1082 -23.38 0.93 36.46
C ILE A 1082 -23.15 0.05 35.21
N ALA A 1083 -23.65 0.50 34.05
CA ALA A 1083 -23.46 -0.18 32.77
C ALA A 1083 -22.04 0.05 32.22
N ASN A 1084 -21.50 1.26 32.38
CA ASN A 1084 -20.09 1.57 32.10
C ASN A 1084 -19.15 0.69 32.96
N CYS A 1085 -19.49 0.44 34.23
CA CYS A 1085 -18.71 -0.44 35.10
C CYS A 1085 -18.70 -1.90 34.63
N PHE A 1086 -19.83 -2.42 34.14
CA PHE A 1086 -19.92 -3.76 33.58
C PHE A 1086 -19.18 -3.85 32.23
N ALA A 1087 -19.29 -2.83 31.38
CA ALA A 1087 -18.53 -2.73 30.13
C ALA A 1087 -17.01 -2.67 30.40
N ALA A 1088 -16.56 -1.91 31.41
CA ALA A 1088 -15.15 -1.84 31.81
C ALA A 1088 -14.58 -3.20 32.24
N PHE A 1089 -15.37 -3.99 32.99
CA PHE A 1089 -14.98 -5.35 33.36
C PHE A 1089 -14.79 -6.25 32.13
N VAL A 1090 -15.73 -6.24 31.19
CA VAL A 1090 -15.65 -7.06 29.98
C VAL A 1090 -14.50 -6.60 29.07
N VAL A 1091 -14.31 -5.29 28.89
CA VAL A 1091 -13.16 -4.76 28.12
C VAL A 1091 -11.82 -5.12 28.79
N HIS A 1092 -11.74 -5.18 30.13
CA HIS A 1092 -10.53 -5.66 30.81
C HIS A 1092 -10.25 -7.14 30.53
N ARG A 1093 -11.32 -7.97 30.48
CA ARG A 1093 -11.19 -9.40 30.17
C ARG A 1093 -10.88 -9.69 28.69
N LEU A 1094 -11.09 -8.71 27.79
CA LEU A 1094 -10.69 -8.77 26.38
C LEU A 1094 -9.36 -8.04 26.08
N SER A 1095 -8.92 -7.11 26.95
CA SER A 1095 -7.71 -6.30 26.76
C SER A 1095 -7.13 -5.84 28.11
N LEU A 1096 -5.83 -6.07 28.32
CA LEU A 1096 -5.18 -5.74 29.58
C LEU A 1096 -5.30 -4.24 29.93
N ILE A 1097 -5.65 -3.97 31.17
CA ILE A 1097 -5.94 -2.61 31.66
C ILE A 1097 -4.70 -1.69 31.58
N SER A 1098 -3.51 -2.30 31.64
CA SER A 1098 -2.20 -1.67 31.44
C SER A 1098 -1.89 -1.26 29.99
N THR A 1099 -2.62 -1.76 28.98
CA THR A 1099 -2.46 -1.39 27.56
C THR A 1099 -3.58 -0.48 27.02
N TRP A 1100 -4.47 0.01 27.88
CA TRP A 1100 -5.54 0.91 27.48
C TRP A 1100 -5.03 2.29 27.06
N HIS A 1101 -5.71 2.89 26.09
CA HIS A 1101 -5.66 4.32 25.76
C HIS A 1101 -7.10 4.87 25.63
N TYR A 1102 -7.26 6.16 25.31
CA TYR A 1102 -8.56 6.85 25.27
C TYR A 1102 -9.67 6.06 24.55
N ARG A 1103 -9.35 5.37 23.44
CA ARG A 1103 -10.32 4.59 22.66
C ARG A 1103 -10.98 3.45 23.44
N GLN A 1104 -10.32 2.82 24.42
CA GLN A 1104 -10.97 1.82 25.27
C GLN A 1104 -11.95 2.49 26.25
N ILE A 1105 -11.57 3.61 26.86
CA ILE A 1105 -12.45 4.37 27.76
C ILE A 1105 -13.70 4.85 27.01
N ASP A 1106 -13.52 5.44 25.82
CA ASP A 1106 -14.63 5.94 25.01
C ASP A 1106 -15.53 4.78 24.52
N MET A 1107 -14.95 3.63 24.14
CA MET A 1107 -15.69 2.40 23.80
C MET A 1107 -16.46 1.82 25.00
N ILE A 1108 -15.91 1.87 26.22
CA ILE A 1108 -16.58 1.43 27.45
C ILE A 1108 -17.83 2.29 27.71
N LEU A 1109 -17.75 3.59 27.49
CA LEU A 1109 -18.90 4.51 27.61
C LEU A 1109 -19.95 4.26 26.51
N ASP A 1110 -19.54 3.99 25.27
CA ASP A 1110 -20.45 3.72 24.17
C ASP A 1110 -21.17 2.35 24.32
N VAL A 1111 -20.46 1.31 24.77
CA VAL A 1111 -21.06 0.01 25.13
C VAL A 1111 -21.95 0.14 26.37
N GLY A 1112 -21.54 0.93 27.37
CA GLY A 1112 -22.29 1.14 28.60
C GLY A 1112 -23.59 1.93 28.40
N ASP A 1113 -23.60 2.96 27.54
CA ASP A 1113 -24.80 3.69 27.15
C ASP A 1113 -25.81 2.80 26.42
N GLN A 1114 -25.34 1.87 25.57
CA GLN A 1114 -26.20 0.88 24.94
C GLN A 1114 -26.74 -0.17 25.94
N LEU A 1115 -25.88 -0.74 26.77
CA LEU A 1115 -26.27 -1.69 27.83
C LEU A 1115 -27.26 -1.06 28.83
N TYR A 1116 -27.13 0.24 29.12
CA TYR A 1116 -28.11 1.01 29.89
C TYR A 1116 -29.46 1.08 29.18
N LYS A 1117 -29.51 1.45 27.89
CA LYS A 1117 -30.77 1.55 27.12
C LYS A 1117 -31.50 0.21 27.10
N ASP A 1118 -30.80 -0.87 26.77
CA ASP A 1118 -31.37 -2.22 26.68
C ASP A 1118 -31.89 -2.70 28.05
N SER A 1119 -31.17 -2.36 29.13
CA SER A 1119 -31.59 -2.65 30.50
C SER A 1119 -32.80 -1.82 30.93
N TYR A 1120 -32.82 -0.52 30.63
CA TYR A 1120 -33.93 0.38 30.96
C TYR A 1120 -35.21 -0.03 30.24
N ILE A 1121 -35.12 -0.39 28.95
CA ILE A 1121 -36.24 -0.95 28.18
C ILE A 1121 -36.73 -2.26 28.83
N THR A 1122 -35.83 -3.20 29.09
CA THR A 1122 -36.16 -4.54 29.61
C THR A 1122 -36.84 -4.49 31.00
N TYR A 1123 -36.33 -3.66 31.92
CA TYR A 1123 -36.81 -3.63 33.30
C TYR A 1123 -37.78 -2.48 33.62
N SER A 1124 -37.93 -1.50 32.71
CA SER A 1124 -38.81 -0.32 32.84
C SER A 1124 -38.85 0.31 34.25
N PRO A 1125 -37.69 0.63 34.87
CA PRO A 1125 -37.66 1.12 36.25
C PRO A 1125 -38.20 2.55 36.36
N ARG A 1126 -38.92 2.82 37.46
CA ARG A 1126 -39.46 4.16 37.78
C ARG A 1126 -38.38 5.23 38.02
N ASN A 1127 -37.16 4.81 38.32
CA ASN A 1127 -35.99 5.68 38.45
C ASN A 1127 -35.14 5.52 37.18
N PRO A 1128 -34.74 6.59 36.46
CA PRO A 1128 -33.79 6.49 35.36
C PRO A 1128 -32.44 5.93 35.78
N LYS A 1129 -31.99 6.17 37.03
CA LYS A 1129 -30.73 5.62 37.55
C LYS A 1129 -30.89 4.12 37.83
N LEU A 1130 -30.17 3.27 37.09
CA LEU A 1130 -30.25 1.82 37.20
C LEU A 1130 -29.53 1.30 38.45
N GLY A 1131 -30.18 0.43 39.22
CA GLY A 1131 -29.55 -0.33 40.31
C GLY A 1131 -29.14 -1.74 39.89
N MET A 1132 -28.42 -2.44 40.78
CA MET A 1132 -27.91 -3.81 40.55
C MET A 1132 -28.97 -4.85 40.14
N ALA A 1133 -30.25 -4.63 40.45
CA ALA A 1133 -31.36 -5.51 40.05
C ALA A 1133 -31.92 -5.22 38.64
N ASN A 1134 -31.57 -4.07 38.05
CA ASN A 1134 -32.18 -3.52 36.83
C ASN A 1134 -31.16 -3.35 35.69
N ILE A 1135 -30.09 -4.15 35.68
CA ILE A 1135 -29.06 -4.18 34.63
C ILE A 1135 -28.92 -5.58 34.05
N LEU A 1136 -28.93 -5.68 32.73
CA LEU A 1136 -28.83 -6.93 31.99
C LEU A 1136 -27.54 -7.69 32.34
N ARG A 1137 -27.65 -9.01 32.39
CA ARG A 1137 -26.55 -9.94 32.72
C ARG A 1137 -25.77 -10.41 31.49
N LYS A 1138 -25.86 -9.69 30.37
CA LYS A 1138 -25.18 -9.95 29.10
C LYS A 1138 -24.68 -8.62 28.53
N VAL A 1139 -23.41 -8.58 28.16
CA VAL A 1139 -22.75 -7.43 27.52
C VAL A 1139 -22.34 -7.83 26.11
N PHE A 1140 -22.58 -6.95 25.14
CA PHE A 1140 -22.21 -7.14 23.74
C PHE A 1140 -21.05 -6.22 23.38
N ILE A 1141 -19.94 -6.79 22.92
CA ILE A 1141 -18.79 -6.03 22.41
C ILE A 1141 -18.45 -6.59 21.03
N LYS A 1142 -18.90 -5.88 19.99
CA LYS A 1142 -18.93 -6.39 18.60
C LYS A 1142 -19.63 -7.76 18.58
N ASP A 1143 -18.99 -8.76 17.99
CA ASP A 1143 -19.53 -10.12 17.80
C ASP A 1143 -19.41 -11.01 19.05
N VAL A 1144 -18.89 -10.48 20.16
CA VAL A 1144 -18.70 -11.22 21.43
C VAL A 1144 -19.84 -10.88 22.40
N GLU A 1145 -20.58 -11.92 22.80
CA GLU A 1145 -21.56 -11.89 23.88
C GLU A 1145 -20.93 -12.45 25.16
N VAL A 1146 -20.90 -11.65 26.23
CA VAL A 1146 -20.33 -12.04 27.53
C VAL A 1146 -21.41 -12.00 28.61
N ALA A 1147 -21.72 -13.16 29.18
CA ALA A 1147 -22.62 -13.25 30.32
C ALA A 1147 -21.89 -12.92 31.63
N LEU A 1148 -22.61 -12.30 32.58
CA LEU A 1148 -22.09 -11.87 33.88
C LEU A 1148 -22.90 -12.46 35.04
N LYS A 1149 -22.20 -13.03 36.03
CA LYS A 1149 -22.77 -13.46 37.31
C LYS A 1149 -22.60 -12.33 38.32
N VAL A 1150 -23.70 -11.76 38.78
CA VAL A 1150 -23.71 -10.66 39.76
C VAL A 1150 -24.26 -11.20 41.07
N TYR A 1151 -23.46 -11.10 42.12
CA TYR A 1151 -23.78 -11.64 43.44
C TYR A 1151 -24.51 -10.59 44.29
N LYS A 1152 -25.01 -10.99 45.46
CA LYS A 1152 -25.44 -10.01 46.49
C LYS A 1152 -24.21 -9.22 46.97
N PRO A 1153 -24.37 -7.96 47.44
CA PRO A 1153 -23.27 -7.21 48.03
C PRO A 1153 -22.55 -8.02 49.11
N VAL A 1154 -21.23 -8.21 48.93
CA VAL A 1154 -20.38 -9.04 49.79
C VAL A 1154 -20.03 -8.31 51.08
N MET A 1155 -19.88 -6.99 50.99
CA MET A 1155 -19.77 -6.09 52.14
C MET A 1155 -20.66 -4.86 51.96
N LYS A 1156 -21.18 -4.38 53.10
CA LYS A 1156 -21.99 -3.17 53.26
C LYS A 1156 -21.62 -2.52 54.60
N ASN A 1157 -21.08 -1.31 54.59
CA ASN A 1157 -20.67 -0.61 55.82
C ASN A 1157 -20.75 0.92 55.64
N THR A 1158 -20.77 1.67 56.73
CA THR A 1158 -20.76 3.14 56.73
C THR A 1158 -19.50 3.66 56.04
N LEU A 1159 -19.65 4.64 55.14
CA LEU A 1159 -18.56 5.24 54.39
C LEU A 1159 -17.67 6.10 55.30
N SER A 1160 -16.54 5.51 55.68
CA SER A 1160 -15.37 6.21 56.21
C SER A 1160 -14.13 5.61 55.55
N ALA A 1161 -13.03 6.37 55.46
CA ALA A 1161 -11.80 5.86 54.88
C ALA A 1161 -11.30 4.57 55.58
N PRO A 1162 -11.25 4.46 56.93
CA PRO A 1162 -10.86 3.21 57.59
C PRO A 1162 -11.78 2.02 57.30
N ASN A 1163 -13.10 2.25 57.22
CA ASN A 1163 -14.06 1.19 56.91
C ASN A 1163 -13.92 0.66 55.47
N LEU A 1164 -13.70 1.57 54.52
CA LEU A 1164 -13.52 1.21 53.10
C LEU A 1164 -12.15 0.58 52.85
N GLU A 1165 -11.10 1.07 53.52
CA GLU A 1165 -9.74 0.51 53.43
C GLU A 1165 -9.70 -0.93 53.94
N LEU A 1166 -10.23 -1.19 55.14
CA LEU A 1166 -10.30 -2.54 55.70
C LEU A 1166 -11.15 -3.48 54.82
N ALA A 1167 -12.24 -2.98 54.25
CA ALA A 1167 -13.07 -3.76 53.33
C ALA A 1167 -12.34 -4.10 52.02
N LEU A 1168 -11.62 -3.15 51.41
CA LEU A 1168 -10.89 -3.40 50.17
C LEU A 1168 -9.63 -4.27 50.38
N ILE A 1169 -8.94 -4.13 51.52
CA ILE A 1169 -7.82 -5.02 51.91
C ILE A 1169 -8.31 -6.47 51.98
N ASN A 1170 -9.42 -6.72 52.67
CA ASN A 1170 -9.96 -8.08 52.82
C ASN A 1170 -10.56 -8.62 51.51
N TYR A 1171 -11.09 -7.75 50.64
CA TYR A 1171 -11.67 -8.16 49.36
C TYR A 1171 -10.62 -8.54 48.30
N PHE A 1172 -9.59 -7.71 48.11
CA PHE A 1172 -8.55 -7.94 47.10
C PHE A 1172 -7.57 -9.09 47.43
N GLN A 1173 -7.67 -9.68 48.63
CA GLN A 1173 -7.03 -10.96 48.94
C GLN A 1173 -7.66 -12.16 48.18
N GLN A 1174 -8.91 -12.04 47.73
CA GLN A 1174 -9.69 -13.14 47.15
C GLN A 1174 -10.14 -12.86 45.71
N GLU A 1175 -10.48 -11.61 45.38
CA GLU A 1175 -11.14 -11.24 44.13
C GLU A 1175 -10.41 -10.11 43.39
N GLN A 1176 -10.38 -10.16 42.05
CA GLN A 1176 -9.66 -9.17 41.22
C GLN A 1176 -10.53 -8.02 40.70
N PHE A 1177 -11.86 -8.09 40.89
CA PHE A 1177 -12.79 -7.07 40.41
C PHE A 1177 -13.99 -6.87 41.35
N CYS A 1178 -14.47 -5.64 41.47
CA CYS A 1178 -15.80 -5.35 42.02
C CYS A 1178 -16.39 -4.05 41.47
N VAL A 1179 -17.71 -3.90 41.64
CA VAL A 1179 -18.37 -2.60 41.53
C VAL A 1179 -18.60 -2.06 42.93
N LEU A 1180 -17.97 -0.92 43.24
CA LEU A 1180 -18.18 -0.17 44.48
C LEU A 1180 -19.31 0.83 44.24
N SER A 1181 -20.32 0.81 45.12
CA SER A 1181 -21.55 1.59 44.97
C SER A 1181 -21.93 2.31 46.26
N THR A 1182 -22.18 3.62 46.18
CA THR A 1182 -22.61 4.46 47.33
C THR A 1182 -23.75 5.38 46.88
N ARG A 1183 -24.81 5.51 47.70
CA ARG A 1183 -26.10 6.16 47.35
C ARG A 1183 -26.76 5.59 46.09
N ASN A 1184 -26.34 6.06 44.91
CA ASN A 1184 -26.72 5.60 43.57
C ASN A 1184 -25.59 5.86 42.55
N GLU A 1185 -24.33 6.01 43.00
CA GLU A 1185 -23.17 6.23 42.14
C GLU A 1185 -22.29 4.98 42.11
N HIS A 1186 -21.82 4.61 40.92
CA HIS A 1186 -21.09 3.36 40.69
C HIS A 1186 -19.71 3.62 40.07
N VAL A 1187 -18.69 2.94 40.60
CA VAL A 1187 -17.33 2.88 40.02
C VAL A 1187 -16.84 1.44 39.93
N ALA A 1188 -15.96 1.16 38.98
CA ALA A 1188 -15.41 -0.17 38.75
C ALA A 1188 -13.99 -0.25 39.34
N LEU A 1189 -13.74 -1.21 40.24
CA LEU A 1189 -12.45 -1.39 40.89
C LEU A 1189 -11.76 -2.66 40.41
N PHE A 1190 -10.46 -2.58 40.18
CA PHE A 1190 -9.64 -3.71 39.71
C PHE A 1190 -8.38 -3.88 40.57
N PHE A 1191 -7.92 -5.12 40.73
CA PHE A 1191 -6.57 -5.43 41.21
C PHE A 1191 -5.85 -6.30 40.18
N ARG A 1192 -4.74 -5.79 39.63
CA ARG A 1192 -4.04 -6.39 38.49
C ARG A 1192 -2.56 -6.00 38.49
N GLU A 1193 -1.67 -6.98 38.22
CA GLU A 1193 -0.22 -6.74 38.12
C GLU A 1193 0.38 -6.06 39.39
N GLY A 1194 -0.16 -6.38 40.57
CA GLY A 1194 0.24 -5.80 41.85
C GLY A 1194 -0.27 -4.37 42.12
N LEU A 1195 -1.08 -3.81 41.22
CA LEU A 1195 -1.60 -2.45 41.27
C LEU A 1195 -3.12 -2.44 41.33
N TYR A 1196 -3.68 -1.40 41.94
CA TYR A 1196 -5.12 -1.21 42.07
C TYR A 1196 -5.62 -0.14 41.09
N TYR A 1197 -6.86 -0.23 40.61
CA TYR A 1197 -7.39 0.72 39.64
C TYR A 1197 -8.83 1.14 40.01
N ILE A 1198 -9.15 2.42 39.85
CA ILE A 1198 -10.53 2.94 39.79
C ILE A 1198 -10.80 3.34 38.34
N PHE A 1199 -11.82 2.76 37.70
CA PHE A 1199 -12.47 3.38 36.54
C PHE A 1199 -13.69 4.18 37.01
N ASP A 1200 -13.67 5.49 36.75
CA ASP A 1200 -14.75 6.42 37.09
C ASP A 1200 -15.34 7.01 35.80
N PRO A 1201 -16.59 6.70 35.44
CA PRO A 1201 -17.22 7.16 34.20
C PRO A 1201 -17.78 8.60 34.26
N HIS A 1202 -17.72 9.22 35.43
CA HIS A 1202 -18.18 10.59 35.69
C HIS A 1202 -17.21 11.64 35.08
N ASP A 1203 -17.53 12.92 35.23
CA ASP A 1203 -16.65 14.02 34.80
C ASP A 1203 -15.45 14.14 35.74
N CYS A 1204 -14.28 13.69 35.28
CA CYS A 1204 -13.02 13.80 36.01
C CYS A 1204 -12.05 14.81 35.37
N ASP A 1205 -11.14 15.35 36.19
CA ASP A 1205 -10.21 16.43 35.84
C ASP A 1205 -8.84 15.92 35.30
N LEU A 1206 -7.73 16.55 35.71
CA LEU A 1206 -6.34 16.20 35.36
C LEU A 1206 -5.61 15.37 36.43
N GLU A 1207 -6.22 15.19 37.59
CA GLU A 1207 -5.72 14.40 38.73
C GLU A 1207 -6.66 13.22 39.05
N GLY A 1208 -7.73 13.04 38.27
CA GLY A 1208 -8.79 12.06 38.51
C GLY A 1208 -9.79 12.49 39.57
N ASN A 1209 -9.81 13.77 39.98
CA ASN A 1209 -10.85 14.29 40.86
C ASN A 1209 -12.14 14.49 40.06
N ARG A 1210 -13.32 14.27 40.67
CA ARG A 1210 -14.59 14.64 40.02
C ARG A 1210 -14.80 16.15 39.98
N THR A 1211 -15.41 16.64 38.92
CA THR A 1211 -15.67 18.06 38.67
C THR A 1211 -17.06 18.31 38.08
N ALA A 1212 -17.61 19.49 38.33
CA ALA A 1212 -18.83 20.00 37.67
C ALA A 1212 -18.52 20.87 36.45
N GLU A 1213 -17.24 21.15 36.19
CA GLU A 1213 -16.77 21.70 34.91
C GLU A 1213 -16.67 20.59 33.85
N CYS A 1214 -16.40 20.91 32.59
CA CYS A 1214 -16.36 19.92 31.49
C CYS A 1214 -15.18 18.94 31.62
N GLY A 1215 -15.40 17.84 32.35
CA GLY A 1215 -14.45 16.75 32.55
C GLY A 1215 -14.50 15.66 31.47
N VAL A 1216 -13.84 14.54 31.76
CA VAL A 1216 -13.85 13.31 30.95
C VAL A 1216 -13.79 12.09 31.88
N ALA A 1217 -14.29 10.94 31.44
CA ALA A 1217 -14.13 9.69 32.18
C ALA A 1217 -12.65 9.31 32.28
N CYS A 1218 -12.27 8.64 33.37
CA CYS A 1218 -10.89 8.28 33.60
C CYS A 1218 -10.72 6.91 34.26
N ILE A 1219 -9.48 6.42 34.20
CA ILE A 1219 -8.99 5.33 35.03
C ILE A 1219 -7.72 5.79 35.75
N VAL A 1220 -7.73 5.65 37.08
CA VAL A 1220 -6.60 5.96 37.96
C VAL A 1220 -5.99 4.65 38.45
N LYS A 1221 -4.67 4.55 38.41
CA LYS A 1221 -3.84 3.40 38.80
C LYS A 1221 -3.05 3.75 40.06
N PHE A 1222 -3.20 2.95 41.11
CA PHE A 1222 -2.67 3.17 42.45
C PHE A 1222 -1.67 2.09 42.86
N GLN A 1223 -0.66 2.48 43.63
CA GLN A 1223 0.27 1.54 44.25
C GLN A 1223 -0.26 0.93 45.55
N THR A 1224 -1.20 1.60 46.23
CA THR A 1224 -1.69 1.22 47.56
C THR A 1224 -3.21 1.39 47.67
N ILE A 1225 -3.84 0.59 48.54
CA ILE A 1225 -5.27 0.72 48.85
C ILE A 1225 -5.58 2.06 49.56
N PRO A 1226 -4.78 2.56 50.53
CA PRO A 1226 -4.95 3.90 51.08
C PRO A 1226 -5.06 5.03 50.04
N ASN A 1227 -4.23 5.04 48.99
CA ASN A 1227 -4.33 6.07 47.93
C ASN A 1227 -5.66 5.95 47.16
N LEU A 1228 -6.07 4.72 46.84
CA LEU A 1228 -7.34 4.43 46.16
C LEU A 1228 -8.55 4.88 46.99
N VAL A 1229 -8.56 4.53 48.27
CA VAL A 1229 -9.59 4.90 49.25
C VAL A 1229 -9.68 6.43 49.38
N ALA A 1230 -8.54 7.10 49.54
CA ALA A 1230 -8.48 8.55 49.62
C ALA A 1230 -9.04 9.23 48.37
N LYS A 1231 -8.73 8.73 47.16
CA LYS A 1231 -9.30 9.25 45.90
C LYS A 1231 -10.80 9.00 45.79
N TYR A 1232 -11.29 7.81 46.16
CA TYR A 1232 -12.73 7.52 46.12
C TYR A 1232 -13.51 8.42 47.09
N VAL A 1233 -13.05 8.56 48.34
CA VAL A 1233 -13.71 9.41 49.35
C VAL A 1233 -13.63 10.89 48.97
N ALA A 1234 -12.54 11.36 48.34
CA ALA A 1234 -12.44 12.73 47.84
C ALA A 1234 -13.32 13.01 46.60
N ASN A 1235 -13.54 12.02 45.74
CA ASN A 1235 -14.43 12.14 44.57
C ASN A 1235 -15.93 12.10 44.94
N TYR A 1236 -16.26 11.64 46.14
CA TYR A 1236 -17.63 11.40 46.54
C TYR A 1236 -18.28 12.67 47.13
N THR A 1237 -19.38 13.10 46.52
CA THR A 1237 -19.90 14.46 46.66
C THR A 1237 -20.60 14.71 48.00
N ARG A 1238 -19.85 15.23 48.99
CA ARG A 1238 -20.31 15.49 50.38
C ARG A 1238 -20.96 14.25 51.03
N PRO A 1239 -20.17 13.36 51.66
CA PRO A 1239 -20.73 12.33 52.51
C PRO A 1239 -21.47 12.96 53.70
N ASP A 1240 -22.76 12.64 53.83
CA ASP A 1240 -23.52 12.95 55.05
C ASP A 1240 -23.30 11.85 56.10
N GLU A 1241 -23.52 12.18 57.38
CA GLU A 1241 -23.37 11.22 58.47
C GLU A 1241 -24.32 10.02 58.29
N GLY A 1242 -23.74 8.83 58.15
CA GLY A 1242 -24.48 7.57 57.97
C GLY A 1242 -24.60 7.07 56.52
N ASP A 1243 -23.93 7.70 55.55
CA ASP A 1243 -23.80 7.14 54.20
C ASP A 1243 -23.19 5.73 54.20
N VAL A 1244 -23.62 4.87 53.27
CA VAL A 1244 -23.25 3.45 53.22
C VAL A 1244 -22.73 3.06 51.84
N PHE A 1245 -21.53 2.47 51.80
CA PHE A 1245 -20.99 1.85 50.59
C PHE A 1245 -21.34 0.36 50.52
N THR A 1246 -21.32 -0.18 49.30
CA THR A 1246 -21.49 -1.62 49.02
C THR A 1246 -20.47 -2.10 48.00
N ILE A 1247 -19.81 -3.23 48.30
CA ILE A 1247 -18.91 -3.94 47.38
C ILE A 1247 -19.68 -5.10 46.77
N THR A 1248 -19.84 -5.09 45.44
CA THR A 1248 -20.56 -6.15 44.71
C THR A 1248 -19.59 -6.96 43.85
N LEU A 1249 -19.54 -8.27 44.10
CA LEU A 1249 -18.80 -9.22 43.28
C LEU A 1249 -19.53 -9.45 41.94
N VAL A 1250 -18.78 -9.37 40.85
CA VAL A 1250 -19.21 -9.71 39.50
C VAL A 1250 -18.18 -10.64 38.89
N THR A 1251 -18.58 -11.83 38.44
CA THR A 1251 -17.71 -12.80 37.77
C THR A 1251 -18.24 -13.11 36.36
N LEU A 1252 -17.40 -13.73 35.53
CA LEU A 1252 -17.81 -14.15 34.19
C LEU A 1252 -18.75 -15.38 34.24
N GLY A 1253 -19.74 -15.35 33.36
CA GLY A 1253 -20.51 -16.51 32.94
C GLY A 1253 -19.87 -17.18 31.72
N SER A 1254 -20.67 -17.47 30.70
CA SER A 1254 -20.19 -17.91 29.39
C SER A 1254 -19.72 -16.73 28.52
N ILE A 1255 -18.72 -17.00 27.68
CA ILE A 1255 -18.35 -16.17 26.54
C ILE A 1255 -18.82 -16.89 25.27
N VAL A 1256 -19.50 -16.19 24.37
CA VAL A 1256 -20.05 -16.72 23.12
C VAL A 1256 -19.71 -15.76 21.97
N VAL A 1257 -19.10 -16.28 20.90
CA VAL A 1257 -18.84 -15.51 19.68
C VAL A 1257 -19.95 -15.81 18.67
N LYS A 1258 -20.67 -14.78 18.22
CA LYS A 1258 -21.75 -14.91 17.24
C LYS A 1258 -21.18 -15.16 15.84
N GLY A 1259 -20.99 -16.44 15.52
CA GLY A 1259 -20.48 -16.88 14.22
C GLY A 1259 -19.84 -18.28 14.23
N GLY A 1260 -19.49 -18.82 15.41
CA GLY A 1260 -18.87 -20.14 15.54
C GLY A 1260 -19.43 -20.94 16.71
N GLY A 1261 -19.89 -22.17 16.46
CA GLY A 1261 -20.58 -23.02 17.43
C GLY A 1261 -19.67 -23.71 18.45
N ARG A 1262 -19.10 -22.97 19.41
CA ARG A 1262 -18.61 -23.55 20.67
C ARG A 1262 -18.55 -22.48 21.78
N ALA A 1263 -19.24 -22.72 22.89
CA ALA A 1263 -19.09 -21.91 24.09
C ALA A 1263 -17.79 -22.31 24.81
N LEU A 1264 -16.95 -21.32 25.14
CA LEU A 1264 -15.79 -21.54 26.01
C LEU A 1264 -16.24 -21.50 27.47
N THR A 1265 -16.00 -22.59 28.21
CA THR A 1265 -16.38 -22.74 29.62
C THR A 1265 -15.21 -22.41 30.54
N SER A 1266 -15.36 -21.29 31.27
CA SER A 1266 -14.57 -20.82 32.42
C SER A 1266 -13.05 -20.74 32.25
#